data_AF-M3TB38-F1
#
_entry.id   AF-M3TB38-F1
#
_cell.length_a   1.000
_cell.length_b   1.000
_cell.length_c   1.000
_cell.angle_alpha   90.00
_cell.angle_beta   90.00
_cell.angle_gamma   90.00
#
_symmetry.space_group_name_H-M   'P 1'
#
loop_
_entity.id
_entity.type
_entity.pdbx_description
1 polymer ?
#
loop_
_entity_poly.entity_id
_entity_poly.type
_entity_poly.pdbx_seq_one_letter_code
_entity_poly.pdbx_strand_id
1 'polypeptide(L)'
;MVWEQQGFVEQIISIGERASSGFDSIYNSIEVVLPILCKCKASAGRQRAVLALLRNNIQQYNIIQQLWKNNKLLLAQGLRDLYIENPSLIDDIINSIKTEKSGKVLTQMKPTSFALDIACLLVKKDGFNLDKWLIEQRKLRGNIFGKEIIQFIKDKHLLVKTVAPYKIDNSVIEQLLATATSCGYDKESIETKKQCCSKTDQQQNISNKANEMFGDYFAGKFSVEQFVEEIQKAKMSVEQIDNDLFVLLIKTLFDEFKRIKDFPKVETAIQFGKLYGEIILKGILKNCALIHLLRVILWAVREPLKSNFFYCGIHALKQFSSRLSEWPTYCVLLKDNKNIETHDAVLYKTIYDNANNKFSNIINLLQKLFINIKLPSLLDSKNVSIIKNIVSSTENIEGLNREQLKQEIEKVFDLLKPQANHKKVLTEISLFIIALLNENNQQECIRFVQEMESTTEHLFSFTIESINIFLKLREYDKHSASLFESLGSLLGLLTIGMNKPLRSIHLRPKILLTDQLTKENYDVMLEFIIHFLMASSNSTVFTPNNPWIQPLLQFVCETSLSPELCLHHESSNKLLNKLHISPEQYLTVHPIRIAEEEALNKLIKFAKDRSHGDESILNEYIEKRQPIPEKKLKQLLLCEKSLSFINLLSEHPLPVIPDYLICPSLPTLQWTMIITYSLDFSLQDISKTTNVSLNTIITTVTQLVQKDFAMETNLQKITEASNRVFDIAQKLLQYTCRSCLESKLWKYLCPFVSFSMKQKNIIRPIEQMKEIVMTNLQPIIEMTVGIKLDELRKNAKRQLEQFIISITSERQEGMKNKESFVAKGFEYLNDAPKLPEELQIANGGVTNYQMEMYGIGVKKEIKNHLDDKLIELLKETLAFDVIEKFVQLLSPEMTERSIHKLITKCIETQNKDYCYRSSQIIGFIINSHKSEQNIYSNILTQIFNEIIKSFEKNYKEQEFHSHIYLVLLEMIIEVLVEKTKDSIDSVLLIQKILKVLQTLHPNQYPKFTCQWIELFSHRNVLYELSKPSEMKNQSLIVYFDLFMKYLQFIQPLLLNKSTTNKQLISATFICILVIRECFPTFVHLFALPFVSVIPYTVLSLRLPILTVVSHDDNYAEHFEPILKTIPTDYQSILDQKNPKSILKLIHKLPSVSIVVFLFTSNSLNILKEMITDSTNNQRIELVNGIVDLMRLQTTTTEMMKQFLAHLIELNDQSLNEIILRILVERSFGEYRQVGALNSLTNLTQKYPQLIELAKRKSSVVAEKLLELC
;
A
#
# COMPACT_ATOMS: atom_id res chain seq x y z
N MET A 1 22.75 18.06 12.09
CA MET A 1 22.52 17.16 13.24
C MET A 1 21.05 16.74 13.41
N VAL A 2 20.07 17.47 12.88
CA VAL A 2 18.62 17.17 13.07
C VAL A 2 18.12 15.93 12.31
N TRP A 3 18.85 15.45 11.30
CA TRP A 3 18.29 14.53 10.31
C TRP A 3 18.56 13.04 10.58
N GLU A 4 19.10 12.69 11.76
CA GLU A 4 19.46 11.31 12.13
C GLU A 4 18.31 10.48 12.75
N GLN A 5 17.07 10.99 12.80
CA GLN A 5 15.95 10.33 13.47
C GLN A 5 15.22 9.30 12.57
N GLN A 6 14.93 8.13 13.14
CA GLN A 6 14.43 6.93 12.47
C GLN A 6 13.10 7.10 11.69
N GLY A 7 12.27 8.09 12.04
CA GLY A 7 10.95 8.30 11.43
C GLY A 7 10.96 8.87 10.00
N PHE A 8 11.96 9.66 9.62
CA PHE A 8 12.01 10.28 8.28
C PHE A 8 12.23 9.23 7.18
N VAL A 9 13.01 8.19 7.48
CA VAL A 9 13.31 7.09 6.57
C VAL A 9 12.04 6.24 6.32
N GLU A 10 11.27 5.95 7.36
CA GLU A 10 10.01 5.19 7.24
C GLU A 10 8.93 6.01 6.53
N GLN A 11 8.89 7.32 6.73
CA GLN A 11 7.98 8.20 5.98
C GLN A 11 8.31 8.22 4.48
N ILE A 12 9.58 8.36 4.08
CA ILE A 12 9.97 8.28 2.66
C ILE A 12 9.56 6.93 2.03
N ILE A 13 9.73 5.82 2.75
CA ILE A 13 9.34 4.48 2.28
C ILE A 13 7.81 4.35 2.17
N SER A 14 7.08 4.77 3.20
CA SER A 14 5.61 4.68 3.22
C SER A 14 4.94 5.55 2.16
N ILE A 15 5.57 6.67 1.79
CA ILE A 15 5.08 7.58 0.75
C ILE A 15 5.47 7.03 -0.64
N GLY A 16 6.66 6.45 -0.78
CA GLY A 16 7.10 5.77 -2.01
C GLY A 16 6.27 4.52 -2.34
N GLU A 17 5.72 3.83 -1.34
CA GLU A 17 4.85 2.67 -1.51
C GLU A 17 3.38 3.04 -1.81
N ARG A 18 2.95 4.30 -1.60
CA ARG A 18 1.51 4.68 -1.57
C ARG A 18 0.98 5.58 -2.70
N ALA A 19 1.76 6.14 -3.61
CA ALA A 19 1.16 7.04 -4.62
C ALA A 19 1.83 7.06 -6.00
N SER A 20 1.01 6.79 -7.01
CA SER A 20 1.09 7.32 -8.37
C SER A 20 1.00 8.86 -8.36
N SER A 21 1.81 9.51 -9.21
CA SER A 21 1.72 10.91 -9.72
C SER A 21 2.19 12.13 -8.91
N GLY A 22 2.42 12.08 -7.60
CA GLY A 22 2.88 13.27 -6.83
C GLY A 22 4.40 13.42 -6.63
N PHE A 23 5.20 12.46 -7.09
CA PHE A 23 6.55 12.20 -6.58
C PHE A 23 7.71 12.83 -7.39
N ASP A 24 7.42 13.52 -8.50
CA ASP A 24 8.45 14.06 -9.40
C ASP A 24 9.26 15.22 -8.79
N SER A 25 8.72 15.93 -7.80
CA SER A 25 9.40 17.09 -7.17
C SER A 25 10.49 16.69 -6.14
N ILE A 26 10.31 15.58 -5.44
CA ILE A 26 11.31 15.05 -4.48
C ILE A 26 12.46 14.39 -5.25
N TYR A 27 12.18 13.77 -6.39
CA TYR A 27 13.22 13.28 -7.31
C TYR A 27 14.15 14.40 -7.82
N ASN A 28 13.66 15.65 -7.88
CA ASN A 28 14.43 16.82 -8.32
C ASN A 28 15.36 17.42 -7.24
N SER A 29 15.26 17.01 -5.97
CA SER A 29 16.06 17.56 -4.85
C SER A 29 16.93 16.51 -4.12
N ILE A 30 17.40 15.50 -4.88
CA ILE A 30 18.21 14.40 -4.36
C ILE A 30 19.58 14.80 -3.80
N GLU A 31 20.09 15.99 -4.17
CA GLU A 31 21.33 16.55 -3.63
C GLU A 31 21.30 16.76 -2.12
N VAL A 32 20.11 16.94 -1.54
CA VAL A 32 19.92 17.16 -0.10
C VAL A 32 19.60 15.84 0.61
N VAL A 33 18.72 15.02 0.03
CA VAL A 33 18.18 13.82 0.69
C VAL A 33 19.20 12.68 0.78
N LEU A 34 19.98 12.44 -0.28
CA LEU A 34 20.89 11.29 -0.36
C LEU A 34 22.11 11.39 0.59
N PRO A 35 22.78 12.56 0.74
CA PRO A 35 23.84 12.78 1.74
C PRO A 35 23.40 12.56 3.18
N ILE A 36 22.13 12.85 3.45
CA ILE A 36 21.56 12.82 4.79
C ILE A 36 21.20 11.39 5.17
N LEU A 37 20.51 10.66 4.29
CA LEU A 37 20.28 9.23 4.43
C LEU A 37 21.60 8.47 4.61
N CYS A 38 22.72 8.95 4.06
CA CYS A 38 24.02 8.32 4.23
C CYS A 38 24.76 8.64 5.55
N LYS A 39 24.33 9.66 6.31
CA LYS A 39 24.93 10.04 7.61
C LYS A 39 24.25 9.37 8.82
N CYS A 40 22.99 8.96 8.71
CA CYS A 40 22.22 8.37 9.82
C CYS A 40 22.72 6.96 10.22
N LYS A 41 22.32 6.43 11.39
CA LYS A 41 22.65 5.04 11.83
C LYS A 41 21.91 3.98 10.97
N ALA A 42 22.43 2.75 10.91
CA ALA A 42 21.95 1.71 9.97
C ALA A 42 20.57 1.13 10.35
N SER A 43 19.63 1.07 9.40
CA SER A 43 18.34 0.36 9.50
C SER A 43 18.00 -0.31 8.15
N ALA A 44 17.19 -1.38 8.17
CA ALA A 44 16.78 -2.10 6.95
C ALA A 44 15.91 -1.23 6.01
N GLY A 45 15.12 -0.32 6.58
CA GLY A 45 14.35 0.67 5.80
C GLY A 45 15.26 1.61 5.01
N ARG A 46 16.36 2.08 5.61
CA ARG A 46 17.34 2.95 4.95
C ARG A 46 17.94 2.31 3.71
N GLN A 47 18.24 1.01 3.74
CA GLN A 47 18.77 0.28 2.58
C GLN A 47 17.78 0.34 1.41
N ARG A 48 16.49 0.10 1.68
CA ARG A 48 15.44 0.17 0.65
C ARG A 48 15.22 1.58 0.11
N ALA A 49 15.24 2.60 0.98
CA ALA A 49 15.11 4.00 0.57
C ALA A 49 16.29 4.47 -0.30
N VAL A 50 17.53 4.13 0.08
CA VAL A 50 18.72 4.43 -0.72
C VAL A 50 18.70 3.67 -2.05
N LEU A 51 18.27 2.40 -2.07
CA LEU A 51 18.08 1.61 -3.29
C LEU A 51 17.04 2.23 -4.23
N ALA A 52 15.89 2.64 -3.70
CA ALA A 52 14.83 3.27 -4.49
C ALA A 52 15.27 4.61 -5.10
N LEU A 53 15.99 5.44 -4.33
CA LEU A 53 16.48 6.74 -4.81
C LEU A 53 17.63 6.62 -5.83
N LEU A 54 18.47 5.58 -5.72
CA LEU A 54 19.55 5.33 -6.68
C LEU A 54 19.05 4.78 -8.03
N ARG A 55 17.87 4.11 -8.08
CA ARG A 55 17.30 3.52 -9.31
C ARG A 55 17.06 4.52 -10.45
N ASN A 56 16.78 5.79 -10.14
CA ASN A 56 16.43 6.77 -11.16
C ASN A 56 17.52 7.84 -11.43
N ASN A 57 18.60 7.92 -10.64
CA ASN A 57 19.54 9.08 -10.66
C ASN A 57 21.04 8.71 -10.60
N ILE A 58 21.53 7.87 -11.52
CA ILE A 58 22.94 7.39 -11.54
C ILE A 58 23.92 8.42 -12.13
N GLN A 59 23.43 9.45 -12.83
CA GLN A 59 24.27 10.43 -13.54
C GLN A 59 24.87 11.55 -12.67
N GLN A 60 24.50 11.67 -11.40
CA GLN A 60 25.04 12.70 -10.48
C GLN A 60 26.33 12.23 -9.78
N TYR A 61 27.41 12.12 -10.56
CA TYR A 61 28.69 11.52 -10.15
C TYR A 61 29.33 12.15 -8.91
N ASN A 62 29.22 13.48 -8.73
CA ASN A 62 29.83 14.20 -7.61
C ASN A 62 29.25 13.79 -6.25
N ILE A 63 27.97 13.47 -6.20
CA ILE A 63 27.26 13.09 -4.98
C ILE A 63 27.66 11.68 -4.56
N ILE A 64 27.69 10.74 -5.50
CA ILE A 64 28.14 9.36 -5.26
C ILE A 64 29.58 9.34 -4.73
N GLN A 65 30.47 10.19 -5.25
CA GLN A 65 31.85 10.31 -4.76
C GLN A 65 31.94 10.88 -3.33
N GLN A 66 31.13 11.87 -2.98
CA GLN A 66 31.08 12.40 -1.61
C GLN A 66 30.50 11.38 -0.63
N LEU A 67 29.52 10.60 -1.07
CA LEU A 67 28.84 9.56 -0.30
C LEU A 67 29.72 8.34 -0.02
N TRP A 68 30.57 7.95 -0.97
CA TRP A 68 31.50 6.83 -0.83
C TRP A 68 32.47 7.01 0.35
N LYS A 69 32.76 8.26 0.74
CA LYS A 69 33.62 8.56 1.90
C LYS A 69 32.98 8.14 3.23
N ASN A 70 31.66 8.14 3.33
CA ASN A 70 30.93 7.94 4.58
C ASN A 70 30.46 6.49 4.80
N ASN A 71 30.02 5.76 3.76
CA ASN A 71 29.46 4.41 3.91
C ASN A 71 29.69 3.48 2.69
N LYS A 72 30.91 2.91 2.58
CA LYS A 72 31.38 2.14 1.41
C LYS A 72 30.57 0.87 1.09
N LEU A 73 30.15 0.12 2.12
CA LEU A 73 29.58 -1.23 1.95
C LEU A 73 28.10 -1.20 1.51
N LEU A 74 27.32 -0.26 2.03
CA LEU A 74 25.91 -0.08 1.68
C LEU A 74 25.74 0.49 0.26
N LEU A 75 26.61 1.42 -0.14
CA LEU A 75 26.68 1.90 -1.52
C LEU A 75 27.14 0.80 -2.49
N ALA A 76 28.12 -0.03 -2.10
CA ALA A 76 28.54 -1.17 -2.90
C ALA A 76 27.42 -2.20 -3.11
N GLN A 77 26.60 -2.46 -2.08
CA GLN A 77 25.41 -3.31 -2.18
C GLN A 77 24.36 -2.69 -3.11
N GLY A 78 24.12 -1.38 -2.97
CA GLY A 78 23.17 -0.66 -3.82
C GLY A 78 23.54 -0.68 -5.30
N LEU A 79 24.80 -0.42 -5.63
CA LEU A 79 25.29 -0.46 -7.02
C LEU A 79 25.27 -1.87 -7.61
N ARG A 80 25.52 -2.90 -6.79
CA ARG A 80 25.38 -4.29 -7.21
C ARG A 80 23.92 -4.63 -7.52
N ASP A 81 22.99 -4.26 -6.64
CA ASP A 81 21.57 -4.61 -6.82
C ASP A 81 21.00 -3.90 -8.05
N LEU A 82 21.44 -2.66 -8.35
CA LEU A 82 21.17 -1.98 -9.61
C LEU A 82 21.72 -2.72 -10.83
N TYR A 83 22.91 -3.29 -10.75
CA TYR A 83 23.47 -4.11 -11.83
C TYR A 83 22.68 -5.41 -12.04
N ILE A 84 22.19 -6.04 -10.97
CA ILE A 84 21.35 -7.25 -11.06
C ILE A 84 20.02 -6.93 -11.76
N GLU A 85 19.45 -5.75 -11.50
CA GLU A 85 18.21 -5.28 -12.14
C GLU A 85 18.43 -4.85 -13.59
N ASN A 86 19.50 -4.10 -13.87
CA ASN A 86 19.82 -3.55 -15.18
C ASN A 86 21.35 -3.58 -15.45
N PRO A 87 21.87 -4.64 -16.10
CA PRO A 87 23.29 -4.79 -16.38
C PRO A 87 23.91 -3.72 -17.29
N SER A 88 23.09 -2.95 -18.01
CA SER A 88 23.53 -1.89 -18.93
C SER A 88 24.08 -0.63 -18.25
N LEU A 89 23.81 -0.44 -16.95
CA LEU A 89 24.18 0.76 -16.19
C LEU A 89 25.63 0.76 -15.71
N ILE A 90 26.43 -0.22 -16.12
CA ILE A 90 27.73 -0.47 -15.51
C ILE A 90 28.79 0.59 -15.82
N ASP A 91 28.74 1.21 -16.99
CA ASP A 91 29.65 2.31 -17.33
C ASP A 91 29.36 3.54 -16.46
N ASP A 92 28.09 3.84 -16.20
CA ASP A 92 27.67 4.91 -15.31
C ASP A 92 28.08 4.62 -13.85
N ILE A 93 27.93 3.36 -13.42
CA ILE A 93 28.40 2.90 -12.10
C ILE A 93 29.90 3.16 -11.94
N ILE A 94 30.71 2.87 -12.95
CA ILE A 94 32.17 3.07 -12.86
C ILE A 94 32.57 4.54 -13.04
N ASN A 95 31.90 5.29 -13.92
CA ASN A 95 32.09 6.73 -14.07
C ASN A 95 31.82 7.48 -12.75
N SER A 96 30.90 6.96 -11.94
CA SER A 96 30.54 7.56 -10.65
C SER A 96 31.59 7.46 -9.56
N ILE A 97 32.68 6.68 -9.72
CA ILE A 97 33.61 6.40 -8.61
C ILE A 97 35.08 6.58 -9.02
N LYS A 98 35.87 7.30 -8.20
CA LYS A 98 37.32 7.47 -8.39
C LYS A 98 38.07 6.14 -8.20
N THR A 99 38.94 5.81 -9.15
CA THR A 99 39.33 4.45 -9.57
C THR A 99 40.23 3.64 -8.64
N GLU A 100 40.88 4.20 -7.61
CA GLU A 100 41.91 3.45 -6.86
C GLU A 100 41.43 2.76 -5.56
N LYS A 101 40.52 3.36 -4.77
CA LYS A 101 40.14 2.87 -3.41
C LYS A 101 38.78 2.18 -3.33
N SER A 102 37.91 2.41 -4.30
CA SER A 102 36.55 1.85 -4.36
C SER A 102 36.49 0.50 -5.09
N GLY A 103 37.32 0.33 -6.13
CA GLY A 103 37.33 -0.87 -6.98
C GLY A 103 37.59 -2.17 -6.21
N LYS A 104 38.43 -2.14 -5.18
CA LYS A 104 38.69 -3.32 -4.32
C LYS A 104 37.45 -3.81 -3.57
N VAL A 105 36.58 -2.91 -3.13
CA VAL A 105 35.36 -3.27 -2.38
C VAL A 105 34.31 -3.86 -3.34
N LEU A 106 34.14 -3.26 -4.52
CA LEU A 106 33.17 -3.72 -5.52
C LEU A 106 33.55 -5.07 -6.13
N THR A 107 34.83 -5.29 -6.41
CA THR A 107 35.34 -6.56 -6.95
C THR A 107 35.27 -7.73 -5.95
N GLN A 108 34.99 -7.48 -4.67
CA GLN A 108 34.77 -8.53 -3.67
C GLN A 108 33.30 -8.93 -3.51
N MET A 109 32.37 -8.20 -4.14
CA MET A 109 30.93 -8.44 -4.02
C MET A 109 30.48 -9.64 -4.88
N LYS A 110 29.44 -10.36 -4.41
CA LYS A 110 28.73 -11.39 -5.20
C LYS A 110 27.49 -10.76 -5.83
N PRO A 111 27.08 -11.08 -7.08
CA PRO A 111 27.53 -12.23 -7.89
C PRO A 111 28.86 -11.99 -8.61
N THR A 112 29.56 -13.07 -8.98
CA THR A 112 30.91 -12.99 -9.57
C THR A 112 30.93 -12.34 -10.96
N SER A 113 29.82 -12.40 -11.70
CA SER A 113 29.63 -11.67 -12.96
C SER A 113 29.79 -10.16 -12.79
N PHE A 114 29.24 -9.59 -11.71
CA PHE A 114 29.39 -8.17 -11.38
C PHE A 114 30.85 -7.82 -11.05
N ALA A 115 31.51 -8.65 -10.24
CA ALA A 115 32.91 -8.45 -9.87
C ALA A 115 33.85 -8.50 -11.09
N LEU A 116 33.63 -9.47 -11.99
CA LEU A 116 34.39 -9.63 -13.23
C LEU A 116 34.18 -8.44 -14.17
N ASP A 117 32.94 -7.99 -14.33
CA ASP A 117 32.61 -6.83 -15.15
C ASP A 117 33.28 -5.53 -14.65
N ILE A 118 33.23 -5.27 -13.35
CA ILE A 118 33.90 -4.11 -12.74
C ILE A 118 35.43 -4.23 -12.89
N ALA A 119 35.99 -5.42 -12.69
CA ALA A 119 37.43 -5.65 -12.85
C ALA A 119 37.90 -5.38 -14.30
N CYS A 120 37.17 -5.87 -15.31
CA CYS A 120 37.48 -5.65 -16.73
C CYS A 120 37.48 -4.17 -17.11
N LEU A 121 36.53 -3.39 -16.60
CA LEU A 121 36.43 -1.96 -16.88
C LEU A 121 37.44 -1.12 -16.11
N LEU A 122 37.81 -1.51 -14.88
CA LEU A 122 38.85 -0.82 -14.10
C LEU A 122 40.24 -0.97 -14.73
N VAL A 123 40.49 -2.05 -15.47
CA VAL A 123 41.72 -2.23 -16.25
C VAL A 123 41.85 -1.17 -17.34
N LYS A 124 40.74 -0.71 -17.93
CA LYS A 124 40.73 0.31 -18.99
C LYS A 124 40.99 1.74 -18.51
N LYS A 125 40.85 2.02 -17.22
CA LYS A 125 40.91 3.37 -16.64
C LYS A 125 42.18 3.66 -15.83
N ASP A 126 43.24 2.88 -16.05
CA ASP A 126 44.57 2.95 -15.43
C ASP A 126 44.57 3.03 -13.89
N GLY A 127 44.80 1.90 -13.23
CA GLY A 127 44.95 1.82 -11.76
C GLY A 127 44.69 0.46 -11.10
N PHE A 128 44.26 -0.56 -11.86
CA PHE A 128 43.93 -1.89 -11.32
C PHE A 128 44.77 -3.00 -11.96
N ASN A 129 45.51 -3.74 -11.13
CA ASN A 129 46.31 -4.89 -11.58
C ASN A 129 45.45 -6.17 -11.56
N LEU A 130 44.95 -6.55 -12.74
CA LEU A 130 44.06 -7.70 -12.91
C LEU A 130 44.73 -9.02 -12.52
N ASP A 131 46.01 -9.21 -12.87
CA ASP A 131 46.73 -10.46 -12.61
C ASP A 131 46.88 -10.74 -11.12
N LYS A 132 47.24 -9.73 -10.33
CA LYS A 132 47.32 -9.87 -8.86
C LYS A 132 45.94 -10.22 -8.26
N TRP A 133 44.88 -9.56 -8.72
CA TRP A 133 43.53 -9.82 -8.22
C TRP A 133 43.00 -11.20 -8.60
N LEU A 134 43.24 -11.66 -9.84
CA LEU A 134 42.85 -13.00 -10.28
C LEU A 134 43.59 -14.09 -9.49
N ILE A 135 44.86 -13.88 -9.15
CA ILE A 135 45.62 -14.80 -8.29
C ILE A 135 45.03 -14.86 -6.88
N GLU A 136 44.66 -13.72 -6.29
CA GLU A 136 44.00 -13.66 -4.98
C GLU A 136 42.62 -14.34 -4.99
N GLN A 137 41.77 -14.07 -6.00
CA GLN A 137 40.46 -14.72 -6.11
C GLN A 137 40.56 -16.22 -6.39
N ARG A 138 41.57 -16.66 -7.16
CA ARG A 138 41.86 -18.08 -7.36
C ARG A 138 42.22 -18.79 -6.06
N LYS A 139 43.07 -18.18 -5.21
CA LYS A 139 43.41 -18.73 -3.88
C LYS A 139 42.18 -18.85 -2.98
N LEU A 140 41.25 -17.90 -3.05
CA LEU A 140 40.06 -17.87 -2.20
C LEU A 140 38.92 -18.79 -2.70
N ARG A 141 38.71 -18.90 -4.01
CA ARG A 141 37.54 -19.57 -4.61
C ARG A 141 37.84 -20.91 -5.30
N GLY A 142 39.13 -21.23 -5.52
CA GLY A 142 39.56 -22.49 -6.12
C GLY A 142 38.99 -22.73 -7.51
N ASN A 143 38.72 -24.00 -7.83
CA ASN A 143 38.34 -24.45 -9.18
C ASN A 143 36.99 -23.87 -9.67
N ILE A 144 36.08 -23.51 -8.76
CA ILE A 144 34.74 -22.99 -9.09
C ILE A 144 34.84 -21.68 -9.88
N PHE A 145 35.88 -20.88 -9.63
CA PHE A 145 36.10 -19.60 -10.30
C PHE A 145 36.38 -19.74 -11.81
N GLY A 146 37.05 -20.81 -12.23
CA GLY A 146 37.33 -21.07 -13.65
C GLY A 146 36.06 -21.26 -14.48
N LYS A 147 35.08 -21.99 -13.94
CA LYS A 147 33.77 -22.20 -14.57
C LYS A 147 32.97 -20.89 -14.69
N GLU A 148 33.02 -20.06 -13.66
CA GLU A 148 32.33 -18.76 -13.64
C GLU A 148 32.92 -17.77 -14.68
N ILE A 149 34.25 -17.78 -14.88
CA ILE A 149 34.91 -16.97 -15.92
C ILE A 149 34.48 -17.40 -17.32
N ILE A 150 34.43 -18.70 -17.59
CA ILE A 150 34.03 -19.23 -18.91
C ILE A 150 32.57 -18.89 -19.19
N GLN A 151 31.69 -19.07 -18.20
CA GLN A 151 30.28 -18.70 -18.32
C GLN A 151 30.13 -17.19 -18.56
N PHE A 152 30.88 -16.36 -17.83
CA PHE A 152 30.88 -14.91 -18.01
C PHE A 152 31.29 -14.48 -19.42
N ILE A 153 32.35 -15.07 -19.98
CA ILE A 153 32.80 -14.77 -21.35
C ILE A 153 31.75 -15.22 -22.37
N LYS A 154 31.16 -16.41 -22.20
CA LYS A 154 30.10 -16.93 -23.08
C LYS A 154 28.84 -16.05 -23.04
N ASP A 155 28.41 -15.64 -21.85
CA ASP A 155 27.24 -14.79 -21.65
C ASP A 155 27.47 -13.40 -22.26
N LYS A 156 28.66 -12.81 -22.07
CA LYS A 156 29.01 -11.52 -22.68
C LYS A 156 29.13 -11.61 -24.20
N HIS A 157 29.66 -12.71 -24.75
CA HIS A 157 29.72 -12.91 -26.19
C HIS A 157 28.33 -13.08 -26.82
N LEU A 158 27.41 -13.77 -26.12
CA LEU A 158 25.99 -13.84 -26.49
C LEU A 158 25.30 -12.47 -26.40
N LEU A 159 25.61 -11.66 -25.37
CA LEU A 159 25.01 -10.35 -25.11
C LEU A 159 25.56 -9.20 -25.98
N VAL A 160 26.78 -9.32 -26.55
CA VAL A 160 27.33 -8.35 -27.53
C VAL A 160 26.44 -8.24 -28.78
N LYS A 161 25.59 -9.24 -29.04
CA LYS A 161 24.61 -9.22 -30.14
C LYS A 161 23.30 -8.52 -29.79
N THR A 162 23.05 -8.12 -28.55
CA THR A 162 21.77 -7.51 -28.16
C THR A 162 21.88 -6.30 -27.24
N VAL A 163 22.66 -6.31 -26.15
CA VAL A 163 22.73 -5.17 -25.19
C VAL A 163 23.98 -5.27 -24.27
N ALA A 164 25.20 -5.40 -24.80
CA ALA A 164 26.38 -5.29 -23.95
C ALA A 164 26.78 -3.81 -23.80
N PRO A 165 26.91 -3.26 -22.57
CA PRO A 165 27.26 -1.86 -22.35
C PRO A 165 28.65 -1.49 -22.88
N TYR A 166 29.59 -2.45 -22.86
CA TYR A 166 30.97 -2.25 -23.35
C TYR A 166 31.55 -3.55 -23.93
N LYS A 167 32.56 -3.40 -24.80
CA LYS A 167 33.32 -4.51 -25.42
C LYS A 167 34.56 -4.81 -24.56
N ILE A 168 34.77 -6.07 -24.19
CA ILE A 168 35.97 -6.50 -23.44
C ILE A 168 37.15 -6.58 -24.42
N ASP A 169 38.31 -6.05 -24.02
CA ASP A 169 39.51 -6.08 -24.87
C ASP A 169 40.06 -7.50 -24.99
N ASN A 170 40.61 -7.84 -26.16
CA ASN A 170 41.13 -9.18 -26.44
C ASN A 170 42.27 -9.58 -25.48
N SER A 171 43.08 -8.63 -25.01
CA SER A 171 44.15 -8.88 -24.01
C SER A 171 43.59 -9.32 -22.66
N VAL A 172 42.50 -8.71 -22.21
CA VAL A 172 41.82 -9.04 -20.94
C VAL A 172 41.11 -10.39 -21.05
N ILE A 173 40.50 -10.68 -22.21
CA ILE A 173 39.91 -12.00 -22.50
C ILE A 173 40.99 -13.08 -22.43
N GLU A 174 42.18 -12.84 -22.99
CA GLU A 174 43.30 -13.79 -22.92
C GLU A 174 43.78 -14.04 -21.49
N GLN A 175 43.89 -12.99 -20.66
CA GLN A 175 44.26 -13.12 -19.25
C GLN A 175 43.22 -13.91 -18.44
N LEU A 176 41.93 -13.62 -18.62
CA LEU A 176 40.84 -14.36 -17.97
C LEU A 176 40.84 -15.84 -18.38
N LEU A 177 40.98 -16.11 -19.67
CA LEU A 177 41.06 -17.47 -20.20
C LEU A 177 42.30 -18.23 -19.70
N ALA A 178 43.45 -17.57 -19.55
CA ALA A 178 44.65 -18.15 -18.95
C ALA A 178 44.42 -18.55 -17.48
N THR A 179 43.68 -17.72 -16.71
CA THR A 179 43.36 -18.06 -15.32
C THR A 179 42.32 -19.18 -15.20
N ALA A 180 41.35 -19.27 -16.11
CA ALA A 180 40.42 -20.40 -16.19
C ALA A 180 41.14 -21.73 -16.50
N THR A 181 42.12 -21.69 -17.41
CA THR A 181 43.03 -22.80 -17.75
C THR A 181 43.79 -23.25 -16.50
N SER A 182 44.39 -22.30 -15.76
CA SER A 182 45.06 -22.61 -14.49
C SER A 182 44.14 -23.20 -13.39
N CYS A 183 42.82 -23.03 -13.50
CA CYS A 183 41.82 -23.60 -12.58
C CYS A 183 41.27 -24.97 -13.03
N GLY A 184 41.80 -25.56 -14.11
CA GLY A 184 41.45 -26.90 -14.60
C GLY A 184 40.47 -26.96 -15.78
N TYR A 185 40.23 -25.85 -16.48
CA TYR A 185 39.27 -25.76 -17.60
C TYR A 185 39.92 -25.47 -18.97
N ASP A 186 40.92 -26.26 -19.35
CA ASP A 186 41.75 -26.02 -20.54
C ASP A 186 40.98 -26.11 -21.88
N LYS A 187 40.11 -27.12 -22.02
CA LYS A 187 39.41 -27.41 -23.28
C LYS A 187 38.40 -26.33 -23.66
N GLU A 188 37.62 -25.85 -22.69
CA GLU A 188 36.54 -24.88 -22.91
C GLU A 188 37.08 -23.46 -23.17
N SER A 189 38.25 -23.13 -22.60
CA SER A 189 38.92 -21.84 -22.76
C SER A 189 39.42 -21.58 -24.20
N ILE A 190 40.02 -22.61 -24.82
CA ILE A 190 40.55 -22.56 -26.19
C ILE A 190 39.42 -22.37 -27.22
N GLU A 191 38.25 -22.96 -26.98
CA GLU A 191 37.09 -22.87 -27.85
C GLU A 191 36.50 -21.44 -27.86
N THR A 192 36.42 -20.79 -26.69
CA THR A 192 35.92 -19.41 -26.57
C THR A 192 36.84 -18.36 -27.21
N LYS A 193 38.17 -18.58 -27.21
CA LYS A 193 39.15 -17.63 -27.78
C LYS A 193 38.99 -17.46 -29.31
N LYS A 194 38.62 -18.54 -30.03
CA LYS A 194 38.46 -18.52 -31.48
C LYS A 194 37.29 -17.66 -31.98
N GLN A 195 36.33 -17.31 -31.12
CA GLN A 195 35.10 -16.61 -31.52
C GLN A 195 35.18 -15.06 -31.47
N CYS A 196 36.25 -14.42 -30.97
CA CYS A 196 36.25 -12.98 -30.62
C CYS A 196 36.88 -11.95 -31.61
N CYS A 197 37.81 -12.29 -32.52
CA CYS A 197 38.80 -11.32 -33.04
C CYS A 197 38.66 -10.76 -34.50
N SER A 198 37.53 -10.80 -35.22
CA SER A 198 37.53 -10.63 -36.71
C SER A 198 36.88 -9.38 -37.40
N LYS A 199 36.48 -8.25 -36.76
CA LYS A 199 35.69 -7.18 -37.47
C LYS A 199 35.86 -5.70 -36.97
N THR A 200 36.65 -4.82 -37.63
CA THR A 200 36.69 -3.35 -37.30
C THR A 200 36.63 -2.32 -38.46
N ASP A 201 37.09 -2.57 -39.69
CA ASP A 201 37.15 -1.50 -40.73
C ASP A 201 35.85 -1.26 -41.55
N GLN A 202 34.84 -2.12 -41.42
CA GLN A 202 33.63 -2.09 -42.27
C GLN A 202 32.55 -1.09 -41.81
N GLN A 203 32.64 -0.49 -40.62
CA GLN A 203 31.53 0.24 -39.99
C GLN A 203 31.37 1.73 -40.40
N GLN A 204 32.43 2.42 -40.88
CA GLN A 204 32.34 3.86 -41.20
C GLN A 204 31.59 4.17 -42.50
N ASN A 205 31.77 3.39 -43.58
CA ASN A 205 31.08 3.60 -44.86
C ASN A 205 29.56 3.38 -44.76
N ILE A 206 29.14 2.53 -43.82
CA ILE A 206 27.75 2.16 -43.58
C ILE A 206 26.98 3.32 -42.93
N SER A 207 27.66 4.14 -42.12
CA SER A 207 27.03 5.26 -41.42
C SER A 207 26.62 6.41 -42.32
N ASN A 208 27.38 6.69 -43.39
CA ASN A 208 27.05 7.77 -44.31
C ASN A 208 25.82 7.42 -45.16
N LYS A 209 25.76 6.16 -45.64
CA LYS A 209 24.63 5.64 -46.43
C LYS A 209 23.31 5.66 -45.64
N ALA A 210 23.35 5.36 -44.35
CA ALA A 210 22.17 5.43 -43.49
C ALA A 210 21.63 6.88 -43.33
N ASN A 211 22.51 7.86 -43.18
CA ASN A 211 22.12 9.26 -42.98
C ASN A 211 21.49 9.88 -44.24
N GLU A 212 21.98 9.54 -45.44
CA GLU A 212 21.39 9.96 -46.71
C GLU A 212 19.97 9.42 -46.87
N MET A 213 19.75 8.14 -46.54
CA MET A 213 18.42 7.51 -46.61
C MET A 213 17.41 8.22 -45.69
N PHE A 214 17.78 8.56 -44.45
CA PHE A 214 16.90 9.33 -43.56
C PHE A 214 16.65 10.75 -44.09
N GLY A 215 17.67 11.41 -44.64
CA GLY A 215 17.54 12.74 -45.23
C GLY A 215 16.52 12.78 -46.37
N ASP A 216 16.57 11.79 -47.27
CA ASP A 216 15.62 11.70 -48.40
C ASP A 216 14.20 11.30 -47.96
N TYR A 217 14.06 10.54 -46.86
CA TYR A 217 12.76 10.23 -46.26
C TYR A 217 12.08 11.48 -45.69
N PHE A 218 12.78 12.29 -44.88
CA PHE A 218 12.20 13.52 -44.32
C PHE A 218 12.00 14.63 -45.37
N ALA A 219 12.77 14.61 -46.46
CA ALA A 219 12.53 15.48 -47.61
C ALA A 219 11.30 15.06 -48.45
N GLY A 220 10.66 13.94 -48.12
CA GLY A 220 9.47 13.43 -48.81
C GLY A 220 9.75 12.74 -50.15
N LYS A 221 11.01 12.41 -50.46
CA LYS A 221 11.38 11.68 -51.68
C LYS A 221 11.13 10.18 -51.56
N PHE A 222 11.18 9.63 -50.35
CA PHE A 222 10.79 8.24 -50.05
C PHE A 222 9.40 8.19 -49.40
N SER A 223 8.55 7.29 -49.89
CA SER A 223 7.35 6.92 -49.14
C SER A 223 7.69 6.01 -47.95
N VAL A 224 6.79 5.94 -46.97
CA VAL A 224 6.95 5.06 -45.78
C VAL A 224 7.14 3.61 -46.21
N GLU A 225 6.39 3.15 -47.21
CA GLU A 225 6.46 1.78 -47.73
C GLU A 225 7.79 1.51 -48.42
N GLN A 226 8.27 2.43 -49.27
CA GLN A 226 9.54 2.30 -49.98
C GLN A 226 10.74 2.26 -49.03
N PHE A 227 10.73 3.10 -47.99
CA PHE A 227 11.79 3.10 -46.99
C PHE A 227 11.86 1.79 -46.20
N VAL A 228 10.68 1.23 -45.87
CA VAL A 228 10.55 -0.05 -45.16
C VAL A 228 10.97 -1.23 -46.06
N GLU A 229 10.71 -1.17 -47.36
CA GLU A 229 11.20 -2.15 -48.34
C GLU A 229 12.73 -2.16 -48.42
N GLU A 230 13.40 -1.01 -48.40
CA GLU A 230 14.86 -0.94 -48.38
C GLU A 230 15.45 -1.52 -47.08
N ILE A 231 14.83 -1.26 -45.94
CA ILE A 231 15.18 -1.90 -44.66
C ILE A 231 15.02 -3.43 -44.76
N GLN A 232 13.96 -3.90 -45.42
CA GLN A 232 13.69 -5.32 -45.61
C GLN A 232 14.71 -5.96 -46.57
N LYS A 233 15.11 -5.28 -47.64
CA LYS A 233 16.19 -5.72 -48.54
C LYS A 233 17.51 -5.82 -47.80
N ALA A 234 17.86 -4.81 -47.01
CA ALA A 234 19.08 -4.79 -46.20
C ALA A 234 19.13 -5.97 -45.21
N LYS A 235 17.98 -6.34 -44.62
CA LYS A 235 17.85 -7.50 -43.73
C LYS A 235 17.96 -8.86 -44.44
N MET A 236 17.49 -8.96 -45.69
CA MET A 236 17.49 -10.21 -46.45
C MET A 236 18.79 -10.43 -47.24
N SER A 237 19.63 -9.41 -47.34
CA SER A 237 20.92 -9.48 -48.03
C SER A 237 21.88 -10.43 -47.31
N VAL A 238 22.65 -11.19 -48.10
CA VAL A 238 23.68 -12.11 -47.60
C VAL A 238 24.97 -11.33 -47.27
N GLU A 239 25.11 -10.12 -47.82
CA GLU A 239 26.28 -9.28 -47.58
C GLU A 239 26.27 -8.69 -46.17
N GLN A 240 27.45 -8.74 -45.52
CA GLN A 240 27.58 -8.27 -44.15
C GLN A 240 27.39 -6.75 -44.03
N ILE A 241 27.68 -6.01 -45.10
CA ILE A 241 27.57 -4.54 -45.19
C ILE A 241 26.11 -4.10 -45.13
N ASP A 242 25.22 -4.80 -45.85
CA ASP A 242 23.79 -4.50 -45.84
C ASP A 242 23.13 -4.92 -44.51
N ASN A 243 23.60 -6.00 -43.89
CA ASN A 243 23.15 -6.40 -42.56
C ASN A 243 23.58 -5.39 -41.48
N ASP A 244 24.81 -4.88 -41.57
CA ASP A 244 25.31 -3.83 -40.69
C ASP A 244 24.59 -2.48 -40.96
N LEU A 245 24.18 -2.20 -42.20
CA LEU A 245 23.32 -1.07 -42.57
C LEU A 245 21.93 -1.20 -41.95
N PHE A 246 21.31 -2.38 -42.03
CA PHE A 246 20.04 -2.68 -41.38
C PHE A 246 20.10 -2.43 -39.87
N VAL A 247 21.14 -2.93 -39.19
CA VAL A 247 21.33 -2.73 -37.75
C VAL A 247 21.47 -1.24 -37.42
N LEU A 248 22.20 -0.49 -38.25
CA LEU A 248 22.39 0.93 -38.03
C LEU A 248 21.09 1.73 -38.27
N LEU A 249 20.33 1.44 -39.33
CA LEU A 249 19.04 2.08 -39.62
C LEU A 249 18.04 1.86 -38.48
N ILE A 250 17.93 0.64 -37.96
CA ILE A 250 17.06 0.33 -36.80
C ILE A 250 17.54 1.04 -35.53
N LYS A 251 18.86 1.10 -35.31
CA LYS A 251 19.44 1.79 -34.14
C LYS A 251 19.16 3.29 -34.18
N THR A 252 19.36 3.94 -35.33
CA THR A 252 19.08 5.37 -35.52
C THR A 252 17.60 5.67 -35.31
N LEU A 253 16.69 4.81 -35.78
CA LEU A 253 15.25 4.95 -35.48
C LEU A 253 15.00 4.99 -33.97
N PHE A 254 15.48 3.99 -33.22
CA PHE A 254 15.27 3.97 -31.76
C PHE A 254 15.89 5.15 -31.01
N ASP A 255 17.04 5.65 -31.46
CA ASP A 255 17.67 6.82 -30.84
C ASP A 255 16.91 8.12 -31.15
N GLU A 256 16.34 8.26 -32.35
CA GLU A 256 15.51 9.41 -32.74
C GLU A 256 14.13 9.39 -32.05
N PHE A 257 13.60 8.22 -31.66
CA PHE A 257 12.39 8.16 -30.85
C PHE A 257 12.52 8.99 -29.56
N LYS A 258 13.70 8.98 -28.94
CA LYS A 258 13.97 9.73 -27.70
C LYS A 258 13.91 11.25 -27.91
N ARG A 259 14.04 11.72 -29.15
CA ARG A 259 14.09 13.13 -29.54
C ARG A 259 12.77 13.66 -30.13
N ILE A 260 11.71 12.84 -30.18
CA ILE A 260 10.39 13.23 -30.74
C ILE A 260 9.80 14.50 -30.08
N LYS A 261 10.13 14.75 -28.80
CA LYS A 261 9.70 15.96 -28.08
C LYS A 261 10.19 17.25 -28.76
N ASP A 262 11.38 17.20 -29.35
CA ASP A 262 12.08 18.36 -29.90
C ASP A 262 11.72 18.59 -31.39
N PHE A 263 10.84 17.76 -31.96
CA PHE A 263 10.41 17.92 -33.35
C PHE A 263 9.50 19.15 -33.53
N PRO A 264 9.87 20.09 -34.41
CA PRO A 264 9.19 21.37 -34.55
C PRO A 264 7.81 21.27 -35.24
N LYS A 265 7.55 20.17 -35.98
CA LYS A 265 6.29 19.95 -36.70
C LYS A 265 5.62 18.66 -36.24
N VAL A 266 4.36 18.72 -35.84
CA VAL A 266 3.55 17.53 -35.47
C VAL A 266 3.47 16.52 -36.63
N GLU A 267 3.48 17.00 -37.87
CA GLU A 267 3.50 16.18 -39.09
C GLU A 267 4.69 15.20 -39.14
N THR A 268 5.87 15.62 -38.65
CA THR A 268 7.06 14.76 -38.62
C THR A 268 6.91 13.63 -37.59
N ALA A 269 6.31 13.92 -36.43
CA ALA A 269 5.98 12.90 -35.43
C ALA A 269 4.94 11.90 -35.95
N ILE A 270 3.97 12.36 -36.75
CA ILE A 270 2.99 11.51 -37.42
C ILE A 270 3.66 10.60 -38.47
N GLN A 271 4.58 11.14 -39.28
CA GLN A 271 5.34 10.35 -40.27
C GLN A 271 6.20 9.28 -39.60
N PHE A 272 6.91 9.64 -38.52
CA PHE A 272 7.64 8.67 -37.69
C PHE A 272 6.72 7.60 -37.09
N GLY A 273 5.55 8.00 -36.57
CA GLY A 273 4.55 7.06 -36.04
C GLY A 273 4.11 6.04 -37.09
N LYS A 274 3.81 6.50 -38.31
CA LYS A 274 3.48 5.63 -39.44
C LYS A 274 4.64 4.69 -39.79
N LEU A 275 5.88 5.18 -39.75
CA LEU A 275 7.07 4.36 -40.02
C LEU A 275 7.26 3.24 -38.99
N TYR A 276 7.13 3.53 -37.70
CA TYR A 276 7.16 2.50 -36.65
C TYR A 276 6.05 1.48 -36.82
N GLY A 277 4.85 1.95 -37.13
CA GLY A 277 3.71 1.07 -37.37
C GLY A 277 3.91 0.17 -38.59
N GLU A 278 4.51 0.67 -39.67
CA GLU A 278 4.78 -0.09 -40.89
C GLU A 278 5.90 -1.13 -40.69
N ILE A 279 6.95 -0.79 -39.92
CA ILE A 279 8.01 -1.73 -39.51
C ILE A 279 7.42 -2.90 -38.71
N ILE A 280 6.46 -2.61 -37.81
CA ILE A 280 5.73 -3.63 -37.06
C ILE A 280 4.88 -4.45 -38.03
N LEU A 281 4.11 -3.79 -38.91
CA LEU A 281 3.21 -4.44 -39.86
C LEU A 281 3.95 -5.46 -40.75
N LYS A 282 5.08 -5.07 -41.36
CA LYS A 282 5.90 -5.92 -42.23
C LYS A 282 6.75 -6.96 -41.48
N GLY A 283 6.77 -6.94 -40.15
CA GLY A 283 7.46 -7.97 -39.35
C GLY A 283 8.98 -7.92 -39.45
N ILE A 284 9.52 -6.72 -39.65
CA ILE A 284 10.97 -6.50 -39.81
C ILE A 284 11.70 -6.81 -38.50
N LEU A 285 11.13 -6.44 -37.35
CA LEU A 285 11.69 -6.69 -36.03
C LEU A 285 11.09 -7.96 -35.39
N LYS A 286 11.92 -8.75 -34.70
CA LYS A 286 11.51 -9.95 -33.96
C LYS A 286 11.93 -9.88 -32.49
N ASN A 287 11.24 -10.63 -31.62
CA ASN A 287 11.60 -10.86 -30.21
C ASN A 287 11.82 -9.55 -29.41
N CYS A 288 13.01 -9.37 -28.84
CA CYS A 288 13.32 -8.29 -27.88
C CYS A 288 13.16 -6.88 -28.47
N ALA A 289 13.57 -6.66 -29.73
CA ALA A 289 13.46 -5.35 -30.38
C ALA A 289 12.00 -4.97 -30.65
N LEU A 290 11.16 -5.96 -31.00
CA LEU A 290 9.73 -5.76 -31.18
C LEU A 290 9.03 -5.46 -29.84
N ILE A 291 9.36 -6.20 -28.77
CA ILE A 291 8.81 -5.96 -27.43
C ILE A 291 9.18 -4.57 -26.93
N HIS A 292 10.43 -4.14 -27.16
CA HIS A 292 10.87 -2.79 -26.83
C HIS A 292 10.03 -1.74 -27.58
N LEU A 293 9.85 -1.90 -28.89
CA LEU A 293 9.07 -0.97 -29.70
C LEU A 293 7.59 -0.91 -29.26
N LEU A 294 6.96 -2.05 -28.97
CA LEU A 294 5.59 -2.10 -28.45
C LEU A 294 5.47 -1.40 -27.09
N ARG A 295 6.42 -1.62 -26.16
CA ARG A 295 6.44 -0.92 -24.87
C ARG A 295 6.58 0.60 -25.03
N VAL A 296 7.43 1.01 -25.96
CA VAL A 296 7.67 2.42 -26.29
C VAL A 296 6.41 3.07 -26.85
N ILE A 297 5.68 2.38 -27.74
CA ILE A 297 4.40 2.87 -28.28
C ILE A 297 3.32 2.94 -27.18
N LEU A 298 3.23 1.94 -26.31
CA LEU A 298 2.30 1.95 -25.16
C LEU A 298 2.57 3.12 -24.22
N TRP A 299 3.85 3.41 -23.95
CA TRP A 299 4.25 4.57 -23.16
C TRP A 299 3.85 5.87 -23.87
N ALA A 300 4.15 6.01 -25.16
CA ALA A 300 3.79 7.20 -25.93
C ALA A 300 2.28 7.48 -25.98
N VAL A 301 1.44 6.46 -25.94
CA VAL A 301 -0.03 6.60 -25.93
C VAL A 301 -0.59 7.00 -24.55
N ARG A 302 0.20 6.89 -23.48
CA ARG A 302 -0.15 7.35 -22.13
C ARG A 302 0.18 8.82 -21.88
N GLU A 303 1.01 9.41 -22.73
CA GLU A 303 1.34 10.84 -22.70
C GLU A 303 0.11 11.73 -23.01
N PRO A 304 0.12 13.02 -22.64
CA PRO A 304 -1.03 13.89 -22.81
C PRO A 304 -1.43 14.07 -24.27
N LEU A 305 -2.74 14.26 -24.52
CA LEU A 305 -3.40 14.32 -25.84
C LEU A 305 -2.77 15.30 -26.85
N LYS A 306 -2.06 16.33 -26.40
CA LYS A 306 -1.41 17.36 -27.23
C LYS A 306 0.08 17.11 -27.49
N SER A 307 0.66 16.03 -26.99
CA SER A 307 2.10 15.74 -27.14
C SER A 307 2.43 15.10 -28.49
N ASN A 308 3.61 15.42 -29.03
CA ASN A 308 4.14 14.75 -30.23
C ASN A 308 4.26 13.23 -30.03
N PHE A 309 4.53 12.77 -28.81
CA PHE A 309 4.55 11.35 -28.45
C PHE A 309 3.18 10.69 -28.61
N PHE A 310 2.12 11.31 -28.11
CA PHE A 310 0.76 10.78 -28.25
C PHE A 310 0.34 10.66 -29.71
N TYR A 311 0.59 11.69 -30.53
CA TYR A 311 0.32 11.64 -31.97
C TYR A 311 1.14 10.55 -32.67
N CYS A 312 2.43 10.42 -32.34
CA CYS A 312 3.28 9.35 -32.88
C CYS A 312 2.75 7.96 -32.51
N GLY A 313 2.39 7.75 -31.24
CA GLY A 313 1.89 6.47 -30.72
C GLY A 313 0.54 6.05 -31.30
N ILE A 314 -0.43 6.96 -31.41
CA ILE A 314 -1.73 6.65 -32.01
C ILE A 314 -1.60 6.34 -33.50
N HIS A 315 -0.83 7.12 -34.25
CA HIS A 315 -0.65 6.86 -35.69
C HIS A 315 0.13 5.58 -35.95
N ALA A 316 1.04 5.18 -35.06
CA ALA A 316 1.65 3.85 -35.10
C ALA A 316 0.59 2.75 -34.88
N LEU A 317 -0.22 2.83 -33.82
CA LEU A 317 -1.27 1.84 -33.53
C LEU A 317 -2.29 1.66 -34.65
N LYS A 318 -2.68 2.76 -35.32
CA LYS A 318 -3.58 2.71 -36.48
C LYS A 318 -3.00 1.86 -37.61
N GLN A 319 -1.70 2.04 -37.89
CA GLN A 319 -1.03 1.41 -39.01
C GLN A 319 -0.95 -0.12 -38.87
N PHE A 320 -0.61 -0.65 -37.69
CA PHE A 320 -0.53 -2.11 -37.47
C PHE A 320 -1.77 -2.71 -36.78
N SER A 321 -2.91 -2.03 -36.86
CA SER A 321 -4.18 -2.48 -36.25
C SER A 321 -4.59 -3.90 -36.67
N SER A 322 -4.26 -4.31 -37.89
CA SER A 322 -4.47 -5.68 -38.41
C SER A 322 -3.70 -6.77 -37.66
N ARG A 323 -2.56 -6.44 -37.05
CA ARG A 323 -1.69 -7.37 -36.31
C ARG A 323 -1.86 -7.29 -34.80
N LEU A 324 -2.74 -6.43 -34.27
CA LEU A 324 -3.00 -6.36 -32.83
C LEU A 324 -3.54 -7.68 -32.27
N SER A 325 -4.22 -8.49 -33.09
CA SER A 325 -4.65 -9.85 -32.75
C SER A 325 -3.50 -10.78 -32.36
N GLU A 326 -2.26 -10.45 -32.72
CA GLU A 326 -1.07 -11.21 -32.35
C GLU A 326 -0.60 -10.93 -30.91
N TRP A 327 -1.01 -9.81 -30.29
CA TRP A 327 -0.59 -9.40 -28.95
C TRP A 327 -1.78 -9.05 -28.03
N PRO A 328 -2.52 -10.07 -27.56
CA PRO A 328 -3.77 -9.93 -26.81
C PRO A 328 -3.54 -9.31 -25.42
N THR A 329 -2.46 -9.71 -24.75
CA THR A 329 -2.01 -9.11 -23.49
C THR A 329 -1.61 -7.65 -23.63
N TYR A 330 -1.12 -7.24 -24.80
CA TYR A 330 -0.83 -5.84 -25.10
C TYR A 330 -2.12 -5.04 -25.32
N CYS A 331 -3.14 -5.64 -25.95
CA CYS A 331 -4.46 -5.04 -26.09
C CYS A 331 -5.17 -4.82 -24.75
N VAL A 332 -5.00 -5.72 -23.76
CA VAL A 332 -5.50 -5.51 -22.39
C VAL A 332 -4.88 -4.26 -21.76
N LEU A 333 -3.56 -4.09 -21.87
CA LEU A 333 -2.85 -2.91 -21.33
C LEU A 333 -3.23 -1.60 -22.03
N LEU A 334 -3.64 -1.67 -23.30
CA LEU A 334 -4.13 -0.52 -24.07
C LEU A 334 -5.58 -0.17 -23.72
N LYS A 335 -6.43 -1.16 -23.41
CA LYS A 335 -7.83 -0.97 -23.02
C LYS A 335 -7.97 -0.07 -21.79
N ASP A 336 -7.05 -0.16 -20.83
CA ASP A 336 -7.10 0.62 -19.59
C ASP A 336 -6.82 2.13 -19.79
N ASN A 337 -6.37 2.54 -20.98
CA ASN A 337 -6.02 3.95 -21.27
C ASN A 337 -7.21 4.74 -21.83
N LYS A 338 -7.81 5.60 -21.00
CA LYS A 338 -8.96 6.47 -21.38
C LYS A 338 -8.67 7.45 -22.53
N ASN A 339 -7.42 7.80 -22.78
CA ASN A 339 -7.04 8.75 -23.85
C ASN A 339 -7.35 8.20 -25.26
N ILE A 340 -7.29 6.88 -25.46
CA ILE A 340 -7.53 6.24 -26.77
C ILE A 340 -9.02 6.29 -27.12
N GLU A 341 -9.88 6.03 -26.14
CA GLU A 341 -11.35 6.07 -26.27
C GLU A 341 -11.83 7.45 -26.74
N THR A 342 -11.21 8.53 -26.23
CA THR A 342 -11.59 9.91 -26.58
C THR A 342 -11.15 10.35 -27.99
N HIS A 343 -10.07 9.77 -28.54
CA HIS A 343 -9.46 10.25 -29.79
C HIS A 343 -9.78 9.34 -31.00
N ASP A 344 -10.01 8.04 -30.81
CA ASP A 344 -10.44 7.12 -31.89
C ASP A 344 -11.23 5.92 -31.37
N ALA A 345 -12.57 6.05 -31.38
CA ALA A 345 -13.49 5.03 -30.87
C ALA A 345 -13.48 3.72 -31.68
N VAL A 346 -13.15 3.77 -32.99
CA VAL A 346 -13.13 2.58 -33.86
C VAL A 346 -11.93 1.71 -33.50
N LEU A 347 -10.75 2.32 -33.36
CA LEU A 347 -9.53 1.64 -32.94
C LEU A 347 -9.67 1.06 -31.53
N TYR A 348 -10.28 1.79 -30.60
CA TYR A 348 -10.55 1.30 -29.25
C TYR A 348 -11.44 0.06 -29.26
N LYS A 349 -12.49 0.03 -30.10
CA LYS A 349 -13.35 -1.14 -30.28
C LYS A 349 -12.56 -2.35 -30.81
N THR A 350 -11.67 -2.16 -31.79
CA THR A 350 -10.81 -3.24 -32.31
C THR A 350 -9.84 -3.77 -31.24
N ILE A 351 -9.32 -2.90 -30.37
CA ILE A 351 -8.45 -3.28 -29.24
C ILE A 351 -9.26 -4.06 -28.19
N TYR A 352 -10.48 -3.61 -27.90
CA TYR A 352 -11.38 -4.27 -26.96
C TYR A 352 -11.75 -5.69 -27.42
N ASP A 353 -12.09 -5.86 -28.70
CA ASP A 353 -12.44 -7.16 -29.27
C ASP A 353 -11.23 -8.12 -29.28
N ASN A 354 -10.03 -7.64 -29.63
CA ASN A 354 -8.81 -8.45 -29.61
C ASN A 354 -8.32 -8.80 -28.20
N ALA A 355 -8.55 -7.94 -27.21
CA ALA A 355 -8.24 -8.23 -25.80
C ALA A 355 -9.08 -9.39 -25.24
N ASN A 356 -10.25 -9.68 -25.82
CA ASN A 356 -11.21 -10.66 -25.32
C ASN A 356 -11.27 -11.98 -26.13
N ASN A 357 -10.37 -12.22 -27.11
CA ASN A 357 -10.43 -13.38 -28.01
C ASN A 357 -9.93 -14.71 -27.38
N LYS A 358 -10.74 -15.79 -27.43
CA LYS A 358 -10.39 -17.14 -26.90
C LYS A 358 -9.16 -17.78 -27.56
N PHE A 359 -8.90 -17.50 -28.84
CA PHE A 359 -7.78 -18.04 -29.64
C PHE A 359 -6.39 -17.76 -29.06
N SER A 360 -6.23 -16.55 -28.53
CA SER A 360 -5.05 -16.03 -27.85
C SER A 360 -4.61 -16.86 -26.65
N ASN A 361 -5.58 -17.27 -25.84
CA ASN A 361 -5.34 -18.10 -24.67
C ASN A 361 -4.91 -19.52 -25.09
N ILE A 362 -5.52 -20.07 -26.15
CA ILE A 362 -5.18 -21.38 -26.71
C ILE A 362 -3.74 -21.39 -27.25
N ILE A 363 -3.30 -20.33 -27.96
CA ILE A 363 -1.92 -20.23 -28.44
C ILE A 363 -0.91 -20.15 -27.27
N ASN A 364 -1.21 -19.38 -26.24
CA ASN A 364 -0.36 -19.32 -25.04
C ASN A 364 -0.29 -20.67 -24.30
N LEU A 365 -1.40 -21.42 -24.26
CA LEU A 365 -1.42 -22.79 -23.72
C LEU A 365 -0.54 -23.73 -24.54
N LEU A 366 -0.66 -23.69 -25.86
CA LEU A 366 0.19 -24.44 -26.77
C LEU A 366 1.67 -24.10 -26.52
N GLN A 367 2.04 -22.83 -26.48
CA GLN A 367 3.42 -22.43 -26.17
C GLN A 367 3.94 -22.98 -24.83
N LYS A 368 3.08 -23.07 -23.80
CA LYS A 368 3.44 -23.65 -22.49
C LYS A 368 3.54 -25.17 -22.50
N LEU A 369 2.71 -25.86 -23.29
CA LEU A 369 2.73 -27.32 -23.45
C LEU A 369 4.04 -27.80 -24.09
N PHE A 370 4.51 -27.08 -25.10
CA PHE A 370 5.64 -27.52 -25.93
C PHE A 370 7.03 -27.21 -25.34
N ILE A 371 7.13 -26.69 -24.11
CA ILE A 371 8.44 -26.52 -23.42
C ILE A 371 9.02 -27.89 -23.00
N ASN A 372 8.17 -28.91 -22.78
CA ASN A 372 8.58 -30.18 -22.18
C ASN A 372 8.75 -31.35 -23.18
N ILE A 373 8.33 -31.20 -24.44
CA ILE A 373 8.49 -32.23 -25.49
C ILE A 373 9.44 -31.70 -26.56
N LYS A 374 10.38 -32.53 -27.05
CA LYS A 374 11.33 -32.22 -28.14
C LYS A 374 10.62 -32.00 -29.51
N LEU A 375 9.75 -31.01 -29.61
CA LEU A 375 9.17 -30.47 -30.85
C LEU A 375 9.33 -28.92 -31.07
N PRO A 376 10.32 -28.18 -30.50
CA PRO A 376 10.43 -26.73 -30.72
C PRO A 376 10.65 -26.28 -32.18
N SER A 377 11.11 -27.16 -33.08
CA SER A 377 11.37 -26.82 -34.49
C SER A 377 10.10 -26.75 -35.36
N LEU A 378 8.93 -27.08 -34.82
CA LEU A 378 7.66 -27.18 -35.56
C LEU A 378 6.76 -25.95 -35.41
N LEU A 379 7.06 -25.01 -34.51
CA LEU A 379 6.26 -23.79 -34.26
C LEU A 379 6.95 -22.51 -34.79
N ASP A 380 7.68 -22.62 -35.89
CA ASP A 380 8.19 -21.45 -36.61
C ASP A 380 7.03 -20.57 -37.13
N SER A 381 7.30 -19.28 -37.35
CA SER A 381 6.27 -18.31 -37.79
C SER A 381 5.50 -18.77 -39.04
N LYS A 382 6.14 -19.57 -39.91
CA LYS A 382 5.51 -20.20 -41.08
C LYS A 382 4.46 -21.26 -40.70
N ASN A 383 4.73 -22.09 -39.70
CA ASN A 383 3.81 -23.13 -39.27
C ASN A 383 2.64 -22.56 -38.46
N VAL A 384 2.86 -21.49 -37.69
CA VAL A 384 1.78 -20.74 -37.03
C VAL A 384 0.87 -20.05 -38.05
N SER A 385 1.42 -19.51 -39.16
CA SER A 385 0.57 -19.00 -40.26
C SER A 385 -0.21 -20.10 -40.98
N ILE A 386 0.36 -21.30 -41.13
CA ILE A 386 -0.36 -22.46 -41.68
C ILE A 386 -1.53 -22.82 -40.77
N ILE A 387 -1.30 -22.91 -39.46
CA ILE A 387 -2.33 -23.19 -38.45
C ILE A 387 -3.42 -22.10 -38.48
N LYS A 388 -3.05 -20.80 -38.49
CA LYS A 388 -4.02 -19.69 -38.58
C LYS A 388 -4.84 -19.75 -39.86
N ASN A 389 -4.23 -20.02 -41.00
CA ASN A 389 -4.93 -20.11 -42.28
C ASN A 389 -5.93 -21.27 -42.25
N ILE A 390 -5.51 -22.45 -41.79
CA ILE A 390 -6.39 -23.62 -41.65
C ILE A 390 -7.56 -23.31 -40.70
N VAL A 391 -7.30 -22.72 -39.53
CA VAL A 391 -8.33 -22.34 -38.56
C VAL A 391 -9.32 -21.33 -39.19
N SER A 392 -8.81 -20.28 -39.85
CA SER A 392 -9.65 -19.26 -40.49
C SER A 392 -10.50 -19.79 -41.65
N SER A 393 -10.01 -20.79 -42.40
CA SER A 393 -10.78 -21.47 -43.43
C SER A 393 -11.92 -22.32 -42.84
N THR A 394 -11.82 -22.67 -41.56
CA THR A 394 -12.74 -23.60 -40.87
C THR A 394 -13.70 -22.94 -39.87
N GLU A 395 -13.60 -21.63 -39.65
CA GLU A 395 -14.49 -20.89 -38.73
C GLU A 395 -15.91 -20.69 -39.29
N ASN A 396 -16.14 -20.89 -40.59
CA ASN A 396 -17.45 -20.78 -41.26
C ASN A 396 -18.07 -22.15 -41.61
N ILE A 397 -18.30 -23.04 -40.64
CA ILE A 397 -18.78 -24.40 -40.92
C ILE A 397 -20.09 -24.70 -40.18
N GLU A 398 -21.20 -24.34 -40.79
CA GLU A 398 -22.39 -25.20 -40.81
C GLU A 398 -22.43 -25.84 -42.21
N GLY A 399 -22.01 -27.11 -42.32
CA GLY A 399 -22.20 -27.92 -43.54
C GLY A 399 -21.07 -27.93 -44.59
N LEU A 400 -19.83 -28.28 -44.22
CA LEU A 400 -18.77 -28.60 -45.21
C LEU A 400 -18.65 -30.12 -45.46
N ASN A 401 -18.51 -30.50 -46.74
CA ASN A 401 -18.38 -31.90 -47.19
C ASN A 401 -16.95 -32.45 -47.00
N ARG A 402 -16.86 -33.75 -46.65
CA ARG A 402 -15.64 -34.53 -46.32
C ARG A 402 -14.47 -34.40 -47.31
N GLU A 403 -14.76 -34.18 -48.59
CA GLU A 403 -13.76 -34.10 -49.67
C GLU A 403 -13.18 -32.68 -49.84
N GLN A 404 -13.94 -31.64 -49.51
CA GLN A 404 -13.50 -30.25 -49.65
C GLN A 404 -12.48 -29.87 -48.57
N LEU A 405 -12.64 -30.40 -47.35
CA LEU A 405 -11.69 -30.15 -46.26
C LEU A 405 -10.33 -30.82 -46.53
N LYS A 406 -10.33 -32.05 -47.09
CA LYS A 406 -9.10 -32.71 -47.56
C LYS A 406 -8.42 -31.90 -48.68
N GLN A 407 -9.18 -31.41 -49.65
CA GLN A 407 -8.64 -30.59 -50.74
C GLN A 407 -8.10 -29.23 -50.29
N GLU A 408 -8.77 -28.53 -49.37
CA GLU A 408 -8.29 -27.24 -48.83
C GLU A 408 -7.01 -27.42 -48.01
N ILE A 409 -6.96 -28.47 -47.18
CA ILE A 409 -5.75 -28.82 -46.42
C ILE A 409 -4.61 -29.20 -47.38
N GLU A 410 -4.88 -29.99 -48.43
CA GLU A 410 -3.88 -30.32 -49.45
C GLU A 410 -3.40 -29.09 -50.23
N LYS A 411 -4.29 -28.18 -50.65
CA LYS A 411 -3.91 -26.90 -51.30
C LYS A 411 -2.99 -26.06 -50.41
N VAL A 412 -3.31 -25.92 -49.12
CA VAL A 412 -2.48 -25.16 -48.16
C VAL A 412 -1.12 -25.82 -47.97
N PHE A 413 -1.06 -27.15 -47.97
CA PHE A 413 0.21 -27.88 -47.87
C PHE A 413 1.03 -27.88 -49.16
N ASP A 414 0.40 -27.91 -50.33
CA ASP A 414 1.05 -27.86 -51.64
C ASP A 414 1.70 -26.50 -51.91
N LEU A 415 1.09 -25.42 -51.42
CA LEU A 415 1.65 -24.06 -51.47
C LEU A 415 2.94 -23.90 -50.64
N LEU A 416 3.15 -24.73 -49.61
CA LEU A 416 4.17 -24.46 -48.56
C LEU A 416 5.20 -25.59 -48.37
N LYS A 417 5.06 -26.73 -49.04
CA LYS A 417 5.99 -27.88 -49.09
C LYS A 417 6.64 -28.28 -47.73
N PRO A 418 5.87 -28.62 -46.68
CA PRO A 418 6.45 -29.15 -45.44
C PRO A 418 6.90 -30.62 -45.55
N GLN A 419 7.81 -31.05 -44.68
CA GLN A 419 8.23 -32.45 -44.55
C GLN A 419 7.04 -33.35 -44.16
N ALA A 420 6.96 -34.57 -44.73
CA ALA A 420 5.79 -35.46 -44.59
C ALA A 420 5.38 -35.76 -43.13
N ASN A 421 6.34 -35.87 -42.21
CA ASN A 421 6.05 -36.10 -40.78
C ASN A 421 5.49 -34.86 -40.07
N HIS A 422 5.83 -33.65 -40.52
CA HIS A 422 5.29 -32.40 -39.97
C HIS A 422 3.87 -32.12 -40.44
N LYS A 423 3.50 -32.60 -41.64
CA LYS A 423 2.13 -32.48 -42.19
C LYS A 423 1.11 -33.11 -41.24
N LYS A 424 1.35 -34.33 -40.77
CA LYS A 424 0.46 -35.05 -39.83
C LYS A 424 0.30 -34.32 -38.49
N VAL A 425 1.40 -34.00 -37.81
CA VAL A 425 1.38 -33.35 -36.50
C VAL A 425 0.79 -31.93 -36.56
N LEU A 426 1.09 -31.14 -37.60
CA LEU A 426 0.49 -29.81 -37.77
C LEU A 426 -1.01 -29.86 -38.07
N THR A 427 -1.46 -30.90 -38.75
CA THR A 427 -2.88 -31.12 -39.02
C THR A 427 -3.61 -31.48 -37.72
N GLU A 428 -3.04 -32.37 -36.91
CA GLU A 428 -3.57 -32.74 -35.59
C GLU A 428 -3.58 -31.57 -34.59
N ILE A 429 -2.55 -30.72 -34.58
CA ILE A 429 -2.52 -29.48 -33.77
C ILE A 429 -3.57 -28.49 -34.26
N SER A 430 -3.75 -28.33 -35.57
CA SER A 430 -4.76 -27.42 -36.12
C SER A 430 -6.16 -27.90 -35.76
N LEU A 431 -6.43 -29.20 -35.88
CA LEU A 431 -7.71 -29.81 -35.51
C LEU A 431 -7.96 -29.75 -34.00
N PHE A 432 -6.91 -29.88 -33.17
CA PHE A 432 -7.00 -29.65 -31.73
C PHE A 432 -7.46 -28.22 -31.41
N ILE A 433 -6.92 -27.21 -32.09
CA ILE A 433 -7.31 -25.81 -31.89
C ILE A 433 -8.75 -25.57 -32.34
N ILE A 434 -9.14 -26.10 -33.51
CA ILE A 434 -10.52 -25.98 -34.02
C ILE A 434 -11.51 -26.63 -33.04
N ALA A 435 -11.17 -27.81 -32.52
CA ALA A 435 -11.97 -28.53 -31.53
C ALA A 435 -12.14 -27.76 -30.20
N LEU A 436 -11.17 -26.93 -29.82
CA LEU A 436 -11.23 -26.09 -28.62
C LEU A 436 -11.94 -24.75 -28.83
N LEU A 437 -11.95 -24.23 -30.06
CA LEU A 437 -12.69 -23.00 -30.37
C LEU A 437 -14.19 -23.24 -30.44
N ASN A 438 -14.60 -24.38 -31.04
CA ASN A 438 -16.00 -24.71 -31.30
C ASN A 438 -16.34 -26.14 -30.84
N GLU A 439 -17.08 -26.27 -29.73
CA GLU A 439 -17.45 -27.58 -29.15
C GLU A 439 -18.29 -28.45 -30.08
N ASN A 440 -19.15 -27.84 -30.90
CA ASN A 440 -20.02 -28.56 -31.83
C ASN A 440 -19.23 -29.33 -32.92
N ASN A 441 -18.02 -28.87 -33.25
CA ASN A 441 -17.20 -29.44 -34.33
C ASN A 441 -16.24 -30.54 -33.83
N GLN A 442 -16.23 -30.85 -32.53
CA GLN A 442 -15.30 -31.81 -31.93
C GLN A 442 -15.46 -33.24 -32.48
N GLN A 443 -16.70 -33.69 -32.71
CA GLN A 443 -16.95 -35.05 -33.23
C GLN A 443 -16.44 -35.23 -34.67
N GLU A 444 -16.63 -34.22 -35.52
CA GLU A 444 -16.14 -34.24 -36.90
C GLU A 444 -14.61 -34.16 -36.95
N CYS A 445 -13.98 -33.38 -36.06
CA CYS A 445 -12.51 -33.34 -35.94
C CYS A 445 -11.92 -34.72 -35.56
N ILE A 446 -12.57 -35.44 -34.65
CA ILE A 446 -12.11 -36.78 -34.22
C ILE A 446 -12.31 -37.81 -35.34
N ARG A 447 -13.44 -37.78 -36.05
CA ARG A 447 -13.70 -38.65 -37.21
C ARG A 447 -12.66 -38.42 -38.32
N PHE A 448 -12.35 -37.18 -38.60
CA PHE A 448 -11.34 -36.83 -39.60
C PHE A 448 -9.95 -37.40 -39.25
N VAL A 449 -9.55 -37.37 -37.97
CA VAL A 449 -8.27 -37.95 -37.52
C VAL A 449 -8.25 -39.47 -37.70
N GLN A 450 -9.36 -40.14 -37.41
CA GLN A 450 -9.49 -41.59 -37.59
C GLN A 450 -9.42 -42.02 -39.06
N GLU A 451 -9.93 -41.18 -39.96
CA GLU A 451 -9.87 -41.41 -41.41
C GLU A 451 -8.48 -41.11 -42.02
N MET A 452 -7.60 -40.39 -41.31
CA MET A 452 -6.26 -39.98 -41.77
C MET A 452 -5.13 -40.96 -41.40
N GLU A 453 -5.47 -42.22 -41.07
CA GLU A 453 -4.54 -43.31 -40.69
C GLU A 453 -3.62 -42.99 -39.50
N SER A 454 -3.96 -42.01 -38.63
CA SER A 454 -3.18 -41.70 -37.44
C SER A 454 -3.89 -42.11 -36.14
N THR A 455 -3.10 -42.55 -35.15
CA THR A 455 -3.62 -42.87 -33.84
C THR A 455 -4.07 -41.58 -33.15
N THR A 456 -5.25 -41.59 -32.52
CA THR A 456 -5.75 -40.48 -31.70
C THR A 456 -4.90 -40.19 -30.45
N GLU A 457 -3.72 -40.79 -30.34
CA GLU A 457 -2.82 -40.75 -29.20
C GLU A 457 -2.17 -39.37 -29.03
N HIS A 458 -1.82 -38.68 -30.11
CA HIS A 458 -1.25 -37.34 -30.02
C HIS A 458 -2.30 -36.32 -29.54
N LEU A 459 -3.51 -36.36 -30.10
CA LEU A 459 -4.64 -35.56 -29.62
C LEU A 459 -4.95 -35.86 -28.15
N PHE A 460 -4.98 -37.14 -27.77
CA PHE A 460 -5.18 -37.54 -26.38
C PHE A 460 -4.06 -37.01 -25.47
N SER A 461 -2.80 -37.10 -25.89
CA SER A 461 -1.65 -36.57 -25.16
C SER A 461 -1.73 -35.04 -25.00
N PHE A 462 -2.06 -34.31 -26.06
CA PHE A 462 -2.22 -32.85 -26.03
C PHE A 462 -3.36 -32.43 -25.10
N THR A 463 -4.50 -33.12 -25.15
CA THR A 463 -5.64 -32.86 -24.25
C THR A 463 -5.26 -33.11 -22.79
N ILE A 464 -4.60 -34.23 -22.48
CA ILE A 464 -4.19 -34.57 -21.10
C ILE A 464 -3.14 -33.59 -20.56
N GLU A 465 -2.14 -33.23 -21.35
CA GLU A 465 -1.14 -32.24 -20.92
C GLU A 465 -1.76 -30.86 -20.72
N SER A 466 -2.70 -30.46 -21.58
CA SER A 466 -3.46 -29.21 -21.43
C SER A 466 -4.20 -29.20 -20.10
N ILE A 467 -4.95 -30.27 -19.81
CA ILE A 467 -5.69 -30.43 -18.56
C ILE A 467 -4.72 -30.38 -17.36
N ASN A 468 -3.57 -31.05 -17.42
CA ASN A 468 -2.58 -31.02 -16.34
C ASN A 468 -1.95 -29.64 -16.11
N ILE A 469 -1.88 -28.77 -17.13
CA ILE A 469 -1.46 -27.37 -16.96
C ILE A 469 -2.57 -26.57 -16.27
N PHE A 470 -3.82 -26.75 -16.68
CA PHE A 470 -4.96 -26.07 -16.07
C PHE A 470 -5.18 -26.50 -14.61
N LEU A 471 -4.96 -27.77 -14.27
CA LEU A 471 -5.07 -28.28 -12.89
C LEU A 471 -4.01 -27.69 -11.95
N LYS A 472 -2.94 -27.07 -12.47
CA LYS A 472 -1.93 -26.36 -11.66
C LYS A 472 -2.33 -24.92 -11.35
N LEU A 473 -3.36 -24.38 -12.00
CA LEU A 473 -3.86 -23.03 -11.73
C LEU A 473 -4.70 -23.04 -10.44
N ARG A 474 -4.50 -22.00 -9.61
CA ARG A 474 -5.27 -21.83 -8.37
C ARG A 474 -6.61 -21.12 -8.62
N GLU A 475 -6.64 -20.22 -9.61
CA GLU A 475 -7.80 -19.39 -9.97
C GLU A 475 -8.10 -19.53 -11.47
N TYR A 476 -9.39 -19.52 -11.83
CA TYR A 476 -9.89 -19.64 -13.20
C TYR A 476 -10.68 -18.39 -13.60
N ASP A 477 -10.20 -17.67 -14.62
CA ASP A 477 -10.97 -16.65 -15.33
C ASP A 477 -12.11 -17.28 -16.13
N LYS A 478 -13.18 -16.51 -16.43
CA LYS A 478 -14.32 -16.97 -17.24
C LYS A 478 -13.93 -17.65 -18.56
N HIS A 479 -12.90 -17.14 -19.24
CA HIS A 479 -12.40 -17.74 -20.49
C HIS A 479 -11.62 -19.03 -20.27
N SER A 480 -10.90 -19.13 -19.15
CA SER A 480 -10.15 -20.33 -18.77
C SER A 480 -11.09 -21.46 -18.34
N ALA A 481 -12.21 -21.14 -17.69
CA ALA A 481 -13.28 -22.06 -17.35
C ALA A 481 -13.93 -22.66 -18.62
N SER A 482 -14.37 -21.81 -19.55
CA SER A 482 -14.95 -22.28 -20.82
C SER A 482 -13.98 -23.13 -21.65
N LEU A 483 -12.68 -22.82 -21.67
CA LEU A 483 -11.70 -23.67 -22.34
C LEU A 483 -11.53 -25.02 -21.65
N PHE A 484 -11.63 -25.04 -20.31
CA PHE A 484 -11.55 -26.26 -19.52
C PHE A 484 -12.78 -27.14 -19.75
N GLU A 485 -13.97 -26.56 -19.84
CA GLU A 485 -15.21 -27.24 -20.26
C GLU A 485 -15.05 -27.91 -21.63
N SER A 486 -14.58 -27.15 -22.63
CA SER A 486 -14.33 -27.66 -23.99
C SER A 486 -13.29 -28.79 -24.02
N LEU A 487 -12.25 -28.71 -23.18
CA LEU A 487 -11.27 -29.79 -22.99
C LEU A 487 -11.90 -31.04 -22.36
N GLY A 488 -12.84 -30.88 -21.43
CA GLY A 488 -13.60 -31.97 -20.82
C GLY A 488 -14.43 -32.74 -21.84
N SER A 489 -15.19 -32.03 -22.67
CA SER A 489 -15.94 -32.62 -23.79
C SER A 489 -15.03 -33.37 -24.76
N LEU A 490 -13.91 -32.76 -25.17
CA LEU A 490 -12.96 -33.38 -26.09
C LEU A 490 -12.33 -34.65 -25.50
N LEU A 491 -11.93 -34.63 -24.23
CA LEU A 491 -11.40 -35.81 -23.54
C LEU A 491 -12.43 -36.93 -23.45
N GLY A 492 -13.69 -36.58 -23.17
CA GLY A 492 -14.80 -37.54 -23.10
C GLY A 492 -15.02 -38.24 -24.44
N LEU A 493 -15.03 -37.48 -25.53
CA LEU A 493 -15.17 -38.02 -26.88
C LEU A 493 -13.98 -38.90 -27.29
N LEU A 494 -12.74 -38.53 -26.93
CA LEU A 494 -11.54 -39.31 -27.23
C LEU A 494 -11.41 -40.61 -26.41
N THR A 495 -12.14 -40.73 -25.29
CA THR A 495 -12.08 -41.89 -24.38
C THR A 495 -13.39 -42.66 -24.34
N ILE A 496 -14.34 -42.22 -23.52
CA ILE A 496 -15.63 -42.86 -23.28
C ILE A 496 -16.41 -42.99 -24.58
N GLY A 497 -16.52 -41.91 -25.36
CA GLY A 497 -17.22 -41.90 -26.65
C GLY A 497 -16.65 -42.91 -27.66
N MET A 498 -15.38 -43.29 -27.51
CA MET A 498 -14.69 -44.29 -28.33
C MET A 498 -14.62 -45.68 -27.68
N ASN A 499 -15.40 -45.93 -26.62
CA ASN A 499 -15.37 -47.17 -25.84
C ASN A 499 -13.97 -47.50 -25.25
N LYS A 500 -13.14 -46.48 -24.97
CA LYS A 500 -11.82 -46.64 -24.34
C LYS A 500 -11.82 -46.11 -22.90
N PRO A 501 -11.44 -46.92 -21.89
CA PRO A 501 -11.36 -46.45 -20.50
C PRO A 501 -10.21 -45.47 -20.30
N LEU A 502 -10.46 -44.38 -19.56
CA LEU A 502 -9.42 -43.47 -19.11
C LEU A 502 -8.56 -44.14 -18.02
N ARG A 503 -7.27 -44.34 -18.30
CA ARG A 503 -6.34 -44.99 -17.36
C ARG A 503 -5.98 -44.06 -16.21
N SER A 504 -5.90 -44.62 -14.99
CA SER A 504 -5.59 -43.88 -13.75
C SER A 504 -4.23 -43.17 -13.73
N ILE A 505 -3.29 -43.59 -14.59
CA ILE A 505 -1.97 -42.98 -14.76
C ILE A 505 -2.07 -41.59 -15.41
N HIS A 506 -3.07 -41.36 -16.27
CA HIS A 506 -3.20 -40.09 -17.01
C HIS A 506 -4.06 -39.07 -16.26
N LEU A 507 -5.26 -39.45 -15.82
CA LEU A 507 -6.14 -38.62 -15.02
C LEU A 507 -7.12 -39.52 -14.25
N ARG A 508 -7.39 -39.17 -12.99
CA ARG A 508 -8.42 -39.82 -12.16
C ARG A 508 -9.56 -38.82 -11.93
N PRO A 509 -10.67 -38.89 -12.69
CA PRO A 509 -11.80 -37.96 -12.53
C PRO A 509 -12.35 -37.90 -11.10
N LYS A 510 -12.31 -39.03 -10.38
CA LYS A 510 -12.72 -39.10 -8.96
C LYS A 510 -11.87 -38.22 -8.02
N ILE A 511 -10.59 -37.99 -8.34
CA ILE A 511 -9.71 -37.14 -7.52
C ILE A 511 -10.07 -35.66 -7.67
N LEU A 512 -10.57 -35.27 -8.85
CA LEU A 512 -11.06 -33.91 -9.10
C LEU A 512 -12.25 -33.56 -8.20
N LEU A 513 -13.04 -34.57 -7.82
CA LEU A 513 -14.19 -34.42 -6.93
C LEU A 513 -13.84 -34.51 -5.43
N THR A 514 -12.62 -34.89 -5.07
CA THR A 514 -12.24 -35.19 -3.67
C THR A 514 -11.08 -34.32 -3.18
N ASP A 515 -9.85 -34.58 -3.64
CA ASP A 515 -8.63 -33.94 -3.09
C ASP A 515 -8.31 -32.58 -3.73
N GLN A 516 -8.70 -32.38 -4.99
CA GLN A 516 -8.40 -31.15 -5.74
C GLN A 516 -9.55 -30.14 -5.75
N LEU A 517 -10.67 -30.48 -5.10
CA LEU A 517 -11.84 -29.63 -5.00
C LEU A 517 -11.64 -28.56 -3.92
N THR A 518 -11.68 -27.29 -4.32
CA THR A 518 -11.54 -26.11 -3.46
C THR A 518 -12.76 -25.20 -3.61
N LYS A 519 -12.93 -24.24 -2.69
CA LYS A 519 -14.02 -23.26 -2.74
C LYS A 519 -14.04 -22.43 -4.03
N GLU A 520 -12.88 -22.26 -4.68
CA GLU A 520 -12.73 -21.36 -5.82
C GLU A 520 -12.88 -22.05 -7.19
N ASN A 521 -12.57 -23.35 -7.28
CA ASN A 521 -12.54 -24.10 -8.53
C ASN A 521 -13.70 -25.08 -8.75
N TYR A 522 -14.62 -25.23 -7.77
CA TYR A 522 -15.62 -26.29 -7.84
C TYR A 522 -16.58 -26.18 -9.02
N ASP A 523 -17.02 -24.96 -9.39
CA ASP A 523 -17.90 -24.73 -10.54
C ASP A 523 -17.26 -25.28 -11.82
N VAL A 524 -16.00 -24.93 -12.04
CA VAL A 524 -15.22 -25.32 -13.23
C VAL A 524 -14.96 -26.84 -13.26
N MET A 525 -14.69 -27.46 -12.10
CA MET A 525 -14.47 -28.90 -12.02
C MET A 525 -15.75 -29.71 -12.24
N LEU A 526 -16.89 -29.22 -11.74
CA LEU A 526 -18.19 -29.86 -11.94
C LEU A 526 -18.61 -29.76 -13.41
N GLU A 527 -18.50 -28.58 -14.04
CA GLU A 527 -18.81 -28.40 -15.46
C GLU A 527 -17.90 -29.25 -16.35
N PHE A 528 -16.61 -29.36 -16.03
CA PHE A 528 -15.69 -30.27 -16.73
C PHE A 528 -16.19 -31.71 -16.72
N ILE A 529 -16.64 -32.23 -15.56
CA ILE A 529 -17.11 -33.61 -15.41
C ILE A 529 -18.43 -33.82 -16.17
N ILE A 530 -19.34 -32.85 -16.11
CA ILE A 530 -20.61 -32.89 -16.85
C ILE A 530 -20.32 -32.98 -18.36
N HIS A 531 -19.47 -32.11 -18.90
CA HIS A 531 -19.10 -32.11 -20.31
C HIS A 531 -18.33 -33.37 -20.71
N PHE A 532 -17.46 -33.90 -19.85
CA PHE A 532 -16.77 -35.18 -20.05
C PHE A 532 -17.75 -36.36 -20.14
N LEU A 533 -18.77 -36.39 -19.29
CA LEU A 533 -19.81 -37.42 -19.30
C LEU A 533 -20.78 -37.29 -20.47
N MET A 534 -20.96 -36.12 -21.07
CA MET A 534 -21.84 -35.98 -22.24
C MET A 534 -21.45 -36.90 -23.40
N ALA A 535 -20.16 -37.27 -23.50
CA ALA A 535 -19.68 -38.21 -24.51
C ALA A 535 -20.17 -39.65 -24.30
N SER A 536 -20.70 -40.01 -23.12
CA SER A 536 -21.21 -41.37 -22.86
C SER A 536 -22.45 -41.70 -23.67
N SER A 537 -23.20 -40.71 -24.17
CA SER A 537 -24.33 -40.93 -25.10
C SER A 537 -23.90 -41.61 -26.39
N ASN A 538 -22.62 -41.49 -26.77
CA ASN A 538 -22.08 -42.05 -28.00
C ASN A 538 -21.46 -43.44 -27.80
N SER A 539 -21.39 -43.92 -26.56
CA SER A 539 -20.71 -45.16 -26.18
C SER A 539 -21.69 -46.33 -26.05
N THR A 540 -21.28 -47.50 -26.52
CA THR A 540 -22.02 -48.75 -26.33
C THR A 540 -21.60 -49.51 -25.06
N VAL A 541 -20.39 -49.24 -24.56
CA VAL A 541 -19.81 -49.92 -23.38
C VAL A 541 -20.04 -49.13 -22.09
N PHE A 542 -19.90 -47.81 -22.15
CA PHE A 542 -20.02 -46.92 -21.02
C PHE A 542 -21.45 -46.37 -20.89
N THR A 543 -22.40 -47.29 -20.74
CA THR A 543 -23.79 -46.98 -20.47
C THR A 543 -23.97 -46.50 -19.02
N PRO A 544 -25.13 -45.91 -18.67
CA PRO A 544 -25.41 -45.43 -17.32
C PRO A 544 -25.20 -46.47 -16.20
N ASN A 545 -25.37 -47.76 -16.51
CA ASN A 545 -25.20 -48.85 -15.54
C ASN A 545 -23.76 -49.36 -15.45
N ASN A 546 -22.81 -48.74 -16.15
CA ASN A 546 -21.42 -49.14 -16.13
C ASN A 546 -20.77 -48.76 -14.77
N PRO A 547 -20.12 -49.70 -14.05
CA PRO A 547 -19.52 -49.43 -12.74
C PRO A 547 -18.44 -48.33 -12.73
N TRP A 548 -17.84 -48.04 -13.89
CA TRP A 548 -16.83 -47.00 -14.04
C TRP A 548 -17.46 -45.59 -14.09
N ILE A 549 -18.58 -45.43 -14.80
CA ILE A 549 -19.30 -44.16 -14.91
C ILE A 549 -20.26 -43.93 -13.74
N GLN A 550 -20.89 -45.00 -13.23
CA GLN A 550 -21.93 -44.94 -12.20
C GLN A 550 -21.56 -44.00 -11.02
N PRO A 551 -20.36 -44.05 -10.42
CA PRO A 551 -19.91 -43.10 -9.39
C PRO A 551 -20.00 -41.62 -9.77
N LEU A 552 -19.64 -41.28 -11.02
CA LEU A 552 -19.65 -39.91 -11.51
C LEU A 552 -21.08 -39.48 -11.87
N LEU A 553 -21.91 -40.40 -12.38
CA LEU A 553 -23.33 -40.13 -12.65
C LEU A 553 -24.15 -40.00 -11.35
N GLN A 554 -23.89 -40.82 -10.34
CA GLN A 554 -24.51 -40.71 -9.01
C GLN A 554 -24.26 -39.31 -8.43
N PHE A 555 -23.02 -38.84 -8.53
CA PHE A 555 -22.65 -37.50 -8.11
C PHE A 555 -23.41 -36.41 -8.90
N VAL A 556 -23.46 -36.49 -10.23
CA VAL A 556 -24.17 -35.50 -11.06
C VAL A 556 -25.68 -35.51 -10.80
N CYS A 557 -26.30 -36.69 -10.65
CA CYS A 557 -27.72 -36.84 -10.32
C CYS A 557 -28.04 -36.12 -9.00
N GLU A 558 -27.21 -36.30 -7.97
CA GLU A 558 -27.42 -35.60 -6.72
C GLU A 558 -27.21 -34.08 -6.85
N THR A 559 -26.17 -33.64 -7.56
CA THR A 559 -25.97 -32.18 -7.78
C THR A 559 -27.16 -31.54 -8.50
N SER A 560 -27.82 -32.28 -9.39
CA SER A 560 -29.03 -31.82 -10.08
C SER A 560 -30.27 -31.74 -9.18
N LEU A 561 -30.33 -32.57 -8.13
CA LEU A 561 -31.41 -32.56 -7.14
C LEU A 561 -31.17 -31.54 -6.02
N SER A 562 -29.91 -31.16 -5.79
CA SER A 562 -29.57 -30.20 -4.75
C SER A 562 -29.96 -28.76 -5.16
N PRO A 563 -30.80 -28.06 -4.36
CA PRO A 563 -31.23 -26.70 -4.66
C PRO A 563 -30.10 -25.67 -4.54
N GLU A 564 -29.03 -25.97 -3.80
CA GLU A 564 -27.90 -25.06 -3.59
C GLU A 564 -26.94 -24.95 -4.80
N LEU A 565 -27.06 -25.84 -5.80
CA LEU A 565 -26.21 -25.90 -6.99
C LEU A 565 -26.93 -25.51 -8.30
N CYS A 566 -27.99 -24.69 -8.20
CA CYS A 566 -28.86 -24.28 -9.33
C CYS A 566 -28.12 -23.77 -10.58
N LEU A 567 -26.94 -23.14 -10.45
CA LEU A 567 -26.16 -22.63 -11.59
C LEU A 567 -25.80 -23.71 -12.61
N HIS A 568 -25.61 -24.96 -12.17
CA HIS A 568 -25.20 -26.09 -13.01
C HIS A 568 -26.37 -26.98 -13.43
N HIS A 569 -27.61 -26.62 -13.08
CA HIS A 569 -28.78 -27.44 -13.38
C HIS A 569 -29.03 -27.53 -14.88
N GLU A 570 -28.78 -26.46 -15.66
CA GLU A 570 -29.02 -26.49 -17.10
C GLU A 570 -28.11 -27.49 -17.82
N SER A 571 -26.81 -27.50 -17.49
CA SER A 571 -25.83 -28.43 -18.06
C SER A 571 -26.04 -29.87 -17.57
N SER A 572 -26.36 -30.05 -16.28
CA SER A 572 -26.70 -31.36 -15.70
C SER A 572 -27.96 -31.95 -16.34
N ASN A 573 -29.01 -31.14 -16.51
CA ASN A 573 -30.25 -31.57 -17.16
C ASN A 573 -30.03 -31.92 -18.64
N LYS A 574 -29.17 -31.16 -19.35
CA LYS A 574 -28.77 -31.50 -20.73
C LYS A 574 -28.12 -32.89 -20.81
N LEU A 575 -27.26 -33.25 -19.85
CA LEU A 575 -26.66 -34.60 -19.77
C LEU A 575 -27.72 -35.66 -19.46
N LEU A 576 -28.53 -35.47 -18.42
CA LEU A 576 -29.53 -36.43 -17.97
C LEU A 576 -30.58 -36.71 -19.05
N ASN A 577 -31.01 -35.67 -19.78
CA ASN A 577 -31.91 -35.81 -20.93
C ASN A 577 -31.28 -36.60 -22.08
N LYS A 578 -29.99 -36.38 -22.37
CA LYS A 578 -29.25 -37.15 -23.39
C LYS A 578 -29.09 -38.62 -23.02
N LEU A 579 -29.05 -38.95 -21.73
CA LEU A 579 -28.92 -40.32 -21.23
C LEU A 579 -30.26 -40.98 -20.89
N HIS A 580 -31.38 -40.25 -21.01
CA HIS A 580 -32.72 -40.69 -20.64
C HIS A 580 -32.82 -41.20 -19.19
N ILE A 581 -32.17 -40.50 -18.25
CA ILE A 581 -32.16 -40.87 -16.83
C ILE A 581 -32.99 -39.87 -16.03
N SER A 582 -33.91 -40.38 -15.21
CA SER A 582 -34.54 -39.64 -14.13
C SER A 582 -33.65 -39.72 -12.87
N PRO A 583 -33.14 -38.59 -12.34
CA PRO A 583 -32.15 -38.59 -11.26
C PRO A 583 -32.69 -39.25 -9.97
N GLU A 584 -33.96 -39.02 -9.63
CA GLU A 584 -34.60 -39.65 -8.46
C GLU A 584 -34.66 -41.18 -8.58
N GLN A 585 -35.09 -41.72 -9.73
CA GLN A 585 -35.22 -43.18 -9.91
C GLN A 585 -33.85 -43.86 -9.97
N TYR A 586 -32.86 -43.21 -10.60
CA TYR A 586 -31.51 -43.76 -10.71
C TYR A 586 -30.81 -43.90 -9.34
N LEU A 587 -30.97 -42.91 -8.46
CA LEU A 587 -30.39 -42.95 -7.11
C LEU A 587 -31.05 -44.01 -6.20
N THR A 588 -32.33 -44.35 -6.44
CA THR A 588 -32.98 -45.46 -5.71
C THR A 588 -32.39 -46.83 -6.05
N VAL A 589 -31.96 -47.03 -7.29
CA VAL A 589 -31.36 -48.28 -7.78
C VAL A 589 -29.86 -48.33 -7.44
N HIS A 590 -29.20 -47.18 -7.41
CA HIS A 590 -27.77 -47.03 -7.20
C HIS A 590 -27.48 -46.01 -6.09
N PRO A 591 -27.51 -46.42 -4.80
CA PRO A 591 -27.22 -45.53 -3.68
C PRO A 591 -25.75 -45.10 -3.66
N ILE A 592 -25.51 -43.88 -3.17
CA ILE A 592 -24.20 -43.24 -3.09
C ILE A 592 -23.30 -43.99 -2.10
N ARG A 593 -22.00 -44.10 -2.41
CA ARG A 593 -21.00 -44.63 -1.48
C ARG A 593 -20.54 -43.52 -0.53
N ILE A 594 -20.22 -43.87 0.73
CA ILE A 594 -19.81 -42.93 1.81
C ILE A 594 -18.76 -41.89 1.36
N ALA A 595 -17.79 -42.29 0.51
CA ALA A 595 -16.75 -41.38 0.00
C ALA A 595 -17.27 -40.32 -0.99
N GLU A 596 -18.31 -40.64 -1.76
CA GLU A 596 -18.97 -39.72 -2.69
C GLU A 596 -19.94 -38.79 -1.94
N GLU A 597 -20.53 -39.26 -0.84
CA GLU A 597 -21.34 -38.48 0.09
C GLU A 597 -20.50 -37.41 0.82
N GLU A 598 -19.25 -37.72 1.22
CA GLU A 598 -18.33 -36.72 1.79
C GLU A 598 -17.91 -35.64 0.77
N ALA A 599 -17.66 -36.03 -0.49
CA ALA A 599 -17.34 -35.10 -1.57
C ALA A 599 -18.51 -34.17 -1.88
N LEU A 600 -19.72 -34.73 -1.93
CA LEU A 600 -20.97 -34.01 -2.11
C LEU A 600 -21.25 -33.08 -0.93
N ASN A 601 -21.05 -33.52 0.31
CA ASN A 601 -21.19 -32.68 1.51
C ASN A 601 -20.17 -31.54 1.53
N LYS A 602 -18.93 -31.78 1.05
CA LYS A 602 -17.94 -30.72 0.84
C LYS A 602 -18.39 -29.73 -0.25
N LEU A 603 -18.96 -30.24 -1.35
CA LEU A 603 -19.52 -29.40 -2.43
C LEU A 603 -20.69 -28.55 -1.95
N ILE A 604 -21.68 -29.15 -1.30
CA ILE A 604 -22.84 -28.45 -0.72
C ILE A 604 -22.36 -27.43 0.31
N LYS A 605 -21.33 -27.76 1.09
CA LYS A 605 -20.68 -26.80 1.99
C LYS A 605 -20.01 -25.64 1.23
N PHE A 606 -19.28 -25.90 0.14
CA PHE A 606 -18.65 -24.85 -0.67
C PHE A 606 -19.66 -23.99 -1.43
N ALA A 607 -20.74 -24.61 -1.94
CA ALA A 607 -21.86 -23.95 -2.58
C ALA A 607 -22.64 -23.09 -1.59
N LYS A 608 -22.89 -23.59 -0.37
CA LYS A 608 -23.39 -22.80 0.77
C LYS A 608 -22.45 -21.66 1.09
N ASP A 609 -21.14 -21.92 1.15
CA ASP A 609 -20.13 -20.89 1.42
C ASP A 609 -19.97 -19.81 0.33
N ARG A 610 -20.34 -20.09 -0.92
CA ARG A 610 -20.43 -19.11 -2.02
C ARG A 610 -21.81 -18.42 -2.06
N SER A 611 -22.88 -19.16 -1.83
CA SER A 611 -24.27 -18.64 -1.78
C SER A 611 -24.56 -17.85 -0.49
N HIS A 612 -23.74 -17.96 0.55
CA HIS A 612 -23.60 -17.01 1.66
C HIS A 612 -23.03 -15.62 1.22
N GLY A 613 -23.03 -15.37 -0.09
CA GLY A 613 -23.18 -14.07 -0.71
C GLY A 613 -24.63 -13.86 -1.17
N ASP A 614 -25.56 -13.76 -0.21
CA ASP A 614 -27.02 -13.55 -0.31
C ASP A 614 -27.50 -12.29 -1.11
N GLU A 615 -26.72 -11.77 -2.05
CA GLU A 615 -27.08 -10.57 -2.84
C GLU A 615 -27.82 -10.90 -4.15
N SER A 616 -27.63 -12.06 -4.78
CA SER A 616 -28.09 -12.25 -6.17
C SER A 616 -29.60 -12.51 -6.32
N ILE A 617 -30.24 -13.26 -5.42
CA ILE A 617 -31.68 -13.58 -5.53
C ILE A 617 -32.55 -12.38 -5.14
N LEU A 618 -32.11 -11.58 -4.17
CA LEU A 618 -32.76 -10.32 -3.78
C LEU A 618 -32.61 -9.25 -4.86
N ASN A 619 -31.43 -9.16 -5.50
CA ASN A 619 -31.18 -8.19 -6.56
C ASN A 619 -32.10 -8.38 -7.78
N GLU A 620 -32.50 -9.61 -8.09
CA GLU A 620 -33.40 -9.88 -9.22
C GLU A 620 -34.82 -9.31 -9.00
N TYR A 621 -35.32 -9.27 -7.77
CA TYR A 621 -36.62 -8.62 -7.44
C TYR A 621 -36.49 -7.11 -7.25
N ILE A 622 -35.32 -6.64 -6.80
CA ILE A 622 -34.98 -5.22 -6.68
C ILE A 622 -34.91 -4.56 -8.06
N GLU A 623 -34.31 -5.23 -9.05
CA GLU A 623 -34.27 -4.76 -10.44
C GLU A 623 -35.66 -4.77 -11.09
N LYS A 624 -36.50 -5.75 -10.76
CA LYS A 624 -37.85 -5.92 -11.33
C LYS A 624 -38.95 -5.08 -10.64
N ARG A 625 -38.63 -4.33 -9.56
CA ARG A 625 -39.55 -3.42 -8.83
C ARG A 625 -40.89 -4.05 -8.42
N GLN A 626 -40.89 -5.28 -7.88
CA GLN A 626 -42.10 -5.96 -7.40
C GLN A 626 -41.95 -6.42 -5.93
N PRO A 627 -43.05 -6.45 -5.15
CA PRO A 627 -43.02 -7.01 -3.79
C PRO A 627 -42.74 -8.52 -3.83
N ILE A 628 -41.90 -9.00 -2.91
CA ILE A 628 -41.51 -10.42 -2.85
C ILE A 628 -42.71 -11.25 -2.36
N PRO A 629 -43.19 -12.24 -3.13
CA PRO A 629 -44.33 -13.06 -2.72
C PRO A 629 -43.99 -13.90 -1.48
N GLU A 630 -44.87 -13.90 -0.47
CA GLU A 630 -44.68 -14.63 0.79
C GLU A 630 -44.44 -16.14 0.58
N LYS A 631 -45.08 -16.74 -0.43
CA LYS A 631 -44.87 -18.15 -0.82
C LYS A 631 -43.43 -18.43 -1.30
N LYS A 632 -42.79 -17.45 -1.94
CA LYS A 632 -41.44 -17.58 -2.52
C LYS A 632 -40.36 -17.34 -1.46
N LEU A 633 -40.66 -16.45 -0.51
CA LEU A 633 -39.87 -16.23 0.71
C LEU A 633 -39.87 -17.48 1.62
N LYS A 634 -41.03 -18.14 1.78
CA LYS A 634 -41.15 -19.43 2.49
C LYS A 634 -40.46 -20.59 1.75
N GLN A 635 -40.43 -20.58 0.41
CA GLN A 635 -39.69 -21.58 -0.38
C GLN A 635 -38.17 -21.44 -0.29
N LEU A 636 -37.64 -20.22 -0.16
CA LEU A 636 -36.20 -19.99 0.06
C LEU A 636 -35.72 -20.49 1.44
N LEU A 637 -36.63 -20.74 2.39
CA LEU A 637 -36.34 -21.13 3.76
C LEU A 637 -36.46 -22.64 4.03
N LEU A 638 -36.42 -23.50 3.01
CA LEU A 638 -36.56 -24.95 3.18
C LEU A 638 -35.31 -25.60 3.82
N CYS A 639 -35.14 -25.36 5.12
CA CYS A 639 -34.36 -26.18 6.04
C CYS A 639 -35.09 -26.14 7.38
N GLU A 640 -35.42 -27.28 8.00
CA GLU A 640 -36.14 -27.33 9.29
C GLU A 640 -35.50 -26.48 10.40
N LYS A 641 -34.21 -26.14 10.26
CA LYS A 641 -33.48 -25.25 11.17
C LYS A 641 -33.91 -23.78 11.12
N SER A 642 -34.35 -23.27 9.96
CA SER A 642 -34.79 -21.86 9.79
C SER A 642 -36.08 -21.57 10.56
N LEU A 643 -37.04 -22.51 10.52
CA LEU A 643 -38.34 -22.42 11.18
C LEU A 643 -38.23 -22.41 12.72
N SER A 644 -37.16 -23.00 13.29
CA SER A 644 -36.96 -23.05 14.75
C SER A 644 -36.66 -21.67 15.36
N PHE A 645 -35.88 -20.82 14.67
CA PHE A 645 -35.54 -19.48 15.13
C PHE A 645 -36.67 -18.48 14.90
N ILE A 646 -37.41 -18.61 13.80
CA ILE A 646 -38.60 -17.81 13.51
C ILE A 646 -39.67 -17.99 14.59
N ASN A 647 -39.87 -19.22 15.08
CA ASN A 647 -40.82 -19.50 16.16
C ASN A 647 -40.40 -18.86 17.49
N LEU A 648 -39.10 -18.85 17.83
CA LEU A 648 -38.56 -18.20 19.04
C LEU A 648 -38.60 -16.66 18.98
N LEU A 649 -38.53 -16.07 17.79
CA LEU A 649 -38.64 -14.62 17.57
C LEU A 649 -40.11 -14.13 17.63
N SER A 650 -41.08 -15.02 17.48
CA SER A 650 -42.52 -14.67 17.44
C SER A 650 -43.12 -14.29 18.80
N GLU A 651 -42.42 -14.56 19.91
CA GLU A 651 -42.92 -14.34 21.28
C GLU A 651 -42.67 -12.92 21.82
N HIS A 652 -41.91 -12.06 21.11
CA HIS A 652 -41.31 -10.84 21.67
C HIS A 652 -41.28 -9.65 20.66
N PRO A 653 -40.95 -8.40 21.09
CA PRO A 653 -41.58 -7.18 20.58
C PRO A 653 -41.29 -6.88 19.10
N LEU A 654 -42.29 -6.30 18.42
CA LEU A 654 -42.26 -5.94 17.01
C LEU A 654 -41.07 -5.03 16.67
N PRO A 655 -40.40 -5.25 15.51
CA PRO A 655 -39.30 -4.39 15.07
C PRO A 655 -39.80 -2.96 14.85
N VAL A 656 -39.18 -2.01 15.58
CA VAL A 656 -39.47 -0.57 15.45
C VAL A 656 -38.64 -0.01 14.31
N ILE A 657 -39.31 0.55 13.32
CA ILE A 657 -38.69 1.14 12.14
C ILE A 657 -39.08 2.62 12.09
N PRO A 658 -38.15 3.52 11.74
CA PRO A 658 -38.48 4.92 11.59
C PRO A 658 -39.63 5.17 10.59
N ASP A 659 -40.65 5.93 10.99
CA ASP A 659 -41.86 6.19 10.19
C ASP A 659 -41.58 6.78 8.80
N TYR A 660 -40.48 7.51 8.67
CA TYR A 660 -40.08 8.09 7.39
C TYR A 660 -39.61 7.03 6.37
N LEU A 661 -39.28 5.81 6.77
CA LEU A 661 -38.95 4.70 5.85
C LEU A 661 -40.18 3.92 5.35
N ILE A 662 -41.35 4.12 5.97
CA ILE A 662 -42.59 3.42 5.61
C ILE A 662 -43.19 4.09 4.37
N CYS A 663 -43.17 3.43 3.22
CA CYS A 663 -43.69 3.96 1.95
C CYS A 663 -44.81 3.06 1.39
N PRO A 664 -45.64 3.55 0.44
CA PRO A 664 -46.78 2.78 -0.09
C PRO A 664 -46.39 1.42 -0.70
N SER A 665 -45.15 1.31 -1.17
CA SER A 665 -44.51 0.11 -1.72
C SER A 665 -43.92 -0.83 -0.67
N LEU A 666 -43.65 -0.35 0.56
CA LEU A 666 -43.11 -1.11 1.70
C LEU A 666 -43.86 -0.70 2.99
N PRO A 667 -45.07 -1.23 3.22
CA PRO A 667 -45.82 -1.01 4.45
C PRO A 667 -45.18 -1.69 5.65
N THR A 668 -45.58 -1.30 6.87
CA THR A 668 -45.06 -1.81 8.15
C THR A 668 -45.02 -3.34 8.22
N LEU A 669 -46.05 -4.02 7.74
CA LEU A 669 -46.12 -5.48 7.67
C LEU A 669 -45.01 -6.10 6.81
N GLN A 670 -44.74 -5.55 5.63
CA GLN A 670 -43.67 -6.06 4.76
C GLN A 670 -42.29 -5.81 5.36
N TRP A 671 -42.11 -4.66 6.00
CA TRP A 671 -40.91 -4.33 6.71
C TRP A 671 -40.65 -5.27 7.90
N THR A 672 -41.68 -5.62 8.68
CA THR A 672 -41.56 -6.61 9.76
C THR A 672 -41.12 -7.98 9.22
N MET A 673 -41.71 -8.41 8.10
CA MET A 673 -41.30 -9.63 7.40
C MET A 673 -39.83 -9.54 6.96
N ILE A 674 -39.45 -8.51 6.22
CA ILE A 674 -38.07 -8.31 5.73
C ILE A 674 -37.06 -8.38 6.88
N ILE A 675 -37.35 -7.76 8.02
CA ILE A 675 -36.46 -7.79 9.19
C ILE A 675 -36.39 -9.18 9.81
N THR A 676 -37.52 -9.84 10.04
CA THR A 676 -37.53 -11.20 10.61
C THR A 676 -36.77 -12.20 9.72
N TYR A 677 -36.93 -12.10 8.40
CA TYR A 677 -36.24 -12.98 7.46
C TYR A 677 -34.76 -12.63 7.29
N SER A 678 -34.41 -11.34 7.22
CA SER A 678 -33.00 -10.93 7.15
C SER A 678 -32.23 -11.26 8.42
N LEU A 679 -32.87 -11.30 9.59
CA LEU A 679 -32.27 -11.79 10.83
C LEU A 679 -31.99 -13.29 10.78
N ASP A 680 -32.93 -14.10 10.27
CA ASP A 680 -32.74 -15.55 10.13
C ASP A 680 -31.62 -15.88 9.13
N PHE A 681 -31.60 -15.21 7.96
CA PHE A 681 -30.49 -15.35 7.00
C PHE A 681 -29.16 -14.95 7.63
N SER A 682 -29.13 -13.83 8.35
CA SER A 682 -27.92 -13.38 9.04
C SER A 682 -27.44 -14.40 10.08
N LEU A 683 -28.34 -15.04 10.83
CA LEU A 683 -28.02 -16.10 11.79
C LEU A 683 -27.41 -17.36 11.14
N GLN A 684 -27.90 -17.72 9.96
CA GLN A 684 -27.38 -18.86 9.20
C GLN A 684 -25.99 -18.56 8.65
N ASP A 685 -25.81 -17.38 8.06
CA ASP A 685 -24.52 -16.91 7.54
C ASP A 685 -23.43 -16.88 8.62
N ILE A 686 -23.75 -16.39 9.82
CA ILE A 686 -22.78 -16.37 10.92
C ILE A 686 -22.50 -17.77 11.49
N SER A 687 -23.32 -18.79 11.21
CA SER A 687 -23.16 -20.11 11.85
C SER A 687 -21.81 -20.76 11.52
N LYS A 688 -21.27 -20.57 10.30
CA LYS A 688 -19.95 -21.10 9.97
C LYS A 688 -18.83 -20.33 10.67
N THR A 689 -18.85 -19.01 10.65
CA THR A 689 -17.82 -18.16 11.28
C THR A 689 -17.83 -18.31 12.80
N THR A 690 -19.02 -18.45 13.39
CA THR A 690 -19.20 -18.72 14.83
C THR A 690 -18.72 -20.13 15.20
N ASN A 691 -18.92 -21.15 14.36
CA ASN A 691 -18.37 -22.48 14.60
C ASN A 691 -16.84 -22.54 14.43
N VAL A 692 -16.26 -21.80 13.47
CA VAL A 692 -14.79 -21.72 13.32
C VAL A 692 -14.17 -21.02 14.52
N SER A 693 -14.76 -19.91 14.97
CA SER A 693 -14.31 -19.23 16.19
C SER A 693 -14.53 -20.10 17.44
N LEU A 694 -15.63 -20.84 17.54
CA LEU A 694 -15.87 -21.82 18.60
C LEU A 694 -14.79 -22.91 18.62
N ASN A 695 -14.47 -23.51 17.47
CA ASN A 695 -13.44 -24.55 17.38
C ASN A 695 -12.03 -23.99 17.68
N THR A 696 -11.77 -22.74 17.30
CA THR A 696 -10.51 -22.04 17.63
C THR A 696 -10.42 -21.76 19.13
N ILE A 697 -11.53 -21.34 19.75
CA ILE A 697 -11.64 -21.18 21.20
C ILE A 697 -11.46 -22.54 21.90
N ILE A 698 -12.07 -23.61 21.39
CA ILE A 698 -11.95 -24.94 22.00
C ILE A 698 -10.53 -25.47 21.86
N THR A 699 -9.88 -25.34 20.70
CA THR A 699 -8.48 -25.75 20.52
C THR A 699 -7.51 -24.95 21.39
N THR A 700 -7.77 -23.65 21.58
CA THR A 700 -6.96 -22.84 22.52
C THR A 700 -7.23 -23.22 23.98
N VAL A 701 -8.50 -23.46 24.36
CA VAL A 701 -8.87 -23.97 25.69
C VAL A 701 -8.18 -25.31 25.96
N THR A 702 -8.25 -26.26 25.02
CA THR A 702 -7.63 -27.59 25.20
C THR A 702 -6.12 -27.51 25.27
N GLN A 703 -5.47 -26.71 24.42
CA GLN A 703 -4.01 -26.53 24.45
C GLN A 703 -3.53 -25.84 25.73
N LEU A 704 -4.24 -24.80 26.19
CA LEU A 704 -3.93 -24.12 27.45
C LEU A 704 -4.08 -25.06 28.63
N VAL A 705 -5.21 -25.77 28.71
CA VAL A 705 -5.46 -26.74 29.78
C VAL A 705 -4.45 -27.88 29.73
N GLN A 706 -4.12 -28.44 28.56
CA GLN A 706 -3.12 -29.52 28.45
C GLN A 706 -1.72 -29.08 28.90
N LYS A 707 -1.32 -27.85 28.57
CA LYS A 707 -0.01 -27.31 28.92
C LYS A 707 0.07 -26.95 30.40
N ASP A 708 -0.91 -26.21 30.92
CA ASP A 708 -0.88 -25.70 32.30
C ASP A 708 -1.24 -26.80 33.33
N PHE A 709 -1.99 -27.83 32.92
CA PHE A 709 -2.31 -29.01 33.74
C PHE A 709 -1.52 -30.26 33.31
N ALA A 710 -0.36 -30.10 32.65
CA ALA A 710 0.44 -31.22 32.14
C ALA A 710 0.81 -32.25 33.21
N MET A 711 0.95 -31.82 34.48
CA MET A 711 1.33 -32.66 35.62
C MET A 711 0.16 -32.99 36.58
N GLU A 712 -1.06 -32.59 36.25
CA GLU A 712 -2.26 -32.88 37.08
C GLU A 712 -2.89 -34.22 36.69
N THR A 713 -3.28 -35.01 37.68
CA THR A 713 -3.91 -36.33 37.46
C THR A 713 -5.41 -36.31 37.72
N ASN A 714 -5.91 -35.30 38.46
CA ASN A 714 -7.32 -35.19 38.81
C ASN A 714 -8.17 -34.62 37.65
N LEU A 715 -9.02 -35.48 37.10
CA LEU A 715 -9.92 -35.15 35.99
C LEU A 715 -10.97 -34.10 36.34
N GLN A 716 -11.48 -34.07 37.59
CA GLN A 716 -12.49 -33.09 38.00
C GLN A 716 -11.95 -31.66 37.94
N LYS A 717 -10.70 -31.45 38.37
CA LYS A 717 -10.02 -30.15 38.26
C LYS A 717 -9.81 -29.72 36.82
N ILE A 718 -9.44 -30.66 35.94
CA ILE A 718 -9.27 -30.41 34.51
C ILE A 718 -10.61 -30.04 33.85
N THR A 719 -11.69 -30.69 34.27
CA THR A 719 -13.06 -30.42 33.79
C THR A 719 -13.51 -29.03 34.21
N GLU A 720 -13.28 -28.69 35.47
CA GLU A 720 -13.60 -27.37 36.03
C GLU A 720 -12.76 -26.25 35.36
N ALA A 721 -11.47 -26.48 35.15
CA ALA A 721 -10.60 -25.54 34.44
C ALA A 721 -11.08 -25.30 32.99
N SER A 722 -11.40 -26.39 32.27
CA SER A 722 -11.87 -26.31 30.88
C SER A 722 -13.15 -25.48 30.76
N ASN A 723 -14.09 -25.67 31.69
CA ASN A 723 -15.33 -24.89 31.72
C ASN A 723 -15.07 -23.41 32.04
N ARG A 724 -14.22 -23.11 33.03
CA ARG A 724 -13.93 -21.72 33.41
C ARG A 724 -13.18 -20.95 32.31
N VAL A 725 -12.21 -21.57 31.63
CA VAL A 725 -11.49 -20.96 30.49
C VAL A 725 -12.44 -20.72 29.31
N PHE A 726 -13.36 -21.66 29.06
CA PHE A 726 -14.39 -21.49 28.04
C PHE A 726 -15.32 -20.31 28.34
N ASP A 727 -15.76 -20.16 29.60
CA ASP A 727 -16.62 -19.04 30.00
C ASP A 727 -15.92 -17.69 29.82
N ILE A 728 -14.60 -17.59 30.04
CA ILE A 728 -13.82 -16.36 29.75
C ILE A 728 -13.80 -16.06 28.25
N ALA A 729 -13.53 -17.07 27.44
CA ALA A 729 -13.49 -16.93 25.98
C ALA A 729 -14.87 -16.67 25.36
N GLN A 730 -15.96 -16.94 26.09
CA GLN A 730 -17.34 -16.72 25.65
C GLN A 730 -17.62 -15.25 25.30
N LYS A 731 -17.00 -14.28 25.99
CA LYS A 731 -17.18 -12.84 25.66
C LYS A 731 -16.68 -12.50 24.25
N LEU A 732 -15.61 -13.16 23.83
CA LEU A 732 -15.03 -12.97 22.50
C LEU A 732 -15.93 -13.59 21.42
N LEU A 733 -16.56 -14.73 21.75
CA LEU A 733 -17.61 -15.34 20.92
C LEU A 733 -18.84 -14.43 20.80
N GLN A 734 -19.27 -13.80 21.90
CA GLN A 734 -20.38 -12.84 21.91
C GLN A 734 -20.10 -11.62 21.03
N TYR A 735 -18.91 -11.03 21.13
CA TYR A 735 -18.50 -9.91 20.28
C TYR A 735 -18.50 -10.33 18.80
N THR A 736 -17.91 -11.48 18.49
CA THR A 736 -17.85 -12.02 17.12
C THR A 736 -19.25 -12.27 16.56
N CYS A 737 -20.16 -12.87 17.35
CA CYS A 737 -21.55 -13.06 16.97
C CYS A 737 -22.24 -11.71 16.69
N ARG A 738 -22.07 -10.73 17.56
CA ARG A 738 -22.68 -9.39 17.43
C ARG A 738 -22.18 -8.65 16.19
N SER A 739 -20.87 -8.52 16.03
CA SER A 739 -20.28 -7.77 14.90
C SER A 739 -20.61 -8.42 13.55
N CYS A 740 -20.59 -9.76 13.48
CA CYS A 740 -20.92 -10.47 12.26
C CYS A 740 -22.43 -10.36 11.94
N LEU A 741 -23.29 -10.44 12.96
CA LEU A 741 -24.73 -10.29 12.78
C LEU A 741 -25.09 -8.88 12.31
N GLU A 742 -24.54 -7.83 12.93
CA GLU A 742 -24.78 -6.44 12.54
C GLU A 742 -24.32 -6.16 11.10
N SER A 743 -23.14 -6.67 10.72
CA SER A 743 -22.61 -6.50 9.37
C SER A 743 -23.47 -7.21 8.31
N LYS A 744 -23.95 -8.43 8.60
CA LYS A 744 -24.77 -9.22 7.68
C LYS A 744 -26.20 -8.67 7.59
N LEU A 745 -26.79 -8.30 8.72
CA LEU A 745 -28.12 -7.71 8.77
C LEU A 745 -28.18 -6.40 7.96
N TRP A 746 -27.19 -5.52 8.13
CA TRP A 746 -27.12 -4.29 7.33
C TRP A 746 -26.99 -4.57 5.83
N LYS A 747 -26.22 -5.61 5.46
CA LYS A 747 -26.08 -6.03 4.06
C LYS A 747 -27.44 -6.34 3.42
N TYR A 748 -28.33 -7.03 4.15
CA TYR A 748 -29.68 -7.33 3.67
C TYR A 748 -30.64 -6.15 3.69
N LEU A 749 -30.51 -5.26 4.66
CA LEU A 749 -31.43 -4.12 4.82
C LEU A 749 -31.07 -2.93 3.91
N CYS A 750 -29.79 -2.73 3.59
CA CYS A 750 -29.30 -1.56 2.84
C CYS A 750 -30.04 -1.32 1.50
N PRO A 751 -30.34 -2.33 0.66
CA PRO A 751 -31.09 -2.12 -0.58
C PRO A 751 -32.50 -1.57 -0.34
N PHE A 752 -33.22 -2.11 0.64
CA PHE A 752 -34.59 -1.67 1.00
C PHE A 752 -34.61 -0.26 1.61
N VAL A 753 -33.60 0.06 2.42
CA VAL A 753 -33.40 1.42 2.96
C VAL A 753 -33.09 2.40 1.81
N SER A 754 -32.23 2.03 0.86
CA SER A 754 -31.92 2.89 -0.29
C SER A 754 -33.12 3.14 -1.19
N PHE A 755 -34.02 2.15 -1.33
CA PHE A 755 -35.24 2.26 -2.11
C PHE A 755 -36.26 3.20 -1.46
N SER A 756 -36.51 3.03 -0.16
CA SER A 756 -37.41 3.91 0.61
C SER A 756 -36.90 5.36 0.66
N MET A 757 -35.58 5.55 0.77
CA MET A 757 -34.92 6.87 0.67
C MET A 757 -35.16 7.55 -0.68
N LYS A 758 -35.02 6.82 -1.79
CA LYS A 758 -35.26 7.34 -3.15
C LYS A 758 -36.72 7.68 -3.39
N GLN A 759 -37.65 6.88 -2.86
CA GLN A 759 -39.08 7.12 -3.06
C GLN A 759 -39.62 8.30 -2.24
N LYS A 760 -39.07 8.55 -1.04
CA LYS A 760 -39.45 9.69 -0.19
C LYS A 760 -38.56 10.93 -0.32
N ASN A 761 -37.61 10.96 -1.27
CA ASN A 761 -36.66 12.06 -1.46
C ASN A 761 -35.89 12.46 -0.19
N ILE A 762 -35.42 11.49 0.59
CA ILE A 762 -34.67 11.76 1.83
C ILE A 762 -33.21 12.10 1.48
N ILE A 763 -32.76 13.30 1.83
CA ILE A 763 -31.40 13.80 1.59
C ILE A 763 -30.56 13.56 2.85
N ARG A 764 -30.21 12.29 3.14
CA ARG A 764 -29.25 11.95 4.21
C ARG A 764 -28.22 10.95 3.68
N PRO A 765 -26.94 11.02 4.10
CA PRO A 765 -25.94 10.03 3.74
C PRO A 765 -26.31 8.64 4.30
N ILE A 766 -26.00 7.59 3.55
CA ILE A 766 -26.41 6.22 3.84
C ILE A 766 -25.81 5.67 5.15
N GLU A 767 -24.67 6.23 5.57
CA GLU A 767 -23.96 5.90 6.80
C GLU A 767 -24.71 6.39 8.05
N GLN A 768 -25.24 7.63 8.03
CA GLN A 768 -26.09 8.13 9.12
C GLN A 768 -27.41 7.36 9.19
N MET A 769 -27.93 6.90 8.04
CA MET A 769 -29.12 6.05 7.99
C MET A 769 -28.87 4.66 8.55
N LYS A 770 -27.67 4.10 8.32
CA LYS A 770 -27.24 2.84 8.95
C LYS A 770 -27.29 2.94 10.47
N GLU A 771 -26.70 3.99 11.04
CA GLU A 771 -26.70 4.17 12.51
C GLU A 771 -28.12 4.25 13.07
N ILE A 772 -29.01 5.03 12.45
CA ILE A 772 -30.39 5.18 12.94
C ILE A 772 -31.17 3.85 12.84
N VAL A 773 -31.05 3.12 11.72
CA VAL A 773 -31.76 1.84 11.55
C VAL A 773 -31.20 0.78 12.51
N MET A 774 -29.88 0.67 12.65
CA MET A 774 -29.26 -0.31 13.53
C MET A 774 -29.53 -0.02 15.02
N THR A 775 -29.55 1.26 15.43
CA THR A 775 -29.88 1.65 16.81
C THR A 775 -31.30 1.25 17.19
N ASN A 776 -32.26 1.37 16.27
CA ASN A 776 -33.65 0.96 16.52
C ASN A 776 -33.82 -0.58 16.53
N LEU A 777 -32.93 -1.33 15.87
CA LEU A 777 -32.94 -2.80 15.84
C LEU A 777 -32.11 -3.44 16.95
N GLN A 778 -31.39 -2.64 17.75
CA GLN A 778 -30.46 -3.09 18.78
C GLN A 778 -31.05 -4.10 19.79
N PRO A 779 -32.28 -3.93 20.32
CA PRO A 779 -32.86 -4.88 21.28
C PRO A 779 -33.07 -6.28 20.68
N ILE A 780 -33.47 -6.34 19.41
CA ILE A 780 -33.71 -7.59 18.68
C ILE A 780 -32.38 -8.28 18.34
N ILE A 781 -31.37 -7.49 17.98
CA ILE A 781 -30.00 -7.98 17.72
C ILE A 781 -29.42 -8.62 18.99
N GLU A 782 -29.53 -7.99 20.15
CA GLU A 782 -28.98 -8.51 21.41
C GLU A 782 -29.66 -9.81 21.86
N MET A 783 -30.99 -9.88 21.73
CA MET A 783 -31.74 -11.09 21.99
C MET A 783 -31.32 -12.24 21.06
N THR A 784 -31.20 -11.94 19.77
CA THR A 784 -30.81 -12.90 18.72
C THR A 784 -29.40 -13.46 18.97
N VAL A 785 -28.46 -12.60 19.38
CA VAL A 785 -27.11 -13.00 19.80
C VAL A 785 -27.15 -13.92 21.02
N GLY A 786 -28.02 -13.63 22.00
CA GLY A 786 -28.21 -14.46 23.19
C GLY A 786 -28.62 -15.90 22.86
N ILE A 787 -29.62 -16.07 21.99
CA ILE A 787 -30.10 -17.41 21.56
C ILE A 787 -28.97 -18.19 20.88
N LYS A 788 -28.23 -17.53 19.97
CA LYS A 788 -27.13 -18.19 19.24
C LYS A 788 -25.99 -18.61 20.16
N LEU A 789 -25.68 -17.82 21.18
CA LEU A 789 -24.65 -18.14 22.17
C LEU A 789 -25.00 -19.37 23.00
N ASP A 790 -26.27 -19.55 23.35
CA ASP A 790 -26.70 -20.73 24.11
C ASP A 790 -26.61 -22.02 23.29
N GLU A 791 -26.89 -21.97 21.98
CA GLU A 791 -26.65 -23.08 21.05
C GLU A 791 -25.16 -23.45 21.02
N LEU A 792 -24.28 -22.46 20.84
CA LEU A 792 -22.84 -22.66 20.78
C LEU A 792 -22.26 -23.18 22.09
N ARG A 793 -22.78 -22.72 23.24
CA ARG A 793 -22.39 -23.19 24.57
C ARG A 793 -22.68 -24.69 24.75
N LYS A 794 -23.84 -25.16 24.28
CA LYS A 794 -24.18 -26.60 24.32
C LYS A 794 -23.24 -27.42 23.43
N ASN A 795 -22.85 -26.90 22.27
CA ASN A 795 -21.89 -27.55 21.38
C ASN A 795 -20.49 -27.63 22.00
N ALA A 796 -20.00 -26.53 22.59
CA ALA A 796 -18.71 -26.49 23.26
C ALA A 796 -18.62 -27.46 24.45
N LYS A 797 -19.65 -27.53 25.30
CA LYS A 797 -19.66 -28.49 26.42
C LYS A 797 -19.46 -29.93 25.94
N ARG A 798 -20.15 -30.34 24.87
CA ARG A 798 -19.98 -31.68 24.28
C ARG A 798 -18.57 -31.93 23.77
N GLN A 799 -17.97 -30.95 23.11
CA GLN A 799 -16.60 -31.08 22.58
C GLN A 799 -15.54 -31.11 23.69
N LEU A 800 -15.73 -30.32 24.75
CA LEU A 800 -14.86 -30.34 25.93
C LEU A 800 -14.99 -31.66 26.71
N GLU A 801 -16.20 -32.21 26.82
CA GLU A 801 -16.43 -33.55 27.39
C GLU A 801 -15.69 -34.64 26.58
N GLN A 802 -15.76 -34.59 25.25
CA GLN A 802 -15.00 -35.51 24.38
C GLN A 802 -13.49 -35.38 24.56
N PHE A 803 -12.98 -34.15 24.70
CA PHE A 803 -11.58 -33.91 25.01
C PHE A 803 -11.19 -34.54 26.35
N ILE A 804 -11.99 -34.34 27.40
CA ILE A 804 -11.73 -34.92 28.72
C ILE A 804 -11.72 -36.45 28.65
N ILE A 805 -12.63 -37.05 27.87
CA ILE A 805 -12.66 -38.49 27.63
C ILE A 805 -11.35 -38.98 26.98
N SER A 806 -10.79 -38.22 26.04
CA SER A 806 -9.56 -38.60 25.33
C SER A 806 -8.32 -38.66 26.22
N ILE A 807 -8.26 -37.85 27.28
CA ILE A 807 -7.12 -37.80 28.22
C ILE A 807 -7.32 -38.70 29.45
N THR A 808 -8.51 -39.27 29.65
CA THR A 808 -8.85 -40.04 30.86
C THR A 808 -7.93 -41.23 31.11
N SER A 809 -7.60 -42.01 30.07
CA SER A 809 -6.80 -43.23 30.21
C SER A 809 -5.37 -42.93 30.66
N GLU A 810 -4.75 -41.92 30.06
CA GLU A 810 -3.41 -41.44 30.39
C GLU A 810 -3.32 -40.93 31.84
N ARG A 811 -4.33 -40.17 32.27
CA ARG A 811 -4.38 -39.57 33.61
C ARG A 811 -4.67 -40.61 34.70
N GLN A 812 -5.42 -41.67 34.39
CA GLN A 812 -5.66 -42.81 35.28
C GLN A 812 -4.40 -43.69 35.47
N GLU A 813 -3.57 -43.84 34.45
CA GLU A 813 -2.25 -44.47 34.57
C GLU A 813 -1.30 -43.62 35.44
N GLY A 814 -1.34 -42.29 35.26
CA GLY A 814 -0.62 -41.32 36.09
C GLY A 814 -0.97 -41.38 37.58
N MET A 815 -2.24 -41.51 37.93
CA MET A 815 -2.67 -41.66 39.33
C MET A 815 -2.07 -42.90 40.04
N LYS A 816 -1.69 -43.94 39.30
CA LYS A 816 -1.05 -45.14 39.87
C LYS A 816 0.43 -44.90 40.19
N ASN A 817 1.10 -44.01 39.46
CA ASN A 817 2.51 -43.65 39.63
C ASN A 817 2.63 -42.35 40.44
N LYS A 818 2.61 -42.47 41.77
CA LYS A 818 2.36 -41.37 42.72
C LYS A 818 3.33 -40.18 42.76
N GLU A 819 4.41 -40.09 41.97
CA GLU A 819 5.44 -39.05 42.20
C GLU A 819 5.98 -38.31 40.96
N SER A 820 5.65 -38.70 39.73
CA SER A 820 6.18 -37.99 38.54
C SER A 820 5.33 -38.20 37.28
N PHE A 821 4.06 -37.80 37.32
CA PHE A 821 3.24 -37.84 36.12
C PHE A 821 3.42 -36.56 35.29
N VAL A 822 3.78 -36.74 34.02
CA VAL A 822 3.81 -35.69 33.00
C VAL A 822 3.10 -36.21 31.75
N ALA A 823 2.21 -35.42 31.20
CA ALA A 823 1.51 -35.76 29.96
C ALA A 823 2.48 -35.93 28.78
N LYS A 824 2.20 -36.90 27.91
CA LYS A 824 3.01 -37.20 26.72
C LYS A 824 3.18 -35.96 25.84
N GLY A 825 4.41 -35.69 25.43
CA GLY A 825 4.76 -34.51 24.62
C GLY A 825 5.05 -33.23 25.43
N PHE A 826 4.93 -33.28 26.76
CA PHE A 826 5.32 -32.20 27.67
C PHE A 826 6.51 -32.57 28.55
N GLU A 827 7.29 -33.60 28.17
CA GLU A 827 8.42 -34.09 28.99
C GLU A 827 9.50 -33.02 29.24
N TYR A 828 9.63 -32.03 28.34
CA TYR A 828 10.55 -30.90 28.48
C TYR A 828 10.26 -30.01 29.69
N LEU A 829 9.06 -30.09 30.29
CA LEU A 829 8.73 -29.34 31.51
C LEU A 829 9.52 -29.84 32.73
N ASN A 830 10.07 -31.05 32.70
CA ASN A 830 10.97 -31.56 33.73
C ASN A 830 12.32 -30.82 33.77
N ASP A 831 12.75 -30.27 32.63
CA ASP A 831 14.04 -29.60 32.46
C ASP A 831 13.94 -28.06 32.54
N ALA A 832 12.75 -27.53 32.83
CA ALA A 832 12.50 -26.09 32.88
C ALA A 832 13.11 -25.44 34.15
N PRO A 833 13.64 -24.19 34.06
CA PRO A 833 14.20 -23.49 35.20
C PRO A 833 13.15 -23.28 36.31
N LYS A 834 13.56 -23.47 37.57
CA LYS A 834 12.67 -23.38 38.74
C LYS A 834 12.10 -21.96 38.89
N LEU A 835 10.81 -21.82 38.59
CA LEU A 835 10.01 -20.63 38.87
C LEU A 835 9.63 -20.59 40.37
N PRO A 836 9.23 -19.42 40.93
CA PRO A 836 8.72 -19.33 42.30
C PRO A 836 7.59 -20.33 42.56
N GLU A 837 7.51 -20.93 43.77
CA GLU A 837 6.59 -22.03 44.11
C GLU A 837 5.11 -21.72 43.78
N GLU A 838 4.72 -20.45 43.80
CA GLU A 838 3.36 -19.96 43.49
C GLU A 838 3.00 -20.04 41.98
N LEU A 839 4.00 -19.96 41.10
CA LEU A 839 3.87 -20.00 39.63
C LEU A 839 4.39 -21.30 39.02
N GLN A 840 4.98 -22.18 39.85
CA GLN A 840 5.52 -23.45 39.40
C GLN A 840 4.38 -24.46 39.20
N ILE A 841 4.43 -25.21 38.08
CA ILE A 841 3.58 -26.39 37.89
C ILE A 841 4.11 -27.44 38.88
N ALA A 842 3.40 -27.65 39.98
CA ALA A 842 3.87 -28.52 41.05
C ALA A 842 3.73 -30.00 40.65
N ASN A 843 4.77 -30.79 40.94
CA ASN A 843 4.69 -32.25 40.84
C ASN A 843 3.65 -32.75 41.85
N GLY A 844 2.51 -33.24 41.35
CA GLY A 844 1.36 -33.64 42.17
C GLY A 844 0.07 -32.86 41.90
N GLY A 845 0.09 -31.89 40.98
CA GLY A 845 -1.11 -31.21 40.48
C GLY A 845 -1.21 -29.74 40.86
N VAL A 846 -2.19 -29.07 40.24
CA VAL A 846 -2.37 -27.62 40.30
C VAL A 846 -2.99 -27.23 41.64
N THR A 847 -2.45 -26.19 42.29
CA THR A 847 -2.95 -25.71 43.59
C THR A 847 -4.34 -25.07 43.45
N ASN A 848 -5.11 -25.00 44.54
CA ASN A 848 -6.40 -24.30 44.52
C ASN A 848 -6.26 -22.82 44.14
N TYR A 849 -5.11 -22.21 44.46
CA TYR A 849 -4.75 -20.84 44.07
C TYR A 849 -4.60 -20.70 42.54
N GLN A 850 -3.89 -21.63 41.90
CA GLN A 850 -3.74 -21.65 40.43
C GLN A 850 -5.06 -21.96 39.71
N MET A 851 -5.96 -22.74 40.33
CA MET A 851 -7.32 -22.96 39.80
C MET A 851 -8.21 -21.71 39.85
N GLU A 852 -8.01 -20.81 40.81
CA GLU A 852 -8.78 -19.56 40.94
C GLU A 852 -8.42 -18.52 39.87
N MET A 853 -7.21 -18.60 39.29
CA MET A 853 -6.79 -17.74 38.16
C MET A 853 -7.64 -17.93 36.91
N TYR A 854 -8.25 -19.10 36.73
CA TYR A 854 -9.07 -19.40 35.55
C TYR A 854 -10.55 -19.04 35.71
N GLY A 855 -11.02 -18.60 36.88
CA GLY A 855 -12.44 -18.27 37.11
C GLY A 855 -12.85 -16.86 36.66
N ILE A 856 -14.09 -16.70 36.18
CA ILE A 856 -14.70 -15.38 36.00
C ILE A 856 -14.90 -14.75 37.37
N GLY A 857 -14.08 -13.75 37.67
CA GLY A 857 -14.08 -13.13 38.98
C GLY A 857 -13.13 -13.84 39.93
N VAL A 858 -11.84 -13.61 39.71
CA VAL A 858 -10.80 -13.58 40.74
C VAL A 858 -11.42 -13.13 42.06
N LYS A 859 -11.47 -14.01 43.08
CA LYS A 859 -12.02 -13.69 44.41
C LYS A 859 -11.38 -12.39 44.92
N LYS A 860 -12.15 -11.62 45.69
CA LYS A 860 -11.80 -10.30 46.26
C LYS A 860 -10.38 -10.23 46.87
N GLU A 861 -9.78 -11.33 47.27
CA GLU A 861 -8.43 -11.40 47.86
C GLU A 861 -7.31 -11.31 46.82
N ILE A 862 -7.43 -11.94 45.64
CA ILE A 862 -6.42 -11.85 44.56
C ILE A 862 -6.55 -10.52 43.80
N LYS A 863 -7.76 -9.94 43.74
CA LYS A 863 -7.96 -8.58 43.20
C LYS A 863 -7.13 -7.57 43.99
N ASN A 864 -7.13 -7.62 45.31
CA ASN A 864 -6.42 -6.64 46.13
C ASN A 864 -4.88 -6.60 45.96
N HIS A 865 -4.26 -7.62 45.33
CA HIS A 865 -2.80 -7.71 45.18
C HIS A 865 -2.29 -7.66 43.73
N LEU A 866 -3.17 -7.63 42.72
CA LEU A 866 -2.75 -7.50 41.32
C LEU A 866 -2.12 -6.12 41.05
N ASP A 867 -2.66 -5.06 41.63
CA ASP A 867 -2.13 -3.69 41.52
C ASP A 867 -0.72 -3.61 42.12
N ASP A 868 -0.52 -4.25 43.27
CA ASP A 868 0.75 -4.24 43.99
C ASP A 868 1.83 -5.01 43.22
N LYS A 869 1.45 -6.14 42.59
CA LYS A 869 2.34 -6.91 41.71
C LYS A 869 2.68 -6.16 40.42
N LEU A 870 1.74 -5.39 39.87
CA LEU A 870 1.98 -4.48 38.74
C LEU A 870 2.99 -3.38 39.07
N ILE A 871 3.00 -2.92 40.32
CA ILE A 871 3.98 -1.95 40.83
C ILE A 871 5.32 -2.63 41.12
N GLU A 872 5.34 -3.89 41.57
CA GLU A 872 6.57 -4.67 41.71
C GLU A 872 7.28 -4.92 40.37
N LEU A 873 6.52 -5.11 39.28
CA LEU A 873 7.06 -5.22 37.92
C LEU A 873 7.81 -3.97 37.45
N LEU A 874 7.64 -2.80 38.10
CA LEU A 874 8.47 -1.62 37.84
C LEU A 874 9.95 -1.85 38.21
N LYS A 875 10.26 -2.82 39.07
CA LYS A 875 11.63 -3.16 39.49
C LYS A 875 12.31 -4.14 38.53
N GLU A 876 11.53 -4.96 37.82
CA GLU A 876 12.03 -6.02 36.93
C GLU A 876 12.19 -5.55 35.47
N THR A 877 12.82 -6.37 34.62
CA THR A 877 12.90 -6.10 33.17
C THR A 877 11.53 -6.34 32.53
N LEU A 878 10.97 -5.32 31.88
CA LEU A 878 9.63 -5.35 31.30
C LEU A 878 9.50 -6.41 30.19
N ALA A 879 8.74 -7.46 30.44
CA ALA A 879 8.24 -8.36 29.40
C ALA A 879 6.89 -7.84 28.91
N PHE A 880 6.87 -7.15 27.76
CA PHE A 880 5.67 -6.48 27.24
C PHE A 880 4.46 -7.41 27.08
N ASP A 881 4.69 -8.66 26.68
CA ASP A 881 3.65 -9.69 26.53
C ASP A 881 2.99 -10.07 27.85
N VAL A 882 3.72 -9.96 28.97
CA VAL A 882 3.22 -10.26 30.31
C VAL A 882 2.37 -9.09 30.80
N ILE A 883 2.84 -7.87 30.61
CA ILE A 883 2.14 -6.64 31.00
C ILE A 883 0.81 -6.49 30.28
N GLU A 884 0.78 -6.75 28.96
CA GLU A 884 -0.45 -6.69 28.18
C GLU A 884 -1.51 -7.67 28.71
N LYS A 885 -1.10 -8.87 29.10
CA LYS A 885 -1.99 -9.86 29.74
C LYS A 885 -2.46 -9.41 31.13
N PHE A 886 -1.59 -8.83 31.95
CA PHE A 886 -1.97 -8.29 33.26
C PHE A 886 -2.99 -7.15 33.13
N VAL A 887 -2.76 -6.25 32.18
CA VAL A 887 -3.64 -5.11 31.91
C VAL A 887 -5.04 -5.56 31.48
N GLN A 888 -5.14 -6.61 30.65
CA GLN A 888 -6.43 -7.19 30.23
C GLN A 888 -7.25 -7.79 31.40
N LEU A 889 -6.62 -8.05 32.55
CA LEU A 889 -7.26 -8.60 33.75
C LEU A 889 -7.75 -7.51 34.73
N LEU A 890 -7.41 -6.23 34.49
CA LEU A 890 -7.81 -5.11 35.36
C LEU A 890 -9.30 -4.79 35.18
N SER A 891 -10.04 -4.73 36.29
CA SER A 891 -11.40 -4.16 36.30
C SER A 891 -11.35 -2.62 36.39
N PRO A 892 -12.40 -1.88 36.00
CA PRO A 892 -12.38 -0.40 35.93
C PRO A 892 -11.92 0.29 37.23
N GLU A 893 -12.42 -0.17 38.39
CA GLU A 893 -12.03 0.35 39.72
C GLU A 893 -10.53 0.10 40.04
N MET A 894 -9.97 -0.96 39.47
CA MET A 894 -8.58 -1.39 39.68
C MET A 894 -7.64 -0.69 38.72
N THR A 895 -8.09 -0.44 37.49
CA THR A 895 -7.43 0.45 36.55
C THR A 895 -7.27 1.83 37.19
N GLU A 896 -8.30 2.35 37.85
CA GLU A 896 -8.25 3.63 38.54
C GLU A 896 -7.22 3.65 39.68
N ARG A 897 -7.25 2.64 40.56
CA ARG A 897 -6.28 2.50 41.66
C ARG A 897 -4.85 2.29 41.17
N SER A 898 -4.67 1.50 40.11
CA SER A 898 -3.36 1.21 39.53
C SER A 898 -2.75 2.48 38.92
N ILE A 899 -3.53 3.27 38.17
CA ILE A 899 -3.09 4.58 37.64
C ILE A 899 -2.66 5.50 38.79
N HIS A 900 -3.48 5.60 39.85
CA HIS A 900 -3.16 6.42 41.01
C HIS A 900 -1.84 5.98 41.67
N LYS A 901 -1.68 4.68 41.94
CA LYS A 901 -0.47 4.12 42.57
C LYS A 901 0.78 4.27 41.69
N LEU A 902 0.68 4.04 40.38
CA LEU A 902 1.79 4.22 39.43
C LEU A 902 2.28 5.68 39.42
N ILE A 903 1.34 6.63 39.34
CA ILE A 903 1.68 8.07 39.33
C ILE A 903 2.29 8.50 40.67
N THR A 904 1.70 8.11 41.81
CA THR A 904 2.26 8.44 43.13
C THR A 904 3.65 7.83 43.32
N LYS A 905 3.87 6.58 42.91
CA LYS A 905 5.18 5.93 43.02
C LYS A 905 6.26 6.61 42.17
N CYS A 906 5.93 7.05 40.95
CA CYS A 906 6.85 7.85 40.13
C CYS A 906 7.29 9.15 40.82
N ILE A 907 6.34 9.83 41.46
CA ILE A 907 6.59 11.10 42.13
C ILE A 907 7.40 10.91 43.42
N GLU A 908 7.13 9.86 44.19
CA GLU A 908 7.89 9.51 45.40
C GLU A 908 9.32 9.06 45.10
N THR A 909 9.52 8.25 44.05
CA THR A 909 10.83 7.66 43.74
C THR A 909 11.77 8.61 42.99
N GLN A 910 11.23 9.65 42.34
CA GLN A 910 11.97 10.66 41.59
C GLN A 910 12.96 10.11 40.54
N ASN A 911 12.72 8.91 40.00
CA ASN A 911 13.62 8.25 39.06
C ASN A 911 13.02 8.23 37.64
N LYS A 912 13.81 8.67 36.66
CA LYS A 912 13.45 8.71 35.24
C LYS A 912 13.08 7.34 34.66
N ASP A 913 13.78 6.28 35.05
CA ASP A 913 13.49 4.93 34.55
C ASP A 913 12.15 4.42 35.07
N TYR A 914 11.78 4.76 36.31
CA TYR A 914 10.47 4.43 36.88
C TYR A 914 9.35 5.18 36.16
N CYS A 915 9.55 6.45 35.83
CA CYS A 915 8.61 7.23 35.02
C CYS A 915 8.40 6.59 33.64
N TYR A 916 9.48 6.21 32.96
CA TYR A 916 9.40 5.55 31.65
C TYR A 916 8.60 4.25 31.70
N ARG A 917 8.94 3.35 32.65
CA ARG A 917 8.26 2.06 32.80
C ARG A 917 6.77 2.22 33.14
N SER A 918 6.46 3.16 34.02
CA SER A 918 5.07 3.45 34.41
C SER A 918 4.27 4.04 33.25
N SER A 919 4.86 4.95 32.46
CA SER A 919 4.23 5.51 31.26
C SER A 919 3.96 4.44 30.21
N GLN A 920 4.86 3.46 30.04
CA GLN A 920 4.62 2.33 29.14
C GLN A 920 3.44 1.48 29.60
N ILE A 921 3.36 1.14 30.89
CA ILE A 921 2.24 0.38 31.47
C ILE A 921 0.92 1.15 31.26
N ILE A 922 0.91 2.46 31.53
CA ILE A 922 -0.25 3.33 31.26
C ILE A 922 -0.64 3.32 29.78
N GLY A 923 0.35 3.30 28.87
CA GLY A 923 0.14 3.13 27.44
C GLY A 923 -0.56 1.82 27.07
N PHE A 924 -0.17 0.71 27.71
CA PHE A 924 -0.85 -0.59 27.52
C PHE A 924 -2.27 -0.57 28.08
N ILE A 925 -2.51 0.05 29.24
CA ILE A 925 -3.85 0.25 29.82
C ILE A 925 -4.77 0.99 28.86
N ILE A 926 -4.25 2.00 28.18
CA ILE A 926 -5.07 2.78 27.24
C ILE A 926 -5.33 2.00 25.94
N ASN A 927 -4.32 1.28 25.45
CA ASN A 927 -4.46 0.49 24.23
C ASN A 927 -5.50 -0.64 24.38
N SER A 928 -5.63 -1.24 25.57
CA SER A 928 -6.63 -2.29 25.82
C SER A 928 -8.08 -1.79 25.78
N HIS A 929 -8.31 -0.48 26.01
CA HIS A 929 -9.65 0.13 26.03
C HIS A 929 -9.92 1.04 24.82
N LYS A 930 -9.08 0.98 23.78
CA LYS A 930 -9.16 1.86 22.61
C LYS A 930 -10.47 1.74 21.81
N SER A 931 -11.10 0.57 21.81
CA SER A 931 -12.36 0.33 21.09
C SER A 931 -13.58 1.03 21.70
N GLU A 932 -13.49 1.51 22.95
CA GLU A 932 -14.62 2.10 23.70
C GLU A 932 -14.34 3.58 24.00
N GLN A 933 -14.75 4.49 23.10
CA GLN A 933 -14.43 5.94 23.18
C GLN A 933 -14.77 6.60 24.53
N ASN A 934 -15.87 6.21 25.17
CA ASN A 934 -16.27 6.77 26.46
C ASN A 934 -15.31 6.36 27.59
N ILE A 935 -14.86 5.10 27.60
CA ILE A 935 -13.94 4.58 28.61
C ILE A 935 -12.53 5.13 28.36
N TYR A 936 -12.11 5.19 27.10
CA TYR A 936 -10.87 5.84 26.67
C TYR A 936 -10.79 7.30 27.15
N SER A 937 -11.85 8.09 26.93
CA SER A 937 -11.94 9.48 27.40
C SER A 937 -11.88 9.60 28.93
N ASN A 938 -12.54 8.69 29.64
CA ASN A 938 -12.56 8.67 31.11
C ASN A 938 -11.18 8.34 31.68
N ILE A 939 -10.50 7.31 31.16
CA ILE A 939 -9.15 6.91 31.59
C ILE A 939 -8.14 8.04 31.34
N LEU A 940 -8.16 8.66 30.15
CA LEU A 940 -7.32 9.82 29.85
C LEU A 940 -7.57 10.97 30.84
N THR A 941 -8.83 11.26 31.11
CA THR A 941 -9.21 12.32 32.07
C THR A 941 -8.69 11.98 33.47
N GLN A 942 -8.76 10.71 33.86
CA GLN A 942 -8.32 10.25 35.16
C GLN A 942 -6.80 10.38 35.34
N ILE A 943 -6.01 9.95 34.37
CA ILE A 943 -4.53 10.06 34.39
C ILE A 943 -4.12 11.51 34.60
N PHE A 944 -4.63 12.42 33.77
CA PHE A 944 -4.27 13.83 33.85
C PHE A 944 -4.78 14.50 35.13
N ASN A 945 -5.98 14.16 35.60
CA ASN A 945 -6.51 14.69 36.85
C ASN A 945 -5.68 14.24 38.06
N GLU A 946 -5.20 12.99 38.11
CA GLU A 946 -4.36 12.49 39.20
C GLU A 946 -2.99 13.17 39.22
N ILE A 947 -2.39 13.42 38.04
CA ILE A 947 -1.15 14.21 37.94
C ILE A 947 -1.37 15.63 38.44
N ILE A 948 -2.46 16.29 38.02
CA ILE A 948 -2.80 17.66 38.46
C ILE A 948 -3.02 17.68 39.97
N LYS A 949 -3.83 16.79 40.54
CA LYS A 949 -4.08 16.73 42.00
C LYS A 949 -2.78 16.56 42.79
N SER A 950 -1.90 15.64 42.34
CA SER A 950 -0.61 15.44 43.00
C SER A 950 0.30 16.66 42.85
N PHE A 951 0.32 17.30 41.69
CA PHE A 951 1.05 18.54 41.46
C PHE A 951 0.57 19.66 42.40
N GLU A 952 -0.74 19.91 42.49
CA GLU A 952 -1.30 20.98 43.32
C GLU A 952 -1.05 20.74 44.82
N LYS A 953 -1.05 19.47 45.23
CA LYS A 953 -0.70 19.07 46.60
C LYS A 953 0.77 19.39 46.89
N ASN A 954 1.69 18.92 46.06
CA ASN A 954 3.13 19.02 46.30
C ASN A 954 3.67 20.44 46.00
N TYR A 955 2.98 21.25 45.20
CA TYR A 955 3.37 22.64 44.94
C TYR A 955 3.30 23.53 46.19
N LYS A 956 2.43 23.17 47.15
CA LYS A 956 2.29 23.88 48.44
C LYS A 956 3.39 23.51 49.44
N GLU A 957 4.17 22.46 49.17
CA GLU A 957 5.28 22.04 50.01
C GLU A 957 6.50 22.98 49.84
N GLN A 958 7.38 23.01 50.85
CA GLN A 958 8.53 23.93 50.85
C GLN A 958 9.55 23.58 49.74
N GLU A 959 9.75 22.29 49.47
CA GLU A 959 10.65 21.79 48.41
C GLU A 959 9.84 21.21 47.25
N PHE A 960 9.54 22.04 46.25
CA PHE A 960 8.81 21.61 45.06
C PHE A 960 9.76 21.16 43.95
N HIS A 961 9.77 19.86 43.66
CA HIS A 961 10.56 19.27 42.57
C HIS A 961 9.83 19.37 41.23
N SER A 962 10.00 20.46 40.49
CA SER A 962 9.31 20.66 39.20
C SER A 962 9.71 19.66 38.11
N HIS A 963 10.95 19.16 38.12
CA HIS A 963 11.49 18.33 37.04
C HIS A 963 10.84 16.95 36.93
N ILE A 964 10.38 16.34 38.04
CA ILE A 964 9.74 15.01 37.98
C ILE A 964 8.41 15.05 37.23
N TYR A 965 7.65 16.16 37.36
CA TYR A 965 6.40 16.37 36.66
C TYR A 965 6.60 16.61 35.16
N LEU A 966 7.69 17.29 34.78
CA LEU A 966 8.11 17.39 33.38
C LEU A 966 8.35 16.00 32.80
N VAL A 967 9.25 15.21 33.41
CA VAL A 967 9.63 13.89 32.91
C VAL A 967 8.42 12.97 32.83
N LEU A 968 7.55 12.96 33.84
CA LEU A 968 6.34 12.16 33.83
C LEU A 968 5.40 12.56 32.69
N LEU A 969 5.12 13.86 32.52
CA LEU A 969 4.23 14.36 31.47
C LEU A 969 4.81 14.14 30.06
N GLU A 970 6.12 14.36 29.85
CA GLU A 970 6.79 14.07 28.58
C GLU A 970 6.64 12.60 28.20
N MET A 971 6.99 11.68 29.10
CA MET A 971 6.94 10.24 28.83
C MET A 971 5.50 9.75 28.59
N ILE A 972 4.53 10.28 29.35
CA ILE A 972 3.10 9.97 29.12
C ILE A 972 2.67 10.50 27.75
N ILE A 973 2.97 11.75 27.42
CA ILE A 973 2.60 12.34 26.12
C ILE A 973 3.23 11.56 24.96
N GLU A 974 4.51 11.18 25.06
CA GLU A 974 5.19 10.37 24.04
C GLU A 974 4.48 9.04 23.79
N VAL A 975 4.23 8.28 24.86
CA VAL A 975 3.57 6.97 24.76
C VAL A 975 2.14 7.11 24.25
N LEU A 976 1.38 8.10 24.73
CA LEU A 976 -0.02 8.30 24.30
C LEU A 976 -0.11 8.67 22.81
N VAL A 977 0.74 9.59 22.34
CA VAL A 977 0.75 9.97 20.92
C VAL A 977 1.17 8.80 20.03
N GLU A 978 2.14 7.98 20.46
CA GLU A 978 2.57 6.79 19.71
C GLU A 978 1.43 5.75 19.57
N LYS A 979 0.61 5.57 20.60
CA LYS A 979 -0.48 4.57 20.61
C LYS A 979 -1.76 5.07 19.93
N THR A 980 -1.94 6.37 19.70
CA THR A 980 -3.10 6.92 18.97
C THR A 980 -2.92 6.84 17.45
N LYS A 981 -3.67 5.94 16.79
CA LYS A 981 -3.66 5.80 15.32
C LYS A 981 -4.82 6.51 14.61
N ASP A 982 -5.92 6.80 15.32
CA ASP A 982 -7.14 7.34 14.75
C ASP A 982 -7.22 8.86 14.90
N SER A 983 -7.76 9.55 13.89
CA SER A 983 -7.82 11.02 13.87
C SER A 983 -8.69 11.59 14.99
N ILE A 984 -9.80 10.94 15.34
CA ILE A 984 -10.73 11.37 16.39
C ILE A 984 -10.07 11.27 17.78
N ASP A 985 -9.39 10.16 18.08
CA ASP A 985 -8.69 9.94 19.35
C ASP A 985 -7.55 10.95 19.54
N SER A 986 -6.88 11.35 18.45
CA SER A 986 -5.83 12.38 18.49
C SER A 986 -6.38 13.75 18.89
N VAL A 987 -7.60 14.11 18.45
CA VAL A 987 -8.24 15.39 18.82
C VAL A 987 -8.57 15.40 20.30
N LEU A 988 -9.19 14.32 20.80
CA LEU A 988 -9.55 14.20 22.21
C LEU A 988 -8.31 14.25 23.12
N LEU A 989 -7.24 13.52 22.75
CA LEU A 989 -5.98 13.54 23.49
C LEU A 989 -5.40 14.95 23.56
N ILE A 990 -5.34 15.67 22.43
CA ILE A 990 -4.82 17.04 22.37
C ILE A 990 -5.67 17.98 23.22
N GLN A 991 -7.00 17.88 23.17
CA GLN A 991 -7.87 18.70 24.04
C GLN A 991 -7.59 18.46 25.53
N LYS A 992 -7.31 17.22 25.95
CA LYS A 992 -6.95 16.90 27.34
C LYS A 992 -5.57 17.45 27.71
N ILE A 993 -4.57 17.31 26.84
CA ILE A 993 -3.22 17.89 27.04
C ILE A 993 -3.30 19.41 27.18
N LEU A 994 -4.05 20.08 26.29
CA LEU A 994 -4.23 21.53 26.36
C LEU A 994 -4.93 21.96 27.65
N LYS A 995 -5.90 21.17 28.13
CA LYS A 995 -6.55 21.43 29.42
C LYS A 995 -5.56 21.33 30.59
N VAL A 996 -4.64 20.37 30.57
CA VAL A 996 -3.57 20.24 31.58
C VAL A 996 -2.65 21.47 31.54
N LEU A 997 -2.19 21.86 30.35
CA LEU A 997 -1.34 23.05 30.18
C LEU A 997 -2.07 24.32 30.64
N GLN A 998 -3.38 24.41 30.43
CA GLN A 998 -4.21 25.50 30.92
C GLN A 998 -4.30 25.54 32.45
N THR A 999 -4.48 24.39 33.10
CA THR A 999 -4.53 24.31 34.57
C THR A 999 -3.19 24.59 35.22
N LEU A 1000 -2.09 24.13 34.62
CA LEU A 1000 -0.74 24.28 35.16
C LEU A 1000 -0.04 25.56 34.67
N HIS A 1001 -0.81 26.54 34.20
CA HIS A 1001 -0.27 27.72 33.53
C HIS A 1001 0.61 28.58 34.48
N PRO A 1002 1.70 29.19 33.99
CA PRO A 1002 2.64 29.99 34.79
C PRO A 1002 2.03 31.14 35.60
N ASN A 1003 0.90 31.71 35.14
CA ASN A 1003 0.13 32.71 35.90
C ASN A 1003 -0.32 32.21 37.28
N GLN A 1004 -0.60 30.92 37.40
CA GLN A 1004 -1.00 30.28 38.67
C GLN A 1004 0.19 29.64 39.36
N TYR A 1005 1.10 29.02 38.60
CA TYR A 1005 2.22 28.24 39.11
C TYR A 1005 3.59 28.73 38.59
N PRO A 1006 4.08 29.91 39.04
CA PRO A 1006 5.30 30.52 38.51
C PRO A 1006 6.58 29.71 38.79
N LYS A 1007 6.62 28.82 39.80
CA LYS A 1007 7.80 27.96 40.02
C LYS A 1007 7.97 26.87 38.95
N PHE A 1008 6.94 26.62 38.14
CA PHE A 1008 6.92 25.59 37.10
C PHE A 1008 7.15 26.15 35.69
N THR A 1009 7.45 27.45 35.54
CA THR A 1009 7.47 28.13 34.23
C THR A 1009 8.44 27.51 33.21
N CYS A 1010 9.66 27.15 33.62
CA CYS A 1010 10.65 26.56 32.71
C CYS A 1010 10.24 25.16 32.22
N GLN A 1011 9.67 24.33 33.10
CA GLN A 1011 9.17 23.02 32.72
C GLN A 1011 7.89 23.13 31.89
N TRP A 1012 7.03 24.08 32.21
CA TRP A 1012 5.80 24.32 31.46
C TRP A 1012 6.09 24.70 30.00
N ILE A 1013 7.08 25.56 29.76
CA ILE A 1013 7.42 25.97 28.39
C ILE A 1013 8.07 24.83 27.57
N GLU A 1014 8.84 23.95 28.23
CA GLU A 1014 9.36 22.73 27.61
C GLU A 1014 8.21 21.79 27.19
N LEU A 1015 7.21 21.58 28.05
CA LEU A 1015 6.00 20.81 27.71
C LEU A 1015 5.16 21.47 26.61
N PHE A 1016 5.02 22.79 26.66
CA PHE A 1016 4.25 23.56 25.67
C PHE A 1016 4.86 23.42 24.27
N SER A 1017 6.19 23.39 24.18
CA SER A 1017 6.93 23.23 22.92
C SER A 1017 7.28 21.78 22.56
N HIS A 1018 6.65 20.81 23.23
CA HIS A 1018 6.93 19.39 23.01
C HIS A 1018 6.60 18.96 21.56
N ARG A 1019 7.57 18.29 20.89
CA ARG A 1019 7.52 18.01 19.45
C ARG A 1019 6.30 17.19 19.03
N ASN A 1020 5.91 16.19 19.82
CA ASN A 1020 4.75 15.34 19.50
C ASN A 1020 3.43 16.11 19.60
N VAL A 1021 3.34 17.09 20.51
CA VAL A 1021 2.14 17.93 20.65
C VAL A 1021 2.03 18.87 19.43
N LEU A 1022 3.14 19.49 19.04
CA LEU A 1022 3.21 20.35 17.86
C LEU A 1022 2.89 19.58 16.57
N TYR A 1023 3.43 18.37 16.42
CA TYR A 1023 3.18 17.50 15.28
C TYR A 1023 1.70 17.10 15.17
N GLU A 1024 1.04 16.76 16.27
CA GLU A 1024 -0.39 16.44 16.24
C GLU A 1024 -1.27 17.66 15.95
N LEU A 1025 -0.90 18.84 16.46
CA LEU A 1025 -1.60 20.10 16.19
C LEU A 1025 -1.46 20.56 14.73
N SER A 1026 -0.35 20.23 14.06
CA SER A 1026 -0.10 20.64 12.67
C SER A 1026 -0.87 19.80 11.62
N LYS A 1027 -1.45 18.65 12.00
CA LYS A 1027 -2.21 17.80 11.07
C LYS A 1027 -3.56 18.42 10.70
N PRO A 1028 -3.99 18.35 9.42
CA PRO A 1028 -5.25 18.94 8.97
C PRO A 1028 -6.48 18.21 9.54
N SER A 1029 -7.37 18.93 10.24
CA SER A 1029 -8.73 18.47 10.57
C SER A 1029 -9.60 19.63 11.09
N GLU A 1030 -10.90 19.64 10.74
CA GLU A 1030 -11.84 20.73 11.10
C GLU A 1030 -12.00 20.92 12.62
N MET A 1031 -12.01 19.83 13.40
CA MET A 1031 -12.14 19.87 14.86
C MET A 1031 -10.85 20.36 15.57
N LYS A 1032 -9.69 20.30 14.92
CA LYS A 1032 -8.43 20.84 15.49
C LYS A 1032 -8.36 22.37 15.45
N ASN A 1033 -9.19 23.04 14.65
CA ASN A 1033 -9.25 24.50 14.62
C ASN A 1033 -9.63 25.08 16.01
N GLN A 1034 -10.53 24.42 16.75
CA GLN A 1034 -10.87 24.82 18.11
C GLN A 1034 -9.69 24.63 19.07
N SER A 1035 -8.95 23.53 18.94
CA SER A 1035 -7.77 23.24 19.77
C SER A 1035 -6.63 24.21 19.49
N LEU A 1036 -6.49 24.66 18.24
CA LEU A 1036 -5.52 25.65 17.80
C LEU A 1036 -5.79 27.04 18.40
N ILE A 1037 -7.06 27.43 18.54
CA ILE A 1037 -7.45 28.68 19.25
C ILE A 1037 -7.07 28.58 20.74
N VAL A 1038 -7.32 27.45 21.39
CA VAL A 1038 -6.92 27.25 22.80
C VAL A 1038 -5.40 27.31 22.96
N TYR A 1039 -4.65 26.69 22.05
CA TYR A 1039 -3.19 26.75 22.04
C TYR A 1039 -2.65 28.17 21.84
N PHE A 1040 -3.26 28.94 20.92
CA PHE A 1040 -2.98 30.36 20.72
C PHE A 1040 -3.22 31.17 22.00
N ASP A 1041 -4.38 31.01 22.65
CA ASP A 1041 -4.74 31.74 23.87
C ASP A 1041 -3.78 31.43 25.02
N LEU A 1042 -3.32 30.19 25.15
CA LEU A 1042 -2.33 29.79 26.15
C LEU A 1042 -0.98 30.48 25.92
N PHE A 1043 -0.50 30.49 24.68
CA PHE A 1043 0.76 31.16 24.36
C PHE A 1043 0.67 32.67 24.56
N MET A 1044 -0.46 33.28 24.19
CA MET A 1044 -0.69 34.72 24.42
C MET A 1044 -0.68 35.06 25.92
N LYS A 1045 -1.36 34.28 26.76
CA LYS A 1045 -1.34 34.44 28.22
C LYS A 1045 0.07 34.26 28.80
N TYR A 1046 0.85 33.32 28.26
CA TYR A 1046 2.25 33.14 28.65
C TYR A 1046 3.13 34.34 28.25
N LEU A 1047 2.98 34.87 27.03
CA LEU A 1047 3.73 36.05 26.61
C LEU A 1047 3.36 37.28 27.44
N GLN A 1048 2.09 37.43 27.82
CA GLN A 1048 1.63 38.51 28.72
C GLN A 1048 2.23 38.37 30.13
N PHE A 1049 2.33 37.13 30.64
CA PHE A 1049 3.01 36.84 31.90
C PHE A 1049 4.49 37.23 31.88
N ILE A 1050 5.18 36.92 30.78
CA ILE A 1050 6.62 37.22 30.60
C ILE A 1050 6.88 38.68 30.27
N GLN A 1051 5.94 39.40 29.65
CA GLN A 1051 6.08 40.79 29.21
C GLN A 1051 6.74 41.74 30.24
N PRO A 1052 6.30 41.81 31.52
CA PRO A 1052 6.94 42.69 32.51
C PRO A 1052 8.38 42.26 32.84
N LEU A 1053 8.71 40.97 32.72
CA LEU A 1053 10.06 40.43 32.96
C LEU A 1053 11.00 40.74 31.79
N LEU A 1054 10.48 40.87 30.57
CA LEU A 1054 11.27 41.27 29.39
C LEU A 1054 11.80 42.71 29.50
N LEU A 1055 11.09 43.58 30.23
CA LEU A 1055 11.48 44.98 30.42
C LEU A 1055 12.58 45.14 31.50
N ASN A 1056 12.66 44.20 32.46
CA ASN A 1056 13.62 44.22 33.56
C ASN A 1056 14.81 43.28 33.30
N LYS A 1057 16.05 43.80 33.33
CA LYS A 1057 17.26 43.03 33.00
C LYS A 1057 17.88 42.31 34.22
N SER A 1058 17.14 41.48 34.95
CA SER A 1058 17.73 40.63 36.01
C SER A 1058 18.37 39.35 35.45
N THR A 1059 19.18 38.64 36.25
CA THR A 1059 19.85 37.39 35.87
C THR A 1059 18.87 36.22 35.69
N THR A 1060 17.87 36.09 36.55
CA THR A 1060 16.78 35.10 36.42
C THR A 1060 15.96 35.32 35.15
N ASN A 1061 15.78 36.58 34.73
CA ASN A 1061 15.08 36.90 33.49
C ASN A 1061 15.84 36.41 32.25
N LYS A 1062 17.17 36.27 32.29
CA LYS A 1062 17.95 35.76 31.14
C LYS A 1062 17.65 34.30 30.82
N GLN A 1063 17.49 33.44 31.82
CA GLN A 1063 17.16 32.03 31.62
C GLN A 1063 15.75 31.89 31.02
N LEU A 1064 14.77 32.61 31.55
CA LEU A 1064 13.40 32.63 31.01
C LEU A 1064 13.33 33.19 29.59
N ILE A 1065 14.11 34.25 29.28
CA ILE A 1065 14.22 34.78 27.92
C ILE A 1065 14.82 33.74 26.99
N SER A 1066 15.88 33.03 27.40
CA SER A 1066 16.48 31.96 26.58
C SER A 1066 15.53 30.79 26.37
N ALA A 1067 14.79 30.36 27.39
CA ALA A 1067 13.78 29.31 27.26
C ALA A 1067 12.64 29.72 26.33
N THR A 1068 12.17 30.97 26.44
CA THR A 1068 11.15 31.55 25.55
C THR A 1068 11.64 31.65 24.12
N PHE A 1069 12.90 32.02 23.91
CA PHE A 1069 13.52 32.02 22.58
C PHE A 1069 13.57 30.61 21.99
N ILE A 1070 14.05 29.61 22.75
CA ILE A 1070 14.09 28.21 22.31
C ILE A 1070 12.68 27.71 21.96
N CYS A 1071 11.68 28.00 22.80
CA CYS A 1071 10.28 27.66 22.53
C CYS A 1071 9.79 28.25 21.20
N ILE A 1072 10.03 29.55 20.95
CA ILE A 1072 9.67 30.20 19.69
C ILE A 1072 10.36 29.54 18.51
N LEU A 1073 11.64 29.17 18.63
CA LEU A 1073 12.38 28.48 17.58
C LEU A 1073 11.81 27.07 17.31
N VAL A 1074 11.47 26.32 18.35
CA VAL A 1074 10.89 24.98 18.20
C VAL A 1074 9.52 25.07 17.52
N ILE A 1075 8.65 26.01 17.94
CA ILE A 1075 7.35 26.22 17.30
C ILE A 1075 7.52 26.68 15.86
N ARG A 1076 8.48 27.57 15.57
CA ARG A 1076 8.80 28.01 14.21
C ARG A 1076 9.16 26.85 13.29
N GLU A 1077 10.05 25.96 13.72
CA GLU A 1077 10.53 24.87 12.88
C GLU A 1077 9.51 23.72 12.76
N CYS A 1078 8.77 23.41 13.84
CA CYS A 1078 7.82 22.31 13.85
C CYS A 1078 6.42 22.70 13.36
N PHE A 1079 6.02 23.97 13.51
CA PHE A 1079 4.68 24.46 13.17
C PHE A 1079 4.70 25.88 12.57
N PRO A 1080 5.38 26.09 11.42
CA PRO A 1080 5.59 27.42 10.83
C PRO A 1080 4.28 28.12 10.43
N THR A 1081 3.27 27.38 9.96
CA THR A 1081 1.96 27.94 9.57
C THR A 1081 1.27 28.63 10.73
N PHE A 1082 1.34 28.08 11.95
CA PHE A 1082 0.80 28.70 13.16
C PHE A 1082 1.49 30.02 13.48
N VAL A 1083 2.83 30.03 13.45
CA VAL A 1083 3.60 31.26 13.69
C VAL A 1083 3.30 32.30 12.61
N HIS A 1084 3.15 31.89 11.36
CA HIS A 1084 2.81 32.78 10.25
C HIS A 1084 1.43 33.44 10.44
N LEU A 1085 0.41 32.66 10.82
CA LEU A 1085 -0.98 33.10 11.04
C LEU A 1085 -1.12 34.05 12.24
N PHE A 1086 -0.39 33.79 13.34
CA PHE A 1086 -0.53 34.55 14.59
C PHE A 1086 0.68 35.45 14.92
N ALA A 1087 1.56 35.71 13.95
CA ALA A 1087 2.77 36.52 14.15
C ALA A 1087 2.49 37.90 14.75
N LEU A 1088 1.55 38.65 14.16
CA LEU A 1088 1.23 40.02 14.57
C LEU A 1088 0.65 40.07 16.00
N PRO A 1089 -0.32 39.21 16.38
CA PRO A 1089 -0.73 39.07 17.78
C PRO A 1089 0.41 38.79 18.75
N PHE A 1090 1.32 37.85 18.47
CA PHE A 1090 2.44 37.55 19.38
C PHE A 1090 3.38 38.75 19.57
N VAL A 1091 3.70 39.42 18.47
CA VAL A 1091 4.59 40.57 18.45
C VAL A 1091 3.95 41.81 19.10
N SER A 1092 2.62 41.88 19.17
CA SER A 1092 1.90 42.93 19.89
C SER A 1092 2.17 42.93 21.40
N VAL A 1093 2.47 41.76 21.98
CA VAL A 1093 2.77 41.60 23.41
C VAL A 1093 4.27 41.75 23.70
N ILE A 1094 5.13 41.25 22.82
CA ILE A 1094 6.58 41.29 23.01
C ILE A 1094 7.10 42.73 22.79
N PRO A 1095 7.81 43.37 23.76
CA PRO A 1095 8.32 44.73 23.59
C PRO A 1095 9.22 44.89 22.36
N TYR A 1096 9.13 46.02 21.65
CA TYR A 1096 9.92 46.29 20.44
C TYR A 1096 11.44 46.32 20.70
N THR A 1097 11.85 46.54 21.96
CA THR A 1097 13.24 46.50 22.40
C THR A 1097 13.83 45.08 22.39
N VAL A 1098 12.99 44.04 22.42
CA VAL A 1098 13.42 42.63 22.46
C VAL A 1098 13.37 42.02 21.06
N LEU A 1099 14.27 42.48 20.20
CA LEU A 1099 14.36 42.05 18.80
C LEU A 1099 14.65 40.55 18.64
N SER A 1100 15.41 39.96 19.57
CA SER A 1100 15.78 38.54 19.53
C SER A 1100 14.58 37.60 19.57
N LEU A 1101 13.46 38.00 20.20
CA LEU A 1101 12.23 37.20 20.23
C LEU A 1101 11.29 37.55 19.07
N ARG A 1102 11.29 38.81 18.60
CA ARG A 1102 10.38 39.28 17.54
C ARG A 1102 10.81 38.82 16.15
N LEU A 1103 12.10 38.88 15.83
CA LEU A 1103 12.60 38.55 14.50
C LEU A 1103 12.33 37.08 14.10
N PRO A 1104 12.52 36.08 14.96
CA PRO A 1104 12.14 34.70 14.65
C PRO A 1104 10.64 34.49 14.40
N ILE A 1105 9.76 35.39 14.85
CA ILE A 1105 8.31 35.30 14.58
C ILE A 1105 7.98 35.98 13.25
N LEU A 1106 8.50 37.18 13.01
CA LEU A 1106 8.18 38.01 11.84
C LEU A 1106 8.75 37.46 10.53
N THR A 1107 9.82 36.66 10.61
CA THR A 1107 10.56 36.12 9.46
C THR A 1107 10.11 34.72 9.03
N VAL A 1108 8.97 34.22 9.55
CA VAL A 1108 8.43 32.90 9.19
C VAL A 1108 7.67 32.96 7.86
N VAL A 1109 7.98 32.01 7.00
CA VAL A 1109 7.37 31.80 5.68
C VAL A 1109 6.65 30.46 5.69
N SER A 1110 5.35 30.43 5.35
CA SER A 1110 4.54 29.21 5.23
C SER A 1110 4.62 28.66 3.81
N HIS A 1111 4.76 27.35 3.61
CA HIS A 1111 4.87 26.73 2.28
C HIS A 1111 3.55 26.62 1.50
N ASP A 1112 2.46 27.20 1.99
CA ASP A 1112 1.16 27.16 1.33
C ASP A 1112 1.11 28.20 0.19
N ASP A 1113 0.73 27.77 -1.02
CA ASP A 1113 0.77 28.57 -2.26
C ASP A 1113 -0.16 29.80 -2.26
N ASN A 1114 -1.03 29.97 -1.26
CA ASN A 1114 -1.95 31.08 -1.10
C ASN A 1114 -1.55 31.98 0.08
N TYR A 1115 -0.58 32.87 -0.12
CA TYR A 1115 -0.20 33.87 0.88
C TYR A 1115 -1.26 34.98 0.96
N ALA A 1116 -2.19 34.86 1.91
CA ALA A 1116 -3.07 35.95 2.33
C ALA A 1116 -2.70 36.40 3.75
N GLU A 1117 -2.48 37.70 3.95
CA GLU A 1117 -2.24 38.25 5.29
C GLU A 1117 -3.55 38.28 6.09
N HIS A 1118 -3.59 37.55 7.20
CA HIS A 1118 -4.76 37.47 8.07
C HIS A 1118 -4.67 38.51 9.22
N PHE A 1119 -5.39 39.62 9.09
CA PHE A 1119 -5.44 40.67 10.10
C PHE A 1119 -6.53 40.48 11.17
N GLU A 1120 -7.52 39.61 10.93
CA GLU A 1120 -8.59 39.36 11.90
C GLU A 1120 -8.11 38.99 13.32
N PRO A 1121 -7.09 38.12 13.51
CA PRO A 1121 -6.68 37.71 14.84
C PRO A 1121 -6.20 38.89 15.69
N ILE A 1122 -5.43 39.82 15.11
CA ILE A 1122 -4.95 40.99 15.87
C ILE A 1122 -6.06 42.00 16.13
N LEU A 1123 -6.99 42.20 15.18
CA LEU A 1123 -8.13 43.11 15.38
C LEU A 1123 -9.05 42.62 16.50
N LYS A 1124 -9.23 41.30 16.64
CA LYS A 1124 -10.00 40.68 17.74
C LYS A 1124 -9.35 40.84 19.12
N THR A 1125 -8.04 41.13 19.20
CA THR A 1125 -7.36 41.41 20.49
C THR A 1125 -7.62 42.81 21.04
N ILE A 1126 -8.17 43.73 20.24
CA ILE A 1126 -8.42 45.11 20.66
C ILE A 1126 -9.68 45.15 21.54
N PRO A 1127 -9.60 45.65 22.80
CA PRO A 1127 -10.77 45.83 23.66
C PRO A 1127 -11.85 46.71 23.01
N THR A 1128 -13.12 46.34 23.20
CA THR A 1128 -14.29 47.03 22.62
C THR A 1128 -14.36 48.52 22.99
N ASP A 1129 -13.93 48.87 24.20
CA ASP A 1129 -13.91 50.26 24.68
C ASP A 1129 -13.00 51.15 23.83
N TYR A 1130 -11.88 50.59 23.35
CA TYR A 1130 -10.93 51.31 22.51
C TYR A 1130 -11.30 51.27 21.02
N GLN A 1131 -12.05 50.27 20.56
CA GLN A 1131 -12.57 50.24 19.20
C GLN A 1131 -13.45 51.48 18.92
N SER A 1132 -14.31 51.85 19.88
CA SER A 1132 -15.15 53.04 19.75
C SER A 1132 -14.37 54.36 19.57
N ILE A 1133 -13.16 54.45 20.16
CA ILE A 1133 -12.28 55.62 20.03
C ILE A 1133 -11.50 55.57 18.71
N LEU A 1134 -11.09 54.38 18.27
CA LEU A 1134 -10.43 54.16 16.98
C LEU A 1134 -11.38 54.46 15.80
N ASP A 1135 -12.66 54.12 15.93
CA ASP A 1135 -13.70 54.40 14.94
C ASP A 1135 -13.96 55.90 14.75
N GLN A 1136 -13.75 56.71 15.80
CA GLN A 1136 -13.85 58.18 15.73
C GLN A 1136 -12.76 58.82 14.87
N LYS A 1137 -11.68 58.09 14.52
CA LYS A 1137 -10.65 58.50 13.56
C LYS A 1137 -9.97 59.86 13.87
N ASN A 1138 -9.96 60.27 15.14
CA ASN A 1138 -9.38 61.54 15.58
C ASN A 1138 -7.91 61.36 16.04
N PRO A 1139 -6.89 61.96 15.37
CA PRO A 1139 -5.48 61.67 15.62
C PRO A 1139 -5.05 61.95 17.06
N LYS A 1140 -5.48 63.08 17.65
CA LYS A 1140 -5.18 63.45 19.05
C LYS A 1140 -5.78 62.50 20.09
N SER A 1141 -6.90 61.85 19.78
CA SER A 1141 -7.52 60.87 20.67
C SER A 1141 -6.80 59.52 20.61
N ILE A 1142 -6.40 59.10 19.40
CA ILE A 1142 -5.68 57.85 19.16
C ILE A 1142 -4.25 57.92 19.71
N LEU A 1143 -3.59 59.08 19.63
CA LEU A 1143 -2.26 59.30 20.22
C LEU A 1143 -2.22 59.04 21.74
N LYS A 1144 -3.32 59.27 22.46
CA LYS A 1144 -3.42 58.97 23.90
C LYS A 1144 -3.51 57.47 24.19
N LEU A 1145 -3.81 56.64 23.18
CA LEU A 1145 -3.93 55.18 23.30
C LEU A 1145 -2.61 54.44 23.10
N ILE A 1146 -1.56 55.09 22.56
CA ILE A 1146 -0.27 54.44 22.22
C ILE A 1146 0.38 53.77 23.44
N HIS A 1147 0.20 54.31 24.66
CA HIS A 1147 0.71 53.69 25.89
C HIS A 1147 -0.19 52.58 26.46
N LYS A 1148 -1.41 52.41 25.93
CA LYS A 1148 -2.41 51.42 26.40
C LYS A 1148 -2.61 50.28 25.42
N LEU A 1149 -2.32 50.50 24.14
CA LEU A 1149 -2.51 49.55 23.05
C LEU A 1149 -1.20 49.39 22.26
N PRO A 1150 -0.85 48.16 21.84
CA PRO A 1150 0.30 47.95 20.98
C PRO A 1150 0.17 48.75 19.68
N SER A 1151 1.25 49.44 19.29
CA SER A 1151 1.28 50.28 18.10
C SER A 1151 0.93 49.52 16.81
N VAL A 1152 1.38 48.27 16.68
CA VAL A 1152 1.04 47.39 15.56
C VAL A 1152 -0.47 47.17 15.41
N SER A 1153 -1.24 47.09 16.51
CA SER A 1153 -2.70 46.92 16.47
C SER A 1153 -3.39 48.17 15.91
N ILE A 1154 -2.89 49.36 16.30
CA ILE A 1154 -3.40 50.65 15.80
C ILE A 1154 -3.07 50.81 14.31
N VAL A 1155 -1.85 50.46 13.90
CA VAL A 1155 -1.41 50.55 12.49
C VAL A 1155 -2.23 49.59 11.61
N VAL A 1156 -2.44 48.35 12.04
CA VAL A 1156 -3.27 47.38 11.32
C VAL A 1156 -4.71 47.87 11.19
N PHE A 1157 -5.30 48.41 12.26
CA PHE A 1157 -6.64 48.98 12.21
C PHE A 1157 -6.74 50.09 11.16
N LEU A 1158 -5.84 51.09 11.23
CA LEU A 1158 -5.85 52.22 10.29
C LEU A 1158 -5.55 51.81 8.84
N PHE A 1159 -4.74 50.77 8.64
CA PHE A 1159 -4.48 50.19 7.32
C PHE A 1159 -5.72 49.51 6.75
N THR A 1160 -6.36 48.62 7.52
CA THR A 1160 -7.57 47.90 7.09
C THR A 1160 -8.78 48.81 6.90
N SER A 1161 -8.84 49.95 7.62
CA SER A 1161 -9.87 50.98 7.44
C SER A 1161 -9.56 52.03 6.36
N ASN A 1162 -8.52 51.81 5.53
CA ASN A 1162 -8.06 52.70 4.46
C ASN A 1162 -7.80 54.15 4.92
N SER A 1163 -7.27 54.36 6.12
CA SER A 1163 -7.08 55.68 6.73
C SER A 1163 -5.63 55.97 7.09
N LEU A 1164 -4.70 55.69 6.17
CA LEU A 1164 -3.27 55.95 6.33
C LEU A 1164 -2.93 57.46 6.46
N ASN A 1165 -3.80 58.35 5.97
CA ASN A 1165 -3.62 59.80 6.13
C ASN A 1165 -3.65 60.22 7.61
N ILE A 1166 -4.49 59.56 8.42
CA ILE A 1166 -4.59 59.80 9.87
C ILE A 1166 -3.31 59.34 10.55
N LEU A 1167 -2.75 58.20 10.12
CA LEU A 1167 -1.47 57.70 10.64
C LEU A 1167 -0.32 58.69 10.34
N LYS A 1168 -0.36 59.34 9.17
CA LYS A 1168 0.61 60.39 8.79
C LYS A 1168 0.49 61.60 9.73
N GLU A 1169 -0.72 62.11 9.97
CA GLU A 1169 -0.98 63.21 10.91
C GLU A 1169 -0.57 62.85 12.34
N MET A 1170 -0.78 61.60 12.77
CA MET A 1170 -0.32 61.13 14.07
C MET A 1170 1.21 61.15 14.20
N ILE A 1171 1.94 60.74 13.15
CA ILE A 1171 3.41 60.72 13.19
C ILE A 1171 3.97 62.14 13.25
N THR A 1172 3.38 63.10 12.52
CA THR A 1172 3.82 64.50 12.56
C THR A 1172 3.58 65.14 13.94
N ASP A 1173 2.42 64.89 14.54
CA ASP A 1173 2.00 65.51 15.82
C ASP A 1173 2.53 64.81 17.08
N SER A 1174 3.29 63.72 16.92
CA SER A 1174 3.75 62.86 18.02
C SER A 1174 5.16 63.19 18.53
N THR A 1175 5.45 62.78 19.77
CA THR A 1175 6.79 62.84 20.38
C THR A 1175 7.74 61.78 19.79
N ASN A 1176 9.05 61.96 19.91
CA ASN A 1176 10.04 60.99 19.38
C ASN A 1176 9.84 59.54 19.89
N ASN A 1177 9.42 59.35 21.14
CA ASN A 1177 9.13 58.00 21.67
C ASN A 1177 7.91 57.37 20.99
N GLN A 1178 6.85 58.15 20.79
CA GLN A 1178 5.65 57.71 20.07
C GLN A 1178 5.96 57.44 18.58
N ARG A 1179 6.83 58.25 17.95
CA ARG A 1179 7.34 58.01 16.59
C ARG A 1179 8.06 56.66 16.49
N ILE A 1180 8.92 56.33 17.45
CA ILE A 1180 9.61 55.03 17.50
C ILE A 1180 8.61 53.88 17.57
N GLU A 1181 7.58 53.98 18.40
CA GLU A 1181 6.56 52.93 18.56
C GLU A 1181 5.71 52.76 17.30
N LEU A 1182 5.24 53.86 16.70
CA LEU A 1182 4.44 53.83 15.47
C LEU A 1182 5.25 53.30 14.28
N VAL A 1183 6.49 53.74 14.10
CA VAL A 1183 7.36 53.26 13.02
C VAL A 1183 7.71 51.78 13.22
N ASN A 1184 7.92 51.31 14.44
CA ASN A 1184 8.06 49.86 14.68
C ASN A 1184 6.81 49.08 14.27
N GLY A 1185 5.61 49.60 14.57
CA GLY A 1185 4.35 48.99 14.16
C GLY A 1185 4.15 48.93 12.63
N ILE A 1186 4.63 49.94 11.91
CA ILE A 1186 4.66 49.96 10.42
C ILE A 1186 5.63 48.89 9.91
N VAL A 1187 6.85 48.84 10.44
CA VAL A 1187 7.88 47.91 9.97
C VAL A 1187 7.54 46.46 10.34
N ASP A 1188 6.77 46.21 11.41
CA ASP A 1188 6.28 44.85 11.72
C ASP A 1188 5.37 44.26 10.63
N LEU A 1189 4.72 45.10 9.80
CA LEU A 1189 3.92 44.65 8.65
C LEU A 1189 4.78 44.26 7.44
N MET A 1190 6.04 44.70 7.39
CA MET A 1190 6.92 44.53 6.22
C MET A 1190 7.58 43.15 6.20
N ARG A 1191 6.81 42.07 6.35
CA ARG A 1191 7.34 40.72 6.61
C ARG A 1191 7.94 40.07 5.35
N LEU A 1192 7.11 39.91 4.32
CA LEU A 1192 7.42 39.26 3.04
C LEU A 1192 7.19 40.24 1.87
N GLN A 1193 7.52 39.84 0.64
CA GLN A 1193 7.19 40.63 -0.55
C GLN A 1193 5.70 40.50 -0.90
N THR A 1194 4.87 41.16 -0.11
CA THR A 1194 3.41 41.22 -0.26
C THR A 1194 2.98 42.62 -0.67
N THR A 1195 1.73 42.76 -1.11
CA THR A 1195 1.12 44.06 -1.45
C THR A 1195 1.15 45.02 -0.27
N THR A 1196 0.99 44.53 0.95
CA THR A 1196 1.05 45.32 2.19
C THR A 1196 2.45 45.87 2.45
N THR A 1197 3.51 45.08 2.21
CA THR A 1197 4.90 45.56 2.30
C THR A 1197 5.19 46.66 1.30
N GLU A 1198 4.73 46.54 0.05
CA GLU A 1198 4.90 47.62 -0.94
C GLU A 1198 4.11 48.88 -0.56
N MET A 1199 2.90 48.74 -0.03
CA MET A 1199 2.12 49.87 0.50
C MET A 1199 2.82 50.56 1.68
N MET A 1200 3.37 49.78 2.63
CA MET A 1200 4.11 50.33 3.78
C MET A 1200 5.44 50.97 3.37
N LYS A 1201 6.14 50.39 2.38
CA LYS A 1201 7.35 50.98 1.78
C LYS A 1201 7.05 52.31 1.11
N GLN A 1202 5.96 52.39 0.32
CA GLN A 1202 5.51 53.65 -0.26
C GLN A 1202 5.14 54.66 0.83
N PHE A 1203 4.46 54.23 1.89
CA PHE A 1203 4.13 55.10 3.02
C PHE A 1203 5.38 55.65 3.72
N LEU A 1204 6.39 54.81 3.99
CA LEU A 1204 7.68 55.25 4.54
C LEU A 1204 8.40 56.24 3.60
N ALA A 1205 8.34 56.03 2.28
CA ALA A 1205 8.90 56.97 1.30
C ALA A 1205 8.25 58.37 1.42
N HIS A 1206 6.92 58.43 1.53
CA HIS A 1206 6.19 59.69 1.73
C HIS A 1206 6.53 60.38 3.06
N LEU A 1207 6.88 59.62 4.11
CA LEU A 1207 7.36 60.20 5.36
C LEU A 1207 8.77 60.77 5.23
N ILE A 1208 9.65 60.11 4.47
CA ILE A 1208 11.02 60.58 4.23
C ILE A 1208 11.02 61.90 3.44
N GLU A 1209 10.08 62.05 2.51
CA GLU A 1209 9.88 63.28 1.72
C GLU A 1209 9.48 64.50 2.55
N LEU A 1210 9.00 64.33 3.79
CA LEU A 1210 8.73 65.43 4.72
C LEU A 1210 10.02 66.12 5.23
N ASN A 1211 11.19 65.51 4.99
CA ASN A 1211 12.52 66.02 5.38
C ASN A 1211 12.69 66.34 6.88
N ASP A 1212 11.93 65.67 7.76
CA ASP A 1212 12.19 65.70 9.20
C ASP A 1212 13.39 64.80 9.53
N GLN A 1213 14.51 65.42 9.90
CA GLN A 1213 15.77 64.73 10.19
C GLN A 1213 15.64 63.71 11.33
N SER A 1214 14.82 64.01 12.36
CA SER A 1214 14.63 63.12 13.51
C SER A 1214 13.83 61.87 13.14
N LEU A 1215 12.81 62.03 12.29
CA LEU A 1215 11.99 60.93 11.79
C LEU A 1215 12.79 60.04 10.84
N ASN A 1216 13.59 60.64 9.95
CA ASN A 1216 14.45 59.91 9.01
C ASN A 1216 15.50 59.07 9.75
N GLU A 1217 16.06 59.58 10.86
CA GLU A 1217 16.97 58.80 11.71
C GLU A 1217 16.27 57.60 12.36
N ILE A 1218 15.04 57.79 12.87
CA ILE A 1218 14.24 56.71 13.47
C ILE A 1218 13.92 55.62 12.44
N ILE A 1219 13.45 56.00 11.25
CA ILE A 1219 13.12 55.07 10.16
C ILE A 1219 14.36 54.26 9.76
N LEU A 1220 15.49 54.94 9.52
CA LEU A 1220 16.74 54.29 9.14
C LEU A 1220 17.21 53.31 10.22
N ARG A 1221 17.21 53.74 11.49
CA ARG A 1221 17.63 52.90 12.61
C ARG A 1221 16.79 51.62 12.71
N ILE A 1222 15.46 51.75 12.67
CA ILE A 1222 14.56 50.59 12.79
C ILE A 1222 14.75 49.64 11.61
N LEU A 1223 14.82 50.16 10.36
CA LEU A 1223 15.04 49.30 9.20
C LEU A 1223 16.38 48.56 9.27
N VAL A 1224 17.45 49.20 9.73
CA VAL A 1224 18.75 48.55 9.97
C VAL A 1224 18.62 47.46 11.05
N GLU A 1225 18.03 47.76 12.21
CA GLU A 1225 17.83 46.79 13.30
C GLU A 1225 17.02 45.55 12.86
N ARG A 1226 16.12 45.67 11.87
CA ARG A 1226 15.30 44.56 11.34
C ARG A 1226 15.94 43.81 10.16
N SER A 1227 16.93 44.42 9.51
CA SER A 1227 17.54 43.90 8.28
C SER A 1227 18.86 43.16 8.53
N PHE A 1228 19.58 43.51 9.59
CA PHE A 1228 20.88 42.92 9.92
C PHE A 1228 20.79 41.97 11.13
N GLY A 1229 21.23 40.72 10.94
CA GLY A 1229 21.19 39.68 11.96
C GLY A 1229 21.12 38.28 11.36
N GLU A 1230 20.94 37.28 12.23
CA GLU A 1230 20.71 35.87 11.84
C GLU A 1230 19.30 35.70 11.23
N TYR A 1231 18.28 36.28 11.87
CA TYR A 1231 16.91 36.34 11.35
C TYR A 1231 16.66 37.69 10.71
N ARG A 1232 16.40 37.73 9.39
CA ARG A 1232 16.26 38.97 8.62
C ARG A 1232 14.86 39.12 8.05
N GLN A 1233 14.25 40.27 8.27
CA GLN A 1233 12.95 40.60 7.72
C GLN A 1233 13.09 41.04 6.26
N VAL A 1234 12.77 40.14 5.33
CA VAL A 1234 13.02 40.29 3.89
C VAL A 1234 12.32 41.53 3.31
N GLY A 1235 11.08 41.80 3.72
CA GLY A 1235 10.35 42.99 3.28
C GLY A 1235 11.01 44.30 3.75
N ALA A 1236 11.51 44.34 5.00
CA ALA A 1236 12.25 45.48 5.54
C ALA A 1236 13.61 45.68 4.86
N LEU A 1237 14.37 44.60 4.61
CA LEU A 1237 15.67 44.66 3.93
C LEU A 1237 15.53 45.21 2.51
N ASN A 1238 14.58 44.68 1.73
CA ASN A 1238 14.35 45.15 0.36
C ASN A 1238 13.84 46.60 0.33
N SER A 1239 13.12 47.01 1.35
CA SER A 1239 12.66 48.39 1.47
C SER A 1239 13.80 49.32 1.88
N LEU A 1240 14.70 48.86 2.75
CA LEU A 1240 15.91 49.57 3.14
C LEU A 1240 16.77 49.86 1.90
N THR A 1241 17.11 48.84 1.08
CA THR A 1241 17.90 49.02 -0.16
C THR A 1241 17.21 49.97 -1.15
N ASN A 1242 15.92 49.78 -1.40
CA ASN A 1242 15.19 50.66 -2.33
C ASN A 1242 15.13 52.12 -1.83
N LEU A 1243 14.88 52.34 -0.54
CA LEU A 1243 14.79 53.67 0.04
C LEU A 1243 16.16 54.35 0.12
N THR A 1244 17.23 53.63 0.41
CA THR A 1244 18.60 54.20 0.43
C THR A 1244 19.11 54.53 -0.98
N GLN A 1245 18.76 53.74 -1.99
CA GLN A 1245 19.05 54.06 -3.39
C GLN A 1245 18.27 55.31 -3.86
N LYS A 1246 16.99 55.43 -3.49
CA LYS A 1246 16.14 56.57 -3.89
C LYS A 1246 16.47 57.86 -3.12
N TYR A 1247 16.84 57.76 -1.85
CA TYR A 1247 17.10 58.90 -0.97
C TYR A 1247 18.52 58.83 -0.37
N PRO A 1248 19.56 59.27 -1.10
CA PRO A 1248 20.97 59.19 -0.65
C PRO A 1248 21.26 59.96 0.65
N GLN A 1249 20.41 60.91 1.04
CA GLN A 1249 20.46 61.61 2.33
C GLN A 1249 20.44 60.65 3.54
N LEU A 1250 19.85 59.45 3.40
CA LEU A 1250 19.87 58.42 4.45
C LEU A 1250 21.29 57.85 4.68
N ILE A 1251 22.10 57.74 3.63
CA ILE A 1251 23.50 57.28 3.72
C ILE A 1251 24.34 58.34 4.45
N GLU A 1252 24.10 59.62 4.19
CA GLU A 1252 24.77 60.69 4.94
C GLU A 1252 24.40 60.69 6.42
N LEU A 1253 23.13 60.44 6.75
CA LEU A 1253 22.68 60.27 8.14
C LEU A 1253 23.34 59.05 8.81
N ALA A 1254 23.47 57.92 8.10
CA ALA A 1254 24.19 56.75 8.59
C ALA A 1254 25.67 57.07 8.90
N LYS A 1255 26.37 57.77 7.98
CA LYS A 1255 27.78 58.16 8.12
C LYS A 1255 28.04 59.00 9.37
N ARG A 1256 27.10 59.86 9.76
CA ARG A 1256 27.21 60.70 10.97
C ARG A 1256 27.18 59.90 12.28
N LYS A 1257 26.63 58.67 12.26
CA LYS A 1257 26.43 57.85 13.48
C LYS A 1257 27.35 56.62 13.52
N SER A 1258 27.59 55.97 12.38
CA SER A 1258 28.49 54.81 12.28
C SER A 1258 29.00 54.65 10.85
N SER A 1259 30.32 54.79 10.67
CA SER A 1259 30.99 54.54 9.39
C SER A 1259 30.77 53.11 8.90
N VAL A 1260 30.79 52.13 9.81
CA VAL A 1260 30.59 50.70 9.50
C VAL A 1260 29.18 50.42 8.97
N VAL A 1261 28.15 51.07 9.53
CA VAL A 1261 26.77 50.90 9.04
C VAL A 1261 26.63 51.54 7.66
N ALA A 1262 27.23 52.72 7.45
CA ALA A 1262 27.19 53.40 6.16
C ALA A 1262 27.92 52.62 5.05
N GLU A 1263 29.08 52.02 5.35
CA GLU A 1263 29.80 51.14 4.41
C GLU A 1263 28.98 49.91 4.05
N LYS A 1264 28.38 49.23 5.03
CA LYS A 1264 27.50 48.09 4.75
C LYS A 1264 26.24 48.45 3.97
N LEU A 1265 25.69 49.64 4.19
CA LEU A 1265 24.56 50.15 3.38
C LEU A 1265 24.99 50.44 1.94
N LEU A 1266 26.20 50.95 1.73
CA LEU A 1266 26.78 51.17 0.41
C LEU A 1266 27.11 49.85 -0.31
N GLU A 1267 27.56 48.83 0.40
CA GLU A 1267 27.77 47.47 -0.16
C GLU A 1267 26.46 46.77 -0.53
N LEU A 1268 25.35 47.12 0.15
CA LEU A 1268 24.03 46.55 -0.11
C LEU A 1268 23.27 47.24 -1.26
N CYS A 1269 23.55 48.53 -1.50
CA CYS A 1269 22.96 49.33 -2.59
C CYS A 1269 23.67 49.07 -3.91
#